data_AF-A0A7V4GG61-F1
#
_entry.id   AF-A0A7V4GG61-F1
#
_cell.length_a   1.000
_cell.length_b   1.000
_cell.length_c   1.000
_cell.angle_alpha   90.00
_cell.angle_beta   90.00
_cell.angle_gamma   90.00
#
_symmetry.space_group_name_H-M   'P 1'
#
loop_
_entity.id
_entity.type
_entity.pdbx_description
1 polymer ?
#
loop_
_entity_poly.entity_id
_entity_poly.type
_entity_poly.pdbx_seq_one_letter_code
_entity_poly.pdbx_strand_id
1 'polypeptide(L)'
;MNRLHGSRLGIATLGLTFALLAGCGDDSTTDAGDDDGRFDADADLGVEDDGGIDVPGDDAGDLDVDAADEGGPDGGEDDAGDAEGDDGGGPDGHPREPRITECPEPLPPPPPAGVCTWVAGTGDGLLLVGTVLTPGEVLRGGQVRIDPSGDIACVGCDCAADDAPRIECPRGVISPGLINAHDHITYVNNLPYTLTDERFEHRHDWRRGLRGHTELDYNSGATRRQILWGELRMVMGGATSLNGSGSTSGFLRNLDRADQEGLAAPQVNYSTFPLGDSDGTLLVSGCSYPDITTAAEIAASRAYTPHVSEGIDRAARNEFLCMNGGSTDLVQAQSAFIHGVGLAPTEIAEMALDGTDLIWSPRTNITLYGDTARVTEYHALGVSIALGTDWIVSGSMNMLRELRCADFFNEVFLRRDDGYPYFTSEELWLMATRNAARALGVDDVLGTLAPGRAADIAVFDGSARVDHRAVIDAEPQDVVLVLRRGSAADPRRLLPLYGDAPLVAALPGGDACDTLDVCGTPKAVCVSRETGGAETLASLAAANASQYPLFYCGPPAGEPSCLPWRNAAPPFPSPEVDGSNRYVGEPVPGDEDGDGIADGEDNCPRVFNPIRPLDRGRQADFDGDGVGDACDPCPLHPDATTCSLPAPEDLDADGVRDASDNCPRLRNPGQEDRDGDLIGDACDLCPADYNPAGAPCPASIYDVKRPDSRFGVGDAVAIRGAIVTAVGSNGFFAQADPADPGYAGPEYSGVFVYTSSAPSVTAGDRVNISSAVIGEYNCQIQLNRATVSVVERGVALPAPVPVSTAEVRTGGTRADAYESVLVEVRSLTVTDARPAPCGRDSGAGEFEASDGAAADALRVDDWLYAIAPLPAAGERFAALRGVLAVRNCCSKLLPRGTGDVVHGSAGLAALEPPLSYARAGTSGPTIPDPLVVRLTRVSAAAVTVTLSSGDPGLVVADVVVPAGALEAPVPVTAVAASTTPYTVTASLGGDVRTARVRVIGPAEVPRLAGLLPATASVGVSGSLDLLAILDLPAPAGGTVVSLSVAGGGAVPPTVTVPEDRLGATFAYVAGPAASTDVVTASLGADAFHSTIEVFEGPRPGLVINEIDYDSVGTDSAEFLELYNATAAPLPLDGLAVVFVNGAYTPATEYRRQALSGTLGPREFLLLAGSGVTVPGGVRSYPLPNDAIQNGAPDGVALVDTVAGVVLDALSYEGEIRRATFSGIPGEFDLVEGTPTRAQDNNTTVASLVRLPDGADTNDAATDWRVTTTPTPGLPNVP
;
A
#
# COMPACT_ATOMS: atom_id res chain seq x y z
N MET A 1 37.45 -40.98 7.26
CA MET A 1 37.89 -42.28 6.65
C MET A 1 36.70 -43.24 6.65
N ASN A 2 36.58 -44.16 5.66
CA ASN A 2 35.67 -45.34 5.57
C ASN A 2 34.53 -45.46 6.61
N ARG A 3 33.24 -45.55 6.23
CA ARG A 3 32.57 -46.61 5.41
C ARG A 3 31.16 -46.14 4.98
N LEU A 4 30.36 -46.77 4.10
CA LEU A 4 30.52 -47.46 2.79
C LEU A 4 29.10 -47.89 2.33
N HIS A 5 28.70 -47.61 1.08
CA HIS A 5 27.54 -48.16 0.33
C HIS A 5 26.12 -47.79 0.85
N GLY A 6 25.10 -47.46 0.03
CA GLY A 6 25.04 -47.20 -1.43
C GLY A 6 24.20 -48.20 -2.24
N SER A 7 23.08 -47.75 -2.82
CA SER A 7 22.38 -48.19 -4.07
C SER A 7 20.94 -47.60 -4.04
N ARG A 8 20.48 -46.72 -4.96
CA ARG A 8 20.04 -46.98 -6.35
C ARG A 8 19.07 -48.18 -6.43
N LEU A 9 17.85 -48.10 -6.99
CA LEU A 9 17.42 -47.50 -8.27
C LEU A 9 15.89 -47.73 -8.43
N GLY A 10 15.19 -47.01 -9.33
CA GLY A 10 14.12 -47.65 -10.12
C GLY A 10 12.71 -47.04 -10.09
N ILE A 11 12.51 -46.02 -10.93
CA ILE A 11 11.22 -45.51 -11.42
C ILE A 11 10.27 -46.62 -11.90
N ALA A 12 8.98 -46.52 -11.58
CA ALA A 12 7.90 -47.07 -12.40
C ALA A 12 6.58 -46.29 -12.24
N THR A 13 6.17 -45.58 -13.28
CA THR A 13 4.87 -44.89 -13.41
C THR A 13 3.77 -45.88 -13.78
N LEU A 14 2.56 -45.75 -13.21
CA LEU A 14 1.26 -45.74 -13.91
C LEU A 14 0.12 -45.59 -12.87
N GLY A 15 -0.85 -44.72 -13.13
CA GLY A 15 -2.11 -44.66 -12.36
C GLY A 15 -3.29 -45.26 -13.13
N LEU A 16 -4.43 -45.45 -12.46
CA LEU A 16 -5.77 -45.06 -12.96
C LEU A 16 -6.90 -45.29 -11.91
N THR A 17 -7.64 -44.21 -11.61
CA THR A 17 -9.11 -44.12 -11.40
C THR A 17 -9.93 -45.15 -10.59
N PHE A 18 -10.50 -44.63 -9.48
CA PHE A 18 -11.94 -44.50 -9.15
C PHE A 18 -12.82 -45.69 -8.65
N ALA A 19 -13.68 -45.31 -7.68
CA ALA A 19 -15.05 -45.75 -7.39
C ALA A 19 -15.35 -46.85 -6.35
N LEU A 20 -15.81 -46.39 -5.17
CA LEU A 20 -17.07 -46.77 -4.48
C LEU A 20 -17.45 -48.26 -4.30
N LEU A 21 -17.55 -48.70 -3.03
CA LEU A 21 -18.85 -48.96 -2.36
C LEU A 21 -18.68 -49.37 -0.88
N ALA A 22 -19.70 -49.07 -0.07
CA ALA A 22 -19.75 -49.37 1.37
C ALA A 22 -20.39 -50.74 1.68
N GLY A 23 -20.24 -51.22 2.93
CA GLY A 23 -21.28 -52.06 3.56
C GLY A 23 -20.86 -53.22 4.47
N CYS A 24 -20.86 -52.96 5.79
CA CYS A 24 -21.44 -53.76 6.88
C CYS A 24 -20.94 -55.20 7.26
N GLY A 25 -20.97 -55.48 8.57
CA GLY A 25 -20.99 -56.82 9.20
C GLY A 25 -19.72 -57.13 10.01
N ASP A 26 -19.63 -56.77 11.30
CA ASP A 26 -20.16 -57.50 12.48
C ASP A 26 -19.87 -59.01 12.52
N ASP A 27 -19.18 -59.49 13.58
CA ASP A 27 -19.77 -60.46 14.52
C ASP A 27 -19.03 -60.58 15.88
N SER A 28 -19.80 -60.88 16.93
CA SER A 28 -19.50 -61.52 18.24
C SER A 28 -18.10 -61.37 18.89
N THR A 29 -17.91 -60.76 20.08
CA THR A 29 -18.38 -61.11 21.45
C THR A 29 -17.94 -62.49 22.00
N THR A 30 -17.24 -62.51 23.16
CA THR A 30 -17.66 -63.11 24.47
C THR A 30 -16.50 -63.43 25.44
N ASP A 31 -16.77 -63.30 26.76
CA ASP A 31 -16.05 -63.70 28.00
C ASP A 31 -14.58 -63.23 28.23
N ALA A 32 -14.19 -62.55 29.33
CA ALA A 32 -14.48 -62.69 30.78
C ALA A 32 -13.84 -63.94 31.43
N GLY A 33 -13.22 -63.88 32.63
CA GLY A 33 -12.94 -62.77 33.54
C GLY A 33 -12.12 -63.24 34.76
N ASP A 34 -12.01 -62.39 35.80
CA ASP A 34 -11.65 -62.64 37.23
C ASP A 34 -10.63 -61.58 37.76
N ASP A 35 -10.56 -61.17 39.04
CA ASP A 35 -11.55 -60.85 40.11
C ASP A 35 -10.80 -60.43 41.40
N ASP A 36 -10.82 -59.14 41.76
CA ASP A 36 -10.83 -58.58 43.14
C ASP A 36 -10.84 -57.02 43.06
N GLY A 37 -11.59 -56.18 43.80
CA GLY A 37 -12.33 -56.26 45.07
C GLY A 37 -11.68 -55.29 46.10
N ARG A 38 -12.33 -54.35 46.82
CA ARG A 38 -13.73 -53.88 46.97
C ARG A 38 -13.79 -52.60 47.88
N PHE A 39 -14.99 -52.02 48.10
CA PHE A 39 -15.43 -50.93 49.04
C PHE A 39 -15.49 -49.50 48.44
N ASP A 40 -16.65 -48.85 48.23
CA ASP A 40 -17.72 -48.32 49.15
C ASP A 40 -17.25 -47.13 50.03
N ALA A 41 -17.96 -45.99 50.20
CA ALA A 41 -19.25 -45.51 49.66
C ALA A 41 -19.50 -44.00 49.97
N ASP A 42 -20.62 -43.43 49.46
CA ASP A 42 -21.38 -42.24 49.94
C ASP A 42 -20.73 -40.81 49.84
N ALA A 43 -21.45 -39.68 49.70
CA ALA A 43 -22.79 -39.34 49.18
C ALA A 43 -23.00 -37.79 49.07
N ASP A 44 -23.84 -37.34 48.13
CA ASP A 44 -24.70 -36.13 48.06
C ASP A 44 -24.37 -34.76 48.73
N LEU A 45 -24.41 -33.71 47.88
CA LEU A 45 -25.13 -32.39 48.03
C LEU A 45 -24.78 -31.36 49.14
N GLY A 46 -24.64 -30.08 48.76
CA GLY A 46 -24.86 -28.93 49.68
C GLY A 46 -24.37 -27.54 49.23
N VAL A 47 -25.30 -26.63 48.97
CA VAL A 47 -25.18 -25.25 48.40
C VAL A 47 -24.97 -24.15 49.50
N GLU A 48 -24.69 -22.90 49.08
CA GLU A 48 -24.81 -21.58 49.81
C GLU A 48 -23.60 -21.18 50.73
N ASP A 49 -22.97 -19.98 50.67
CA ASP A 49 -23.35 -18.57 51.03
C ASP A 49 -23.11 -18.23 52.56
N ASP A 50 -22.67 -17.05 53.04
CA ASP A 50 -22.51 -15.70 52.44
C ASP A 50 -21.32 -14.84 52.98
N GLY A 51 -20.87 -13.83 52.20
CA GLY A 51 -20.53 -12.46 52.66
C GLY A 51 -19.15 -12.07 53.30
N GLY A 52 -18.43 -11.14 52.65
CA GLY A 52 -18.30 -9.75 53.16
C GLY A 52 -17.07 -9.22 53.98
N ILE A 53 -16.38 -8.22 53.38
CA ILE A 53 -16.10 -6.86 53.93
C ILE A 53 -14.87 -6.56 54.85
N ASP A 54 -14.16 -5.47 54.46
CA ASP A 54 -13.27 -4.50 55.15
C ASP A 54 -11.83 -4.81 55.66
N VAL A 55 -10.84 -4.26 54.91
CA VAL A 55 -9.71 -3.33 55.25
C VAL A 55 -9.43 -2.86 56.71
N PRO A 56 -8.28 -2.20 57.04
CA PRO A 56 -6.98 -2.04 56.34
C PRO A 56 -5.71 -2.15 57.27
N GLY A 57 -4.50 -1.92 56.72
CA GLY A 57 -3.52 -1.00 57.36
C GLY A 57 -2.06 -1.42 57.50
N ASP A 58 -1.17 -0.72 56.78
CA ASP A 58 0.15 -0.14 57.12
C ASP A 58 1.00 -0.76 58.27
N ASP A 59 2.31 -0.96 58.07
CA ASP A 59 3.32 0.13 58.23
C ASP A 59 4.80 -0.35 58.08
N ALA A 60 5.66 0.58 57.66
CA ALA A 60 7.07 0.43 57.27
C ALA A 60 8.10 0.04 58.38
N GLY A 61 9.37 -0.27 57.99
CA GLY A 61 10.47 -0.30 58.97
C GLY A 61 11.87 -0.87 58.63
N ASP A 62 12.51 -0.40 57.55
CA ASP A 62 13.92 0.09 57.43
C ASP A 62 15.12 -0.49 58.26
N LEU A 63 16.33 -0.33 57.69
CA LEU A 63 17.71 -0.33 58.28
C LEU A 63 18.60 -1.61 58.34
N ASP A 64 19.45 -1.71 57.31
CA ASP A 64 20.93 -1.51 57.35
C ASP A 64 21.96 -2.55 57.89
N VAL A 65 23.07 -2.57 57.12
CA VAL A 65 24.53 -2.76 57.40
C VAL A 65 25.26 -4.11 57.61
N ASP A 66 26.37 -4.17 56.85
CA ASP A 66 27.75 -4.62 57.14
C ASP A 66 28.26 -6.05 56.84
N ALA A 67 29.16 -6.05 55.85
CA ALA A 67 30.06 -7.08 55.33
C ALA A 67 31.01 -7.78 56.34
N ALA A 68 31.51 -8.96 55.93
CA ALA A 68 32.89 -9.39 56.19
C ALA A 68 33.39 -10.48 55.20
N ASP A 69 34.61 -10.29 54.71
CA ASP A 69 35.49 -11.21 53.96
C ASP A 69 36.08 -12.33 54.86
N GLU A 70 36.60 -13.41 54.27
CA GLU A 70 37.73 -14.28 54.71
C GLU A 70 37.87 -15.47 53.73
N GLY A 71 39.01 -15.61 53.03
CA GLY A 71 39.23 -16.63 51.98
C GLY A 71 40.04 -17.88 52.40
N GLY A 72 40.17 -18.86 51.49
CA GLY A 72 41.05 -20.03 51.65
C GLY A 72 40.97 -21.04 50.49
N PRO A 73 42.02 -21.86 50.20
CA PRO A 73 42.42 -22.08 48.80
C PRO A 73 42.55 -23.54 48.30
N ASP A 74 42.92 -23.63 47.01
CA ASP A 74 43.60 -24.71 46.26
C ASP A 74 42.81 -25.95 45.81
N GLY A 75 42.94 -26.25 44.50
CA GLY A 75 42.64 -27.57 43.92
C GLY A 75 42.28 -27.55 42.43
N GLY A 76 43.24 -27.33 41.53
CA GLY A 76 43.01 -27.44 40.08
C GLY A 76 43.34 -28.82 39.50
N GLU A 77 42.67 -29.19 38.42
CA GLU A 77 43.16 -30.12 37.39
C GLU A 77 42.45 -29.79 36.06
N ASP A 78 43.16 -29.93 34.95
CA ASP A 78 42.73 -29.46 33.63
C ASP A 78 41.77 -30.46 32.95
N ASP A 79 40.73 -29.95 32.28
CA ASP A 79 40.17 -30.64 31.10
C ASP A 79 39.57 -29.60 30.14
N ALA A 80 39.98 -29.66 28.88
CA ALA A 80 39.50 -28.81 27.80
C ALA A 80 38.72 -29.67 26.79
N GLY A 81 37.42 -29.44 26.68
CA GLY A 81 36.54 -30.13 25.74
C GLY A 81 35.14 -29.54 25.73
N ASP A 82 34.71 -29.15 24.54
CA ASP A 82 33.32 -29.04 24.09
C ASP A 82 32.36 -28.21 24.96
N ALA A 83 32.36 -26.89 24.75
CA ALA A 83 31.31 -25.98 25.20
C ALA A 83 30.17 -25.92 24.17
N GLU A 84 29.24 -26.88 24.24
CA GLU A 84 27.88 -26.73 23.72
C GLU A 84 26.92 -26.58 24.90
N GLY A 85 26.11 -25.51 24.90
CA GLY A 85 25.23 -25.15 26.01
C GLY A 85 25.97 -24.43 27.15
N ASP A 86 26.02 -23.10 27.10
CA ASP A 86 26.27 -22.26 28.28
C ASP A 86 24.91 -21.72 28.73
N ASP A 87 24.26 -22.47 29.61
CA ASP A 87 23.08 -22.07 30.35
C ASP A 87 23.45 -20.93 31.30
N GLY A 88 23.19 -19.69 30.87
CA GLY A 88 23.67 -18.42 31.46
C GLY A 88 23.24 -18.11 32.90
N GLY A 89 22.67 -19.08 33.63
CA GLY A 89 22.31 -18.96 35.03
C GLY A 89 23.52 -19.01 35.97
N GLY A 90 23.87 -17.88 36.58
CA GLY A 90 24.46 -17.91 37.92
C GLY A 90 23.48 -18.58 38.91
N PRO A 91 23.95 -19.28 39.97
CA PRO A 91 23.08 -19.86 40.99
C PRO A 91 22.32 -18.82 41.85
N ASP A 92 22.53 -17.54 41.54
CA ASP A 92 21.96 -16.31 42.08
C ASP A 92 21.12 -15.52 41.06
N GLY A 93 20.95 -16.02 39.82
CA GLY A 93 20.09 -15.40 38.81
C GLY A 93 20.63 -14.12 38.17
N HIS A 94 21.90 -13.77 38.39
CA HIS A 94 22.56 -12.68 37.66
C HIS A 94 23.26 -13.21 36.39
N PRO A 95 23.18 -12.50 35.24
CA PRO A 95 24.01 -12.81 34.09
C PRO A 95 25.48 -12.62 34.47
N ARG A 96 26.33 -13.59 34.10
CA ARG A 96 27.73 -13.60 34.54
C ARG A 96 28.55 -12.57 33.77
N GLU A 97 29.00 -11.53 34.45
CA GLU A 97 30.03 -10.61 33.93
C GLU A 97 31.26 -11.41 33.43
N PRO A 98 31.87 -11.01 32.29
CA PRO A 98 33.00 -11.71 31.70
C PRO A 98 34.15 -11.85 32.68
N ARG A 99 34.80 -13.03 32.65
CA ARG A 99 36.00 -13.29 33.44
C ARG A 99 37.13 -12.34 33.01
N ILE A 100 37.59 -11.49 33.90
CA ILE A 100 38.75 -10.63 33.63
C ILE A 100 40.04 -11.40 33.93
N THR A 101 40.88 -11.59 32.92
CA THR A 101 42.21 -12.20 33.05
C THR A 101 43.29 -11.17 32.74
N GLU A 102 44.08 -10.82 33.75
CA GLU A 102 45.26 -9.95 33.62
C GLU A 102 46.47 -10.79 33.17
N CYS A 103 46.98 -10.55 31.97
CA CYS A 103 48.07 -11.32 31.39
C CYS A 103 49.43 -11.04 32.07
N PRO A 104 50.32 -12.04 32.19
CA PRO A 104 51.55 -11.93 32.98
C PRO A 104 52.66 -11.10 32.32
N GLU A 105 52.62 -10.89 30.99
CA GLU A 105 53.54 -9.97 30.33
C GLU A 105 53.04 -8.54 30.47
N PRO A 106 53.81 -7.61 31.08
CA PRO A 106 53.38 -6.24 31.26
C PRO A 106 53.25 -5.52 29.92
N LEU A 107 52.10 -4.90 29.69
CA LEU A 107 51.87 -4.04 28.54
C LEU A 107 52.99 -2.98 28.38
N PRO A 108 53.42 -2.68 27.14
CA PRO A 108 54.40 -1.63 26.89
C PRO A 108 53.85 -0.26 27.37
N PRO A 109 54.73 0.69 27.72
CA PRO A 109 54.28 2.01 28.16
C PRO A 109 53.47 2.70 27.04
N PRO A 110 52.35 3.39 27.35
CA PRO A 110 51.54 4.07 26.36
C PRO A 110 52.36 5.01 25.46
N PRO A 111 52.07 5.05 24.14
CA PRO A 111 52.82 5.90 23.23
C PRO A 111 52.60 7.39 23.55
N PRO A 112 53.57 8.27 23.24
CA PRO A 112 53.47 9.71 23.56
C PRO A 112 52.30 10.44 22.91
N ALA A 113 51.73 9.87 21.84
CA ALA A 113 50.51 10.30 21.16
C ALA A 113 49.86 9.07 20.50
N GLY A 114 48.52 9.08 20.37
CA GLY A 114 47.75 7.94 19.85
C GLY A 114 47.51 6.83 20.88
N VAL A 115 46.76 5.81 20.47
CA VAL A 115 46.40 4.65 21.32
C VAL A 115 47.38 3.49 21.12
N CYS A 116 47.71 3.20 19.86
CA CYS A 116 48.57 2.10 19.45
C CYS A 116 49.87 2.57 18.80
N THR A 117 50.84 1.68 18.66
CA THR A 117 52.09 1.91 17.93
C THR A 117 52.50 0.69 17.12
N TRP A 118 52.99 0.94 15.90
CA TRP A 118 53.62 -0.06 15.06
C TRP A 118 55.05 -0.33 15.51
N VAL A 119 55.37 -1.61 15.73
CA VAL A 119 56.72 -2.10 16.01
C VAL A 119 57.13 -3.03 14.87
N ALA A 120 58.16 -2.63 14.11
CA ALA A 120 58.67 -3.44 13.02
C ALA A 120 59.39 -4.70 13.55
N GLY A 121 59.12 -5.84 12.91
CA GLY A 121 59.77 -7.13 13.17
C GLY A 121 60.30 -7.77 11.88
N THR A 122 60.97 -8.92 12.01
CA THR A 122 61.55 -9.69 10.89
C THR A 122 60.89 -11.05 10.64
N GLY A 123 59.96 -11.48 11.50
CA GLY A 123 59.13 -12.68 11.31
C GLY A 123 57.90 -12.44 10.42
N ASP A 124 57.24 -13.53 10.01
CA ASP A 124 56.05 -13.48 9.15
C ASP A 124 54.74 -13.39 9.97
N GLY A 125 53.69 -12.76 9.41
CA GLY A 125 52.40 -12.53 10.08
C GLY A 125 52.36 -11.22 10.86
N LEU A 126 51.48 -11.11 11.86
CA LEU A 126 51.27 -9.90 12.67
C LEU A 126 50.80 -10.25 14.09
N LEU A 127 51.37 -9.61 15.12
CA LEU A 127 50.89 -9.73 16.50
C LEU A 127 50.20 -8.44 16.96
N LEU A 128 48.95 -8.50 17.41
CA LEU A 128 48.29 -7.41 18.13
C LEU A 128 48.42 -7.68 19.63
N VAL A 129 48.65 -6.63 20.42
CA VAL A 129 48.78 -6.71 21.88
C VAL A 129 47.97 -5.58 22.52
N GLY A 130 47.06 -5.88 23.45
CA GLY A 130 46.16 -4.89 24.06
C GLY A 130 45.20 -5.52 25.06
N THR A 131 44.02 -4.96 25.26
CA THR A 131 42.90 -5.69 25.89
C THR A 131 42.15 -6.44 24.79
N VAL A 132 42.03 -7.76 24.88
CA VAL A 132 41.35 -8.58 23.87
C VAL A 132 39.99 -9.06 24.41
N LEU A 133 38.94 -8.86 23.63
CA LEU A 133 37.58 -9.33 23.94
C LEU A 133 37.36 -10.72 23.32
N THR A 134 36.92 -11.68 24.14
CA THR A 134 36.49 -13.01 23.74
C THR A 134 35.22 -13.39 24.51
N PRO A 135 34.31 -14.22 23.95
CA PRO A 135 33.10 -14.63 24.67
C PRO A 135 33.43 -15.26 26.04
N GLY A 136 32.87 -14.70 27.11
CA GLY A 136 33.05 -15.09 28.51
C GLY A 136 34.37 -14.64 29.17
N GLU A 137 35.31 -14.04 28.44
CA GLU A 137 36.63 -13.66 28.99
C GLU A 137 37.24 -12.41 28.33
N VAL A 138 37.74 -11.48 29.16
CA VAL A 138 38.51 -10.31 28.73
C VAL A 138 39.98 -10.48 29.12
N LEU A 139 40.85 -10.53 28.11
CA LEU A 139 42.30 -10.69 28.29
C LEU A 139 42.99 -9.32 28.29
N ARG A 140 43.25 -8.76 29.48
CA ARG A 140 43.97 -7.49 29.62
C ARG A 140 45.48 -7.73 29.50
N GLY A 141 46.11 -7.12 28.51
CA GLY A 141 47.45 -7.51 28.07
C GLY A 141 47.46 -8.74 27.15
N GLY A 142 46.29 -9.17 26.68
CA GLY A 142 46.12 -10.25 25.72
C GLY A 142 46.77 -9.98 24.36
N GLN A 143 46.96 -11.07 23.63
CA GLN A 143 47.66 -11.11 22.36
C GLN A 143 46.79 -11.82 21.31
N VAL A 144 46.76 -11.28 20.09
CA VAL A 144 46.15 -11.91 18.90
C VAL A 144 47.24 -12.09 17.86
N ARG A 145 47.62 -13.33 17.57
CA ARG A 145 48.57 -13.64 16.50
C ARG A 145 47.81 -13.98 15.22
N ILE A 146 48.09 -13.23 14.17
CA ILE A 146 47.66 -13.47 12.80
C ILE A 146 48.83 -14.08 12.00
N ASP A 147 48.51 -15.06 11.17
CA ASP A 147 49.47 -15.76 10.34
C ASP A 147 49.74 -15.05 8.99
N PRO A 148 50.65 -15.55 8.13
CA PRO A 148 50.96 -14.94 6.84
C PRO A 148 49.86 -15.12 5.77
N SER A 149 48.86 -15.96 6.01
CA SER A 149 47.67 -16.09 5.16
C SER A 149 46.62 -15.03 5.47
N GLY A 150 46.66 -14.48 6.69
CA GLY A 150 45.75 -13.48 7.23
C GLY A 150 44.66 -14.06 8.11
N ASP A 151 44.79 -15.32 8.52
CA ASP A 151 43.90 -15.98 9.47
C ASP A 151 44.52 -15.94 10.88
N ILE A 152 43.69 -15.96 11.92
CA ILE A 152 44.11 -15.94 13.33
C ILE A 152 44.75 -17.29 13.66
N ALA A 153 45.94 -17.29 14.27
CA ALA A 153 46.67 -18.49 14.68
C ALA A 153 46.66 -18.71 16.20
N CYS A 154 46.53 -17.66 17.00
CA CYS A 154 46.45 -17.74 18.46
C CYS A 154 45.72 -16.51 19.03
N VAL A 155 44.94 -16.74 20.08
CA VAL A 155 44.40 -15.72 20.99
C VAL A 155 44.65 -16.19 22.41
N GLY A 156 45.20 -15.33 23.26
CA GLY A 156 45.64 -15.71 24.62
C GLY A 156 46.63 -14.72 25.20
N CYS A 157 47.22 -15.06 26.35
CA CYS A 157 48.21 -14.20 27.01
C CYS A 157 49.65 -14.36 26.48
N ASP A 158 49.95 -15.43 25.74
CA ASP A 158 51.32 -15.87 25.40
C ASP A 158 51.46 -16.39 23.96
N CYS A 159 50.83 -15.70 22.99
CA CYS A 159 50.83 -16.08 21.58
C CYS A 159 52.16 -15.87 20.81
N ALA A 160 53.21 -15.34 21.44
CA ALA A 160 54.46 -14.96 20.78
C ALA A 160 55.60 -15.98 20.96
N ALA A 161 56.23 -16.39 19.84
CA ALA A 161 57.43 -17.24 19.84
C ALA A 161 58.54 -16.79 18.85
N ASP A 162 58.30 -15.73 18.07
CA ASP A 162 59.16 -15.23 17.00
C ASP A 162 59.12 -13.69 16.89
N ASP A 163 59.97 -13.12 16.03
CA ASP A 163 60.18 -11.67 15.85
C ASP A 163 59.18 -11.05 14.86
N ALA A 164 57.90 -11.46 14.88
CA ALA A 164 56.89 -10.89 13.98
C ALA A 164 56.66 -9.39 14.24
N PRO A 165 56.29 -8.59 13.21
CA PRO A 165 55.88 -7.21 13.43
C PRO A 165 54.65 -7.15 14.35
N ARG A 166 54.51 -6.04 15.08
CA ARG A 166 53.49 -5.90 16.12
C ARG A 166 52.73 -4.58 16.04
N ILE A 167 51.47 -4.63 16.46
CA ILE A 167 50.68 -3.45 16.83
C ILE A 167 50.49 -3.52 18.34
N GLU A 168 51.16 -2.62 19.06
CA GLU A 168 51.11 -2.53 20.51
C GLU A 168 50.10 -1.44 20.92
N CYS A 169 48.99 -1.86 21.51
CA CYS A 169 47.83 -1.06 21.91
C CYS A 169 47.61 -1.11 23.44
N PRO A 170 48.53 -0.58 24.27
CA PRO A 170 48.44 -0.68 25.73
C PRO A 170 47.26 0.11 26.37
N ARG A 171 46.48 0.82 25.56
CA ARG A 171 45.20 1.45 25.92
C ARG A 171 44.10 1.15 24.91
N GLY A 172 44.28 0.15 24.05
CA GLY A 172 43.31 -0.19 23.00
C GLY A 172 42.59 -1.50 23.31
N VAL A 173 41.30 -1.53 23.01
CA VAL A 173 40.47 -2.73 23.08
C VAL A 173 40.36 -3.35 21.69
N ILE A 174 40.67 -4.64 21.58
CA ILE A 174 40.73 -5.43 20.37
C ILE A 174 39.50 -6.34 20.33
N SER A 175 38.67 -6.15 19.32
CA SER A 175 37.39 -6.83 19.07
C SER A 175 37.43 -7.53 17.71
N PRO A 176 36.62 -8.58 17.46
CA PRO A 176 36.19 -8.89 16.10
C PRO A 176 35.69 -7.61 15.41
N GLY A 177 35.88 -7.52 14.10
CA GLY A 177 35.19 -6.52 13.29
C GLY A 177 33.67 -6.66 13.46
N LEU A 178 32.97 -5.55 13.63
CA LEU A 178 31.52 -5.60 13.83
C LEU A 178 30.83 -6.11 12.56
N ILE A 179 29.71 -6.80 12.74
CA ILE A 179 28.90 -7.35 11.66
C ILE A 179 27.54 -6.69 11.72
N ASN A 180 27.13 -6.07 10.62
CA ASN A 180 25.78 -5.56 10.46
C ASN A 180 24.89 -6.70 9.92
N ALA A 181 24.04 -7.26 10.77
CA ALA A 181 23.26 -8.46 10.42
C ALA A 181 22.17 -8.18 9.35
N HIS A 182 21.81 -6.91 9.14
CA HIS A 182 20.81 -6.50 8.16
C HIS A 182 20.93 -5.01 7.82
N ASP A 183 21.02 -4.70 6.52
CA ASP A 183 20.90 -3.35 5.96
C ASP A 183 20.02 -3.33 4.67
N HIS A 184 19.75 -2.16 4.10
CA HIS A 184 19.31 -1.96 2.71
C HIS A 184 20.19 -0.90 2.00
N ILE A 185 21.47 -1.21 1.77
CA ILE A 185 22.46 -0.19 1.36
C ILE A 185 22.16 0.44 -0.01
N THR A 186 21.32 -0.20 -0.82
CA THR A 186 20.81 0.29 -2.12
C THR A 186 19.83 1.46 -2.00
N TYR A 187 19.44 1.83 -0.77
CA TYR A 187 18.61 2.98 -0.41
C TYR A 187 19.43 4.08 0.29
N VAL A 188 20.77 3.98 0.35
CA VAL A 188 21.63 4.95 1.06
C VAL A 188 21.70 6.34 0.40
N ASN A 189 21.02 6.51 -0.73
CA ASN A 189 20.77 7.78 -1.42
C ASN A 189 19.59 8.59 -0.86
N ASN A 190 19.01 8.15 0.25
CA ASN A 190 18.01 8.87 1.04
C ASN A 190 18.67 9.57 2.23
N LEU A 191 17.96 10.57 2.78
CA LEU A 191 18.24 11.12 4.11
C LEU A 191 17.38 10.38 5.14
N PRO A 192 17.73 10.42 6.44
CA PRO A 192 16.81 10.05 7.50
C PRO A 192 15.48 10.78 7.36
N TYR A 193 14.39 10.07 7.65
CA TYR A 193 13.05 10.60 7.57
C TYR A 193 12.87 11.79 8.52
N THR A 194 11.95 12.68 8.19
CA THR A 194 11.58 13.75 9.13
C THR A 194 10.63 13.16 10.16
N LEU A 195 11.10 13.07 11.40
CA LEU A 195 10.35 12.63 12.57
C LEU A 195 8.95 13.29 12.63
N THR A 196 7.90 12.47 12.72
CA THR A 196 6.51 12.90 12.94
C THR A 196 5.93 12.24 14.18
N ASP A 197 4.74 12.71 14.61
CA ASP A 197 3.95 12.07 15.66
C ASP A 197 3.26 10.78 15.17
N GLU A 198 3.23 10.54 13.85
CA GLU A 198 2.63 9.35 13.24
C GLU A 198 3.42 8.09 13.58
N ARG A 199 2.68 6.99 13.78
CA ARG A 199 3.20 5.63 13.88
C ARG A 199 2.34 4.68 13.09
N PHE A 200 2.92 3.54 12.76
CA PHE A 200 2.33 2.51 11.93
C PHE A 200 2.05 1.25 12.76
N GLU A 201 1.25 0.34 12.22
CA GLU A 201 0.97 -0.97 12.83
C GLU A 201 1.64 -2.11 12.05
N HIS A 202 1.92 -1.90 10.76
CA HIS A 202 2.57 -2.86 9.87
C HIS A 202 3.43 -2.16 8.81
N ARG A 203 4.46 -2.84 8.31
CA ARG A 203 5.33 -2.35 7.24
C ARG A 203 4.65 -1.80 5.98
N HIS A 204 3.44 -2.25 5.64
CA HIS A 204 2.77 -1.79 4.42
C HIS A 204 2.04 -0.46 4.60
N ASP A 205 1.81 0.00 5.82
CA ASP A 205 1.21 1.32 6.08
C ASP A 205 2.16 2.42 5.61
N TRP A 206 3.41 2.38 6.06
CA TRP A 206 4.43 3.35 5.67
C TRP A 206 4.99 3.12 4.26
N ARG A 207 5.03 1.86 3.79
CA ARG A 207 5.51 1.56 2.42
C ARG A 207 4.53 1.96 1.31
N ARG A 208 3.22 2.00 1.60
CA ARG A 208 2.16 2.07 0.57
C ARG A 208 0.96 2.96 0.93
N GLY A 209 1.01 3.68 2.06
CA GLY A 209 -0.06 4.58 2.51
C GLY A 209 -1.35 3.83 2.87
N LEU A 210 -1.24 2.60 3.36
CA LEU A 210 -2.40 1.77 3.71
C LEU A 210 -3.04 2.24 5.03
N ARG A 211 -4.26 1.81 5.29
CA ARG A 211 -5.06 2.11 6.50
C ARG A 211 -5.22 3.60 6.88
N GLY A 212 -4.92 4.51 5.95
CA GLY A 212 -5.00 5.95 6.15
C GLY A 212 -3.69 6.61 6.61
N HIS A 213 -2.60 5.86 6.64
CA HIS A 213 -1.26 6.35 6.99
C HIS A 213 -0.57 7.08 5.83
N THR A 214 0.46 7.84 6.17
CA THR A 214 1.34 8.50 5.21
C THR A 214 2.33 7.50 4.60
N GLU A 215 2.30 7.35 3.27
CA GLU A 215 3.38 6.68 2.52
C GLU A 215 4.68 7.51 2.65
N LEU A 216 5.77 6.87 3.07
CA LEU A 216 7.07 7.53 3.18
C LEU A 216 7.68 7.73 1.78
N ASP A 217 8.14 8.96 1.50
CA ASP A 217 8.86 9.28 0.26
C ASP A 217 10.32 8.82 0.36
N TYR A 218 10.66 7.76 -0.38
CA TYR A 218 12.01 7.22 -0.50
C TYR A 218 12.30 6.76 -1.92
N ASN A 219 13.56 6.82 -2.34
CA ASN A 219 13.99 6.33 -3.64
C ASN A 219 14.99 5.17 -3.53
N SER A 220 14.68 4.05 -4.17
CA SER A 220 15.64 2.99 -4.45
C SER A 220 16.64 3.41 -5.54
N GLY A 221 17.78 2.71 -5.62
CA GLY A 221 18.70 2.87 -6.74
C GLY A 221 19.92 3.74 -6.47
N ALA A 222 20.47 3.67 -5.24
CA ALA A 222 21.77 4.25 -4.91
C ALA A 222 22.81 3.94 -6.00
N THR A 223 23.48 4.98 -6.51
CA THR A 223 24.59 4.77 -7.43
C THR A 223 25.75 4.06 -6.72
N ARG A 224 26.62 3.43 -7.50
CA ARG A 224 27.84 2.77 -6.99
C ARG A 224 28.65 3.63 -6.00
N ARG A 225 28.71 4.95 -6.19
CA ARG A 225 29.43 5.89 -5.30
C ARG A 225 28.66 6.22 -4.02
N GLN A 226 27.33 6.13 -4.03
CA GLN A 226 26.50 6.27 -2.84
C GLN A 226 26.60 5.00 -2.00
N ILE A 227 26.50 3.81 -2.60
CA ILE A 227 26.71 2.52 -1.90
C ILE A 227 28.09 2.48 -1.21
N LEU A 228 29.17 2.81 -1.92
CA LEU A 228 30.53 2.89 -1.36
C LEU A 228 30.65 3.92 -0.22
N TRP A 229 29.87 5.00 -0.25
CA TRP A 229 29.83 5.98 0.83
C TRP A 229 29.10 5.44 2.05
N GLY A 230 27.99 4.73 1.84
CA GLY A 230 27.27 3.98 2.87
C GLY A 230 28.15 2.96 3.59
N GLU A 231 28.81 2.08 2.83
CA GLU A 231 29.75 1.09 3.36
C GLU A 231 30.89 1.75 4.17
N LEU A 232 31.42 2.88 3.68
CA LEU A 232 32.51 3.58 4.38
C LEU A 232 32.07 4.11 5.76
N ARG A 233 30.79 4.45 5.97
CA ARG A 233 30.27 4.83 7.31
C ARG A 233 30.29 3.67 8.30
N MET A 234 29.90 2.48 7.85
CA MET A 234 29.93 1.26 8.66
C MET A 234 31.37 0.89 9.03
N VAL A 235 32.30 0.98 8.08
CA VAL A 235 33.75 0.79 8.34
C VAL A 235 34.27 1.85 9.31
N MET A 236 33.83 3.10 9.19
CA MET A 236 34.18 4.13 10.18
C MET A 236 33.58 3.88 11.57
N GLY A 237 32.53 3.06 11.66
CA GLY A 237 31.98 2.50 12.89
C GLY A 237 32.57 1.15 13.33
N GLY A 238 33.70 0.71 12.76
CA GLY A 238 34.34 -0.56 13.17
C GLY A 238 33.78 -1.83 12.53
N ALA A 239 32.81 -1.73 11.61
CA ALA A 239 32.27 -2.89 10.92
C ALA A 239 33.21 -3.41 9.83
N THR A 240 33.24 -4.73 9.64
CA THR A 240 33.94 -5.38 8.52
C THR A 240 33.01 -6.10 7.56
N SER A 241 31.77 -6.39 7.95
CA SER A 241 30.83 -7.22 7.17
C SER A 241 29.38 -6.69 7.25
N LEU A 242 28.57 -6.97 6.23
CA LEU A 242 27.14 -6.64 6.18
C LEU A 242 26.31 -7.68 5.39
N ASN A 243 25.01 -7.74 5.64
CA ASN A 243 23.99 -8.44 4.85
C ASN A 243 22.92 -7.44 4.35
N GLY A 244 22.36 -7.60 3.14
CA GLY A 244 21.36 -6.66 2.59
C GLY A 244 21.94 -5.50 1.75
N SER A 245 22.90 -5.83 0.90
CA SER A 245 23.75 -4.90 0.14
C SER A 245 23.32 -4.61 -1.31
N GLY A 246 22.39 -5.39 -1.86
CA GLY A 246 22.16 -5.48 -3.31
C GLY A 246 23.37 -6.02 -4.11
N SER A 247 24.16 -6.93 -3.53
CA SER A 247 25.28 -7.65 -4.14
C SER A 247 26.36 -6.79 -4.81
N THR A 248 26.63 -5.59 -4.29
CA THR A 248 27.73 -4.73 -4.78
C THR A 248 29.04 -5.02 -4.01
N SER A 249 30.20 -5.08 -4.68
CA SER A 249 31.49 -5.31 -3.99
C SER A 249 31.98 -4.08 -3.19
N GLY A 250 32.92 -4.18 -2.27
CA GLY A 250 33.50 -2.96 -1.67
C GLY A 250 34.39 -3.09 -0.43
N PHE A 251 34.18 -2.17 0.52
CA PHE A 251 34.95 -2.04 1.76
C PHE A 251 34.56 -3.08 2.80
N LEU A 252 33.28 -3.42 2.88
CA LEU A 252 32.75 -4.44 3.77
C LEU A 252 32.70 -5.77 3.05
N ARG A 253 32.80 -6.87 3.80
CA ARG A 253 32.39 -8.17 3.31
C ARG A 253 30.90 -8.15 3.10
N ASN A 254 30.53 -8.30 1.85
CA ASN A 254 29.16 -8.38 1.46
C ASN A 254 28.73 -9.85 1.52
N LEU A 255 27.99 -10.22 2.57
CA LEU A 255 27.68 -11.61 2.89
C LEU A 255 26.55 -12.19 2.03
N ASP A 256 25.68 -11.35 1.44
CA ASP A 256 24.70 -11.73 0.41
C ASP A 256 25.32 -11.91 -0.99
N ARG A 257 26.64 -11.88 -1.11
CA ARG A 257 27.39 -12.05 -2.37
C ARG A 257 28.28 -13.30 -2.31
N ALA A 258 28.60 -13.89 -3.46
CA ALA A 258 29.30 -15.19 -3.50
C ALA A 258 30.81 -15.14 -3.20
N ASP A 259 31.51 -14.02 -3.44
CA ASP A 259 32.96 -13.89 -3.22
C ASP A 259 33.34 -13.11 -1.95
N GLN A 260 32.41 -12.34 -1.37
CA GLN A 260 32.51 -11.78 0.00
C GLN A 260 33.86 -11.10 0.30
N GLU A 261 34.34 -10.31 -0.66
CA GLU A 261 35.61 -9.56 -0.57
C GLU A 261 36.81 -10.49 -0.29
N GLY A 262 36.73 -11.73 -0.77
CA GLY A 262 37.73 -12.78 -0.60
C GLY A 262 37.60 -13.61 0.68
N LEU A 263 36.45 -13.60 1.37
CA LEU A 263 36.18 -14.54 2.47
C LEU A 263 36.00 -15.96 1.94
N ALA A 264 35.15 -16.10 0.90
CA ALA A 264 34.74 -17.35 0.26
C ALA A 264 34.01 -18.35 1.19
N ALA A 265 33.19 -17.84 2.11
CA ALA A 265 32.16 -18.62 2.78
C ALA A 265 30.91 -18.74 1.87
N PRO A 266 29.92 -19.59 2.22
CA PRO A 266 28.65 -19.61 1.51
C PRO A 266 27.91 -18.27 1.60
N GLN A 267 27.16 -17.96 0.54
CA GLN A 267 26.35 -16.75 0.41
C GLN A 267 25.11 -16.81 1.32
N VAL A 268 24.78 -15.71 2.00
CA VAL A 268 23.52 -15.53 2.72
C VAL A 268 22.39 -15.34 1.70
N ASN A 269 21.29 -16.05 1.87
CA ASN A 269 20.08 -15.86 1.07
C ASN A 269 19.19 -14.81 1.76
N TYR A 270 18.97 -13.66 1.11
CA TYR A 270 18.29 -12.50 1.69
C TYR A 270 16.94 -12.27 0.99
N SER A 271 15.87 -12.07 1.77
CA SER A 271 14.51 -11.90 1.23
C SER A 271 13.72 -10.79 1.95
N THR A 272 13.36 -9.74 1.22
CA THR A 272 12.48 -8.67 1.74
C THR A 272 10.99 -9.05 1.69
N PHE A 273 10.59 -9.88 0.73
CA PHE A 273 9.18 -10.29 0.53
C PHE A 273 9.07 -11.81 0.42
N PRO A 274 9.30 -12.56 1.51
CA PRO A 274 9.17 -14.03 1.52
C PRO A 274 7.75 -14.51 1.18
N LEU A 275 6.76 -13.62 1.34
CA LEU A 275 5.34 -13.82 1.08
C LEU A 275 4.86 -13.18 -0.25
N GLY A 276 5.76 -12.72 -1.13
CA GLY A 276 5.37 -12.10 -2.41
C GLY A 276 4.54 -10.80 -2.29
N ASP A 277 4.33 -10.32 -1.08
CA ASP A 277 3.45 -9.25 -0.60
C ASP A 277 3.98 -7.84 -0.88
N SER A 278 4.93 -7.72 -1.81
CA SER A 278 5.48 -6.45 -2.29
C SER A 278 4.41 -5.46 -2.79
N ASP A 279 3.25 -5.98 -3.19
CA ASP A 279 2.06 -5.25 -3.63
C ASP A 279 1.26 -4.59 -2.49
N GLY A 280 1.58 -4.87 -1.22
CA GLY A 280 0.90 -4.37 -0.03
C GLY A 280 -0.17 -5.31 0.52
N THR A 281 -0.12 -6.60 0.18
CA THR A 281 -1.04 -7.61 0.73
C THR A 281 -0.91 -7.71 2.26
N LEU A 282 -1.99 -7.37 2.96
CA LEU A 282 -2.16 -7.52 4.41
C LEU A 282 -3.22 -8.60 4.68
N LEU A 283 -2.87 -9.65 5.43
CA LEU A 283 -3.78 -10.70 5.88
C LEU A 283 -3.69 -10.82 7.39
N VAL A 284 -4.80 -10.62 8.10
CA VAL A 284 -4.89 -10.84 9.56
C VAL A 284 -5.16 -12.30 9.93
N SER A 285 -5.42 -13.16 8.93
CA SER A 285 -5.69 -14.58 9.11
C SER A 285 -5.48 -15.34 7.80
N GLY A 286 -4.80 -16.49 7.88
CA GLY A 286 -4.67 -17.43 6.77
C GLY A 286 -3.68 -17.00 5.69
N CYS A 287 -3.33 -17.94 4.82
CA CYS A 287 -2.08 -17.91 4.06
C CYS A 287 -2.28 -17.79 2.54
N SER A 288 -3.24 -16.98 2.11
CA SER A 288 -3.46 -16.67 0.69
C SER A 288 -2.62 -15.48 0.22
N TYR A 289 -1.34 -15.46 0.57
CA TYR A 289 -0.36 -14.50 0.07
C TYR A 289 -0.04 -14.78 -1.41
N PRO A 290 0.44 -13.80 -2.20
CA PRO A 290 0.68 -13.96 -3.65
C PRO A 290 1.67 -15.06 -4.02
N ASP A 291 2.70 -15.26 -3.19
CA ASP A 291 3.70 -16.32 -3.27
C ASP A 291 4.14 -16.65 -1.84
N ILE A 292 4.67 -17.84 -1.55
CA ILE A 292 5.27 -18.12 -0.23
C ILE A 292 6.51 -18.97 -0.44
N THR A 293 7.66 -18.46 0.00
CA THR A 293 8.92 -19.19 -0.04
C THR A 293 8.77 -20.53 0.68
N THR A 294 9.27 -21.60 0.07
CA THR A 294 9.10 -22.96 0.60
C THR A 294 10.34 -23.45 1.35
N ALA A 295 10.12 -24.35 2.31
CA ALA A 295 11.17 -25.12 3.00
C ALA A 295 12.16 -25.76 2.00
N ALA A 296 11.64 -26.23 0.86
CA ALA A 296 12.43 -26.88 -0.19
C ALA A 296 13.37 -25.93 -0.96
N GLU A 297 13.05 -24.63 -1.03
CA GLU A 297 13.90 -23.61 -1.65
C GLU A 297 15.02 -23.17 -0.72
N ILE A 298 14.74 -23.04 0.58
CA ILE A 298 15.75 -22.66 1.58
C ILE A 298 16.65 -23.82 2.04
N ALA A 299 16.24 -25.08 1.84
CA ALA A 299 16.97 -26.29 2.29
C ALA A 299 18.42 -26.46 1.78
N ALA A 300 18.86 -25.67 0.80
CA ALA A 300 20.25 -25.62 0.32
C ALA A 300 21.00 -24.33 0.71
N SER A 301 20.32 -23.37 1.36
CA SER A 301 20.91 -22.14 1.88
C SER A 301 21.64 -22.45 3.19
N ARG A 302 22.82 -21.85 3.41
CA ARG A 302 23.51 -21.94 4.71
C ARG A 302 22.93 -20.97 5.73
N ALA A 303 22.43 -19.83 5.26
CA ALA A 303 21.69 -18.86 6.04
C ALA A 303 20.58 -18.27 5.15
N TYR A 304 19.40 -18.04 5.73
CA TYR A 304 18.24 -17.42 5.10
C TYR A 304 17.74 -16.27 6.00
N THR A 305 17.60 -15.07 5.44
CA THR A 305 17.26 -13.86 6.19
C THR A 305 16.01 -13.18 5.61
N PRO A 306 14.81 -13.67 5.99
CA PRO A 306 13.54 -13.07 5.61
C PRO A 306 13.15 -11.91 6.55
N HIS A 307 12.39 -10.93 6.03
CA HIS A 307 11.59 -10.04 6.89
C HIS A 307 10.34 -10.78 7.34
N VAL A 308 10.10 -10.82 8.65
CA VAL A 308 8.96 -11.53 9.26
C VAL A 308 8.42 -10.71 10.41
N SER A 309 7.11 -10.49 10.41
CA SER A 309 6.38 -9.82 11.50
C SER A 309 6.91 -8.42 11.80
N GLU A 310 7.14 -7.65 10.73
CA GLU A 310 7.54 -6.25 10.81
C GLU A 310 6.32 -5.34 11.07
N GLY A 311 5.86 -5.36 12.33
CA GLY A 311 4.71 -4.62 12.82
C GLY A 311 4.26 -5.11 14.19
N ILE A 312 3.26 -4.45 14.78
CA ILE A 312 2.74 -4.70 16.13
C ILE A 312 1.31 -5.30 16.12
N ASP A 313 0.81 -5.72 14.95
CA ASP A 313 -0.57 -6.16 14.78
C ASP A 313 -0.73 -7.63 14.36
N ARG A 314 -2.00 -8.05 14.26
CA ARG A 314 -2.38 -9.41 13.85
C ARG A 314 -1.98 -9.75 12.42
N ALA A 315 -1.82 -8.77 11.52
CA ALA A 315 -1.35 -9.03 10.16
C ALA A 315 0.16 -9.33 10.16
N ALA A 316 0.94 -8.59 10.96
CA ALA A 316 2.36 -8.87 11.16
C ALA A 316 2.56 -10.25 11.79
N ARG A 317 1.79 -10.60 12.83
CA ARG A 317 1.80 -11.95 13.43
C ARG A 317 1.44 -13.05 12.42
N ASN A 318 0.44 -12.82 11.57
CA ASN A 318 0.01 -13.80 10.56
C ASN A 318 1.07 -14.04 9.46
N GLU A 319 2.02 -13.13 9.24
CA GLU A 319 3.18 -13.41 8.37
C GLU A 319 3.93 -14.66 8.88
N PHE A 320 4.28 -14.71 10.17
CA PHE A 320 4.95 -15.85 10.80
C PHE A 320 4.10 -17.13 10.77
N LEU A 321 2.81 -17.04 11.14
CA LEU A 321 1.90 -18.20 11.18
C LEU A 321 1.71 -18.88 9.82
N CYS A 322 1.99 -18.18 8.72
CA CYS A 322 1.98 -18.75 7.38
C CYS A 322 3.31 -19.36 6.95
N MET A 323 4.35 -19.19 7.77
CA MET A 323 5.70 -19.68 7.59
C MET A 323 6.14 -20.69 8.66
N ASN A 324 5.27 -21.16 9.56
CA ASN A 324 5.58 -22.13 10.63
C ASN A 324 5.01 -23.56 10.40
N GLY A 325 4.84 -23.99 9.14
CA GLY A 325 4.39 -25.36 8.90
C GLY A 325 4.30 -25.86 7.46
N GLY A 326 4.29 -27.19 7.34
CA GLY A 326 4.05 -27.89 6.07
C GLY A 326 5.16 -27.69 5.05
N SER A 327 4.81 -27.26 3.83
CA SER A 327 5.80 -26.97 2.78
C SER A 327 6.37 -25.56 2.83
N THR A 328 5.73 -24.66 3.59
CA THR A 328 6.12 -23.25 3.76
C THR A 328 6.76 -23.00 5.12
N ASP A 329 7.15 -24.06 5.82
CA ASP A 329 7.90 -23.99 7.08
C ASP A 329 9.29 -23.38 6.84
N LEU A 330 9.52 -22.17 7.36
CA LEU A 330 10.79 -21.44 7.31
C LEU A 330 11.38 -21.22 8.72
N VAL A 331 10.71 -21.70 9.77
CA VAL A 331 11.21 -21.69 11.16
C VAL A 331 12.19 -22.85 11.29
N GLN A 332 13.46 -22.59 11.01
CA GLN A 332 14.50 -23.62 10.87
C GLN A 332 15.87 -23.07 11.26
N ALA A 333 16.79 -23.94 11.67
CA ALA A 333 18.12 -23.57 12.19
C ALA A 333 19.02 -22.74 11.24
N GLN A 334 18.73 -22.71 9.93
CA GLN A 334 19.42 -21.82 8.97
C GLN A 334 18.72 -20.47 8.77
N SER A 335 17.59 -20.21 9.40
CA SER A 335 16.83 -18.97 9.28
C SER A 335 17.19 -17.98 10.39
N ALA A 336 17.26 -16.69 10.04
CA ALA A 336 17.33 -15.60 11.00
C ALA A 336 16.33 -14.51 10.60
N PHE A 337 15.28 -14.34 11.40
CA PHE A 337 14.14 -13.50 11.06
C PHE A 337 14.43 -12.04 11.39
N ILE A 338 14.22 -11.17 10.40
CA ILE A 338 14.46 -9.73 10.54
C ILE A 338 13.21 -9.08 11.14
N HIS A 339 13.43 -8.24 12.14
CA HIS A 339 12.46 -7.51 12.96
C HIS A 339 11.74 -8.36 14.02
N GLY A 340 10.84 -9.30 13.68
CA GLY A 340 10.15 -10.14 14.68
C GLY A 340 9.34 -9.37 15.74
N VAL A 341 8.74 -8.22 15.38
CA VAL A 341 8.07 -7.35 16.36
C VAL A 341 6.71 -7.92 16.80
N GLY A 342 5.99 -8.53 15.87
CA GLY A 342 4.61 -8.98 16.05
C GLY A 342 4.43 -10.40 16.57
N LEU A 343 5.43 -11.00 17.23
CA LEU A 343 5.33 -12.36 17.77
C LEU A 343 4.82 -12.40 19.23
N ALA A 344 4.33 -13.58 19.62
CA ALA A 344 3.96 -13.96 20.98
C ALA A 344 4.92 -15.05 21.53
N PRO A 345 4.97 -15.29 22.86
CA PRO A 345 5.90 -16.25 23.48
C PRO A 345 5.96 -17.64 22.84
N THR A 346 4.85 -18.22 22.40
CA THR A 346 4.84 -19.54 21.73
C THR A 346 5.52 -19.57 20.37
N GLU A 347 5.43 -18.48 19.61
CA GLU A 347 6.09 -18.35 18.30
C GLU A 347 7.60 -18.12 18.47
N ILE A 348 7.97 -17.41 19.53
CA ILE A 348 9.36 -17.26 19.98
C ILE A 348 9.92 -18.61 20.48
N ALA A 349 9.11 -19.42 21.14
CA ALA A 349 9.49 -20.77 21.56
C ALA A 349 9.67 -21.75 20.39
N GLU A 350 8.80 -21.70 19.36
CA GLU A 350 9.00 -22.40 18.09
C GLU A 350 10.35 -21.98 17.46
N MET A 351 10.67 -20.68 17.41
CA MET A 351 11.97 -20.20 16.93
C MET A 351 13.15 -20.77 17.73
N ALA A 352 13.06 -20.79 19.06
CA ALA A 352 14.12 -21.31 19.92
C ALA A 352 14.33 -22.82 19.76
N LEU A 353 13.24 -23.60 19.69
CA LEU A 353 13.27 -25.05 19.51
C LEU A 353 13.94 -25.47 18.18
N ASP A 354 13.57 -24.81 17.08
CA ASP A 354 14.13 -25.09 15.76
C ASP A 354 15.45 -24.34 15.48
N GLY A 355 15.93 -23.53 16.44
CA GLY A 355 17.20 -22.81 16.38
C GLY A 355 17.22 -21.62 15.41
N THR A 356 16.06 -21.04 15.09
CA THR A 356 15.90 -19.81 14.31
C THR A 356 16.39 -18.61 15.11
N ASP A 357 17.21 -17.74 14.51
CA ASP A 357 17.73 -16.53 15.17
C ASP A 357 16.83 -15.29 14.94
N LEU A 358 16.98 -14.28 15.80
CA LEU A 358 16.38 -12.95 15.61
C LEU A 358 17.44 -11.95 15.12
N ILE A 359 17.10 -11.16 14.10
CA ILE A 359 17.84 -9.94 13.73
C ILE A 359 17.01 -8.72 14.15
N TRP A 360 17.43 -8.12 15.26
CA TRP A 360 16.82 -6.96 15.90
C TRP A 360 17.38 -5.65 15.33
N SER A 361 16.49 -4.71 15.01
CA SER A 361 16.84 -3.38 14.50
C SER A 361 16.13 -2.30 15.34
N PRO A 362 16.53 -2.09 16.61
CA PRO A 362 15.76 -1.29 17.56
C PRO A 362 15.43 0.10 17.03
N ARG A 363 16.40 0.80 16.42
CA ARG A 363 16.17 2.17 15.94
C ARG A 363 15.07 2.23 14.89
N THR A 364 15.07 1.32 13.93
CA THR A 364 14.06 1.31 12.85
C THR A 364 12.67 0.98 13.40
N ASN A 365 12.58 0.01 14.32
CA ASN A 365 11.30 -0.40 14.88
C ASN A 365 10.68 0.71 15.72
N ILE A 366 11.44 1.28 16.66
CA ILE A 366 11.03 2.39 17.53
C ILE A 366 10.60 3.62 16.70
N THR A 367 11.33 3.87 15.62
CA THR A 367 11.09 4.98 14.71
C THR A 367 9.78 4.85 13.91
N LEU A 368 9.43 3.64 13.47
CA LEU A 368 8.27 3.38 12.61
C LEU A 368 7.02 2.98 13.40
N TYR A 369 7.16 2.09 14.38
CA TYR A 369 6.06 1.51 15.15
C TYR A 369 5.88 2.18 16.52
N GLY A 370 6.90 2.88 17.02
CA GLY A 370 6.91 3.40 18.39
C GLY A 370 7.25 2.33 19.42
N ASP A 371 7.56 1.12 18.96
CA ASP A 371 7.70 -0.12 19.70
C ASP A 371 8.81 -0.97 19.05
N THR A 372 9.23 -2.08 19.65
CA THR A 372 10.26 -2.96 19.09
C THR A 372 10.03 -4.43 19.44
N ALA A 373 10.87 -5.33 18.91
CA ALA A 373 10.81 -6.73 19.29
C ALA A 373 11.03 -6.85 20.80
N ARG A 374 10.22 -7.67 21.47
CA ARG A 374 10.29 -7.89 22.92
C ARG A 374 11.47 -8.79 23.26
N VAL A 375 12.67 -8.23 23.10
CA VAL A 375 13.95 -8.96 23.12
C VAL A 375 14.25 -9.68 24.43
N THR A 376 13.59 -9.30 25.52
CA THR A 376 13.62 -10.00 26.80
C THR A 376 12.91 -11.35 26.74
N GLU A 377 11.75 -11.45 26.08
CA GLU A 377 11.03 -12.72 25.80
C GLU A 377 11.91 -13.64 24.94
N TYR A 378 12.46 -13.11 23.85
CA TYR A 378 13.40 -13.81 22.96
C TYR A 378 14.61 -14.36 23.70
N HIS A 379 15.19 -13.56 24.59
CA HIS A 379 16.36 -13.97 25.37
C HIS A 379 16.01 -14.99 26.46
N ALA A 380 14.92 -14.81 27.19
CA ALA A 380 14.44 -15.75 28.21
C ALA A 380 14.13 -17.14 27.62
N LEU A 381 13.56 -17.16 26.41
CA LEU A 381 13.29 -18.39 25.65
C LEU A 381 14.53 -18.92 24.91
N GLY A 382 15.68 -18.25 24.95
CA GLY A 382 16.94 -18.76 24.38
C GLY A 382 17.15 -18.54 22.88
N VAL A 383 16.35 -17.68 22.23
CA VAL A 383 16.63 -17.23 20.86
C VAL A 383 17.88 -16.33 20.86
N SER A 384 18.84 -16.60 19.97
CA SER A 384 20.00 -15.71 19.82
C SER A 384 19.63 -14.48 19.01
N ILE A 385 19.98 -13.32 19.55
CA ILE A 385 19.69 -12.02 18.99
C ILE A 385 20.95 -11.46 18.32
N ALA A 386 20.81 -10.96 17.10
CA ALA A 386 21.81 -10.21 16.34
C ALA A 386 21.31 -8.79 16.07
N LEU A 387 22.22 -7.81 15.91
CA LEU A 387 21.86 -6.42 15.58
C LEU A 387 22.00 -6.10 14.09
N GLY A 388 20.99 -5.45 13.52
CA GLY A 388 20.99 -4.86 12.18
C GLY A 388 20.66 -3.37 12.21
N THR A 389 21.22 -2.58 11.28
CA THR A 389 20.88 -1.15 11.15
C THR A 389 19.67 -0.90 10.26
N ASP A 390 19.22 -1.90 9.49
CA ASP A 390 18.16 -1.77 8.49
C ASP A 390 18.49 -0.69 7.43
N TRP A 391 17.88 0.48 7.43
CA TRP A 391 18.05 1.43 6.32
C TRP A 391 18.14 2.87 6.79
N ILE A 392 18.86 3.70 6.02
CA ILE A 392 19.22 5.06 6.45
C ILE A 392 18.02 6.00 6.70
N VAL A 393 16.82 5.60 6.29
CA VAL A 393 15.58 6.38 6.44
C VAL A 393 15.09 6.35 7.90
N SER A 394 15.01 5.17 8.52
CA SER A 394 14.55 5.02 9.92
C SER A 394 15.56 4.33 10.86
N GLY A 395 16.64 3.77 10.33
CA GLY A 395 17.69 3.06 11.07
C GLY A 395 18.98 3.85 11.28
N SER A 396 20.01 3.19 11.82
CA SER A 396 21.28 3.84 12.16
C SER A 396 22.23 4.04 10.98
N MET A 397 23.04 5.11 11.03
CA MET A 397 24.06 5.36 9.99
C MET A 397 25.27 4.41 10.04
N ASN A 398 25.50 3.74 11.17
CA ASN A 398 26.49 2.67 11.37
C ASN A 398 26.20 1.85 12.64
N MET A 399 26.92 0.73 12.83
CA MET A 399 26.77 -0.18 13.98
C MET A 399 27.01 0.46 15.35
N LEU A 400 27.86 1.49 15.48
CA LEU A 400 28.05 2.17 16.77
C LEU A 400 26.80 2.96 17.18
N ARG A 401 26.09 3.51 16.20
CA ARG A 401 24.82 4.20 16.44
C ARG A 401 23.67 3.23 16.73
N GLU A 402 23.71 2.00 16.20
CA GLU A 402 22.72 0.96 16.55
C GLU A 402 23.00 0.35 17.92
N LEU A 403 24.27 0.01 18.23
CA LEU A 403 24.71 -0.39 19.57
C LEU A 403 24.32 0.67 20.61
N ARG A 404 24.54 1.96 20.31
CA ARG A 404 24.09 3.06 21.18
C ARG A 404 22.56 3.11 21.36
N CYS A 405 21.80 2.65 20.37
CA CYS A 405 20.34 2.59 20.44
C CYS A 405 19.87 1.45 21.35
N ALA A 406 20.39 0.24 21.10
CA ALA A 406 20.14 -0.96 21.90
C ALA A 406 20.57 -0.76 23.37
N ASP A 407 21.74 -0.16 23.59
CA ASP A 407 22.29 0.20 24.90
C ASP A 407 21.41 1.20 25.65
N PHE A 408 21.00 2.29 25.00
CA PHE A 408 20.07 3.26 25.58
C PHE A 408 18.71 2.62 25.89
N PHE A 409 18.17 1.80 24.98
CA PHE A 409 16.89 1.14 25.20
C PHE A 409 16.98 0.16 26.39
N ASN A 410 18.06 -0.61 26.46
CA ASN A 410 18.35 -1.52 27.56
C ASN A 410 18.55 -0.81 28.91
N GLU A 411 19.27 0.32 28.95
CA GLU A 411 19.52 1.09 30.18
C GLU A 411 18.25 1.78 30.73
N VAL A 412 17.31 2.16 29.86
CA VAL A 412 16.17 3.02 30.22
C VAL A 412 14.85 2.24 30.29
N PHE A 413 14.62 1.30 29.37
CA PHE A 413 13.32 0.63 29.15
C PHE A 413 13.32 -0.86 29.50
N LEU A 414 14.48 -1.50 29.69
CA LEU A 414 14.58 -2.94 30.00
C LEU A 414 15.34 -3.13 31.32
N ARG A 415 14.74 -2.75 32.46
CA ARG A 415 15.39 -2.81 33.77
C ARG A 415 14.91 -4.02 34.57
N ARG A 416 15.87 -4.77 35.10
CA ARG A 416 15.64 -5.93 35.98
C ARG A 416 15.21 -5.46 37.38
N ASP A 417 14.72 -6.39 38.20
CA ASP A 417 14.29 -6.09 39.57
C ASP A 417 15.40 -5.63 40.53
N ASP A 418 16.65 -6.02 40.25
CA ASP A 418 17.84 -5.51 40.94
C ASP A 418 18.18 -4.06 40.55
N GLY A 419 17.46 -3.50 39.57
CA GLY A 419 17.57 -2.14 39.07
C GLY A 419 18.59 -1.93 37.97
N TYR A 420 19.33 -2.97 37.56
CA TYR A 420 20.32 -2.94 36.47
C TYR A 420 19.65 -3.14 35.09
N PRO A 421 20.33 -2.75 33.99
CA PRO A 421 19.87 -3.08 32.63
C PRO A 421 19.79 -4.60 32.42
N TYR A 422 18.86 -5.05 31.57
CA TYR A 422 18.61 -6.47 31.31
C TYR A 422 19.81 -7.18 30.67
N PHE A 423 20.31 -6.65 29.55
CA PHE A 423 21.50 -7.15 28.87
C PHE A 423 22.78 -6.54 29.45
N THR A 424 23.80 -7.38 29.63
CA THR A 424 25.16 -6.97 29.92
C THR A 424 25.81 -6.27 28.71
N SER A 425 26.90 -5.55 28.96
CA SER A 425 27.72 -4.99 27.88
C SER A 425 28.42 -6.06 27.03
N GLU A 426 28.57 -7.29 27.52
CA GLU A 426 29.05 -8.39 26.70
C GLU A 426 27.97 -8.88 25.73
N GLU A 427 26.74 -9.10 26.19
CA GLU A 427 25.63 -9.58 25.34
C GLU A 427 25.34 -8.61 24.20
N LEU A 428 25.26 -7.30 24.47
CA LEU A 428 25.11 -6.27 23.42
C LEU A 428 26.26 -6.30 22.39
N TRP A 429 27.50 -6.56 22.82
CA TRP A 429 28.64 -6.72 21.92
C TRP A 429 28.58 -8.04 21.11
N LEU A 430 28.10 -9.14 21.72
CA LEU A 430 27.89 -10.41 21.05
C LEU A 430 26.81 -10.31 19.96
N MET A 431 25.74 -9.52 20.19
CA MET A 431 24.72 -9.21 19.17
C MET A 431 25.31 -8.58 17.90
N ALA A 432 26.38 -7.78 18.01
CA ALA A 432 27.08 -7.15 16.88
C ALA A 432 28.32 -7.92 16.38
N THR A 433 28.61 -9.10 16.94
CA THR A 433 29.81 -9.91 16.59
C THR A 433 29.49 -11.39 16.42
N ARG A 434 29.51 -12.19 17.49
CA ARG A 434 29.32 -13.65 17.46
C ARG A 434 27.92 -14.04 16.97
N ASN A 435 26.89 -13.44 17.55
CA ASN A 435 25.50 -13.79 17.24
C ASN A 435 25.14 -13.34 15.81
N ALA A 436 25.60 -12.16 15.39
CA ALA A 436 25.48 -11.71 14.00
C ALA A 436 26.22 -12.64 13.01
N ALA A 437 27.33 -13.25 13.40
CA ALA A 437 27.97 -14.28 12.58
C ALA A 437 27.15 -15.58 12.51
N ARG A 438 26.51 -15.99 13.62
CA ARG A 438 25.62 -17.17 13.67
C ARG A 438 24.38 -16.98 12.79
N ALA A 439 23.66 -15.88 12.98
CA ALA A 439 22.45 -15.54 12.21
C ALA A 439 22.71 -15.47 10.69
N LEU A 440 23.95 -15.17 10.28
CA LEU A 440 24.39 -15.14 8.89
C LEU A 440 25.15 -16.40 8.44
N GLY A 441 25.25 -17.43 9.29
CA GLY A 441 25.92 -18.70 8.97
C GLY A 441 27.39 -18.56 8.59
N VAL A 442 28.12 -17.60 9.18
CA VAL A 442 29.56 -17.34 8.97
C VAL A 442 30.37 -17.35 10.28
N ASP A 443 29.78 -17.92 11.33
CA ASP A 443 30.33 -18.15 12.66
C ASP A 443 31.48 -19.17 12.71
N ASP A 444 31.78 -19.88 11.63
CA ASP A 444 33.00 -20.69 11.49
C ASP A 444 34.21 -19.87 11.03
N VAL A 445 34.00 -18.66 10.49
CA VAL A 445 35.05 -17.83 9.86
C VAL A 445 35.15 -16.40 10.37
N LEU A 446 34.09 -15.84 10.98
CA LEU A 446 34.00 -14.46 11.47
C LEU A 446 33.42 -14.38 12.90
N GLY A 447 33.16 -13.17 13.42
CA GLY A 447 32.39 -12.94 14.66
C GLY A 447 33.10 -13.23 15.98
N THR A 448 34.28 -13.84 15.99
CA THR A 448 35.04 -14.13 17.23
C THR A 448 36.53 -14.12 16.95
N LEU A 449 37.34 -13.68 17.93
CA LEU A 449 38.79 -13.78 17.88
C LEU A 449 39.20 -15.19 18.34
N ALA A 450 39.37 -16.12 17.40
CA ALA A 450 39.80 -17.49 17.70
C ALA A 450 40.64 -18.09 16.55
N PRO A 451 41.53 -19.07 16.83
CA PRO A 451 42.34 -19.73 15.82
C PRO A 451 41.52 -20.29 14.64
N GLY A 452 42.01 -20.11 13.42
CA GLY A 452 41.38 -20.54 12.17
C GLY A 452 40.38 -19.54 11.56
N ARG A 453 39.94 -18.52 12.31
CA ARG A 453 39.03 -17.47 11.80
C ARG A 453 39.80 -16.41 11.02
N ALA A 454 39.12 -15.71 10.10
CA ALA A 454 39.73 -14.62 9.34
C ALA A 454 40.06 -13.44 10.27
N ALA A 455 41.20 -12.78 10.08
CA ALA A 455 41.58 -11.61 10.87
C ALA A 455 40.85 -10.32 10.43
N ASP A 456 39.53 -10.34 10.63
CA ASP A 456 38.64 -9.20 10.55
C ASP A 456 38.46 -8.63 11.97
N ILE A 457 39.14 -7.52 12.24
CA ILE A 457 39.40 -7.01 13.60
C ILE A 457 39.15 -5.50 13.64
N ALA A 458 38.48 -5.05 14.70
CA ALA A 458 38.36 -3.63 15.04
C ALA A 458 39.08 -3.34 16.37
N VAL A 459 39.78 -2.20 16.43
CA VAL A 459 40.49 -1.73 17.63
C VAL A 459 39.93 -0.37 18.02
N PHE A 460 39.59 -0.20 19.29
CA PHE A 460 38.93 0.99 19.85
C PHE A 460 39.77 1.64 20.96
N ASP A 461 39.60 2.94 21.19
CA ASP A 461 40.30 3.67 22.26
C ASP A 461 39.72 3.34 23.65
N GLY A 462 40.41 2.44 24.36
CA GLY A 462 40.13 2.06 25.73
C GLY A 462 40.64 3.04 26.81
N SER A 463 41.03 4.27 26.43
CA SER A 463 41.57 5.25 27.37
C SER A 463 40.53 5.91 28.28
N ALA A 464 39.27 5.95 27.83
CA ALA A 464 38.16 6.63 28.53
C ALA A 464 37.05 5.68 28.97
N ARG A 465 36.84 4.58 28.23
CA ARG A 465 35.99 3.45 28.59
C ARG A 465 36.83 2.18 28.53
N VAL A 466 36.51 1.15 29.32
CA VAL A 466 37.26 -0.11 29.35
C VAL A 466 36.45 -1.26 28.75
N ASP A 467 37.14 -2.33 28.37
CA ASP A 467 36.56 -3.60 27.96
C ASP A 467 35.41 -3.40 26.93
N HIS A 468 34.24 -4.05 27.09
CA HIS A 468 33.12 -3.92 26.15
C HIS A 468 32.60 -2.49 25.95
N ARG A 469 32.67 -1.63 26.98
CA ARG A 469 32.24 -0.21 26.87
C ARG A 469 33.13 0.59 25.92
N ALA A 470 34.37 0.18 25.67
CA ALA A 470 35.20 0.81 24.65
C ALA A 470 34.66 0.61 23.21
N VAL A 471 33.81 -0.40 22.99
CA VAL A 471 33.13 -0.66 21.72
C VAL A 471 31.76 0.02 21.70
N ILE A 472 30.89 -0.28 22.67
CA ILE A 472 29.50 0.22 22.71
C ILE A 472 29.47 1.75 22.75
N ASP A 473 30.34 2.37 23.55
CA ASP A 473 30.32 3.82 23.68
C ASP A 473 31.02 4.59 22.54
N ALA A 474 31.71 3.88 21.63
CA ALA A 474 32.59 4.48 20.66
C ALA A 474 31.86 5.41 19.67
N GLU A 475 32.57 6.46 19.26
CA GLU A 475 32.24 7.26 18.08
C GLU A 475 33.31 7.03 16.99
N PRO A 476 33.11 7.44 15.73
CA PRO A 476 34.07 7.18 14.65
C PRO A 476 35.51 7.66 14.91
N GLN A 477 35.72 8.71 15.70
CA GLN A 477 37.08 9.14 16.11
C GLN A 477 37.76 8.20 17.13
N ASP A 478 37.00 7.37 17.84
CA ASP A 478 37.51 6.43 18.86
C ASP A 478 37.96 5.10 18.24
N VAL A 479 37.56 4.81 16.99
CA VAL A 479 38.01 3.63 16.23
C VAL A 479 39.46 3.83 15.76
N VAL A 480 40.39 3.10 16.36
CA VAL A 480 41.84 3.21 16.17
C VAL A 480 42.31 2.47 14.91
N LEU A 481 41.71 1.32 14.61
CA LEU A 481 42.04 0.51 13.42
C LEU A 481 40.86 -0.39 13.05
N VAL A 482 40.57 -0.51 11.76
CA VAL A 482 39.74 -1.58 11.20
C VAL A 482 40.58 -2.35 10.19
N LEU A 483 40.72 -3.65 10.43
CA LEU A 483 41.53 -4.57 9.66
C LEU A 483 40.62 -5.66 9.07
N ARG A 484 40.85 -6.02 7.81
CA ARG A 484 40.14 -7.09 7.12
C ARG A 484 41.12 -8.05 6.47
N ARG A 485 40.88 -9.37 6.52
CA ARG A 485 41.67 -10.33 5.73
C ARG A 485 41.48 -10.08 4.24
N GLY A 486 42.58 -9.95 3.51
CA GLY A 486 42.57 -9.87 2.05
C GLY A 486 42.19 -11.18 1.38
N SER A 487 41.83 -11.12 0.10
CA SER A 487 41.63 -12.34 -0.71
C SER A 487 42.94 -13.13 -0.87
N ALA A 488 42.85 -14.41 -1.22
CA ALA A 488 44.03 -15.23 -1.52
C ALA A 488 44.86 -14.73 -2.73
N ALA A 489 44.33 -13.79 -3.52
CA ALA A 489 45.05 -13.13 -4.61
C ALA A 489 45.75 -11.82 -4.18
N ASP A 490 45.44 -11.26 -3.01
CA ASP A 490 46.08 -10.04 -2.52
C ASP A 490 47.43 -10.38 -1.85
N PRO A 491 48.57 -9.81 -2.32
CA PRO A 491 49.87 -10.07 -1.72
C PRO A 491 50.06 -9.45 -0.33
N ARG A 492 49.18 -8.54 0.11
CA ARG A 492 49.27 -7.86 1.41
C ARG A 492 48.64 -8.66 2.55
N ARG A 493 47.68 -9.53 2.23
CA ARG A 493 46.97 -10.49 3.13
C ARG A 493 46.15 -9.89 4.28
N LEU A 494 46.54 -8.72 4.79
CA LEU A 494 45.79 -7.93 5.76
C LEU A 494 45.63 -6.52 5.19
N LEU A 495 44.41 -5.99 5.25
CA LEU A 495 44.02 -4.73 4.63
C LEU A 495 43.49 -3.76 5.71
N PRO A 496 44.26 -2.73 6.11
CA PRO A 496 43.75 -1.71 7.02
C PRO A 496 42.75 -0.83 6.26
N LEU A 497 41.48 -0.82 6.63
CA LEU A 497 40.42 -0.11 5.92
C LEU A 497 40.27 1.35 6.40
N TYR A 498 40.33 1.52 7.72
CA TYR A 498 40.18 2.78 8.45
C TYR A 498 41.04 2.77 9.73
N GLY A 499 41.38 3.93 10.29
CA GLY A 499 42.06 4.05 11.57
C GLY A 499 42.89 5.32 11.73
N ASP A 500 43.66 5.40 12.82
CA ASP A 500 44.61 6.48 13.12
C ASP A 500 45.62 6.65 11.98
N ALA A 501 45.72 7.85 11.40
CA ALA A 501 46.53 8.08 10.20
C ALA A 501 48.00 7.64 10.34
N PRO A 502 48.70 7.88 11.48
CA PRO A 502 50.08 7.41 11.65
C PRO A 502 50.21 5.89 11.75
N LEU A 503 49.19 5.20 12.28
CA LEU A 503 49.17 3.75 12.40
C LEU A 503 48.88 3.11 11.04
N VAL A 504 47.81 3.56 10.36
CA VAL A 504 47.44 3.08 9.02
C VAL A 504 48.61 3.26 8.05
N ALA A 505 49.26 4.43 8.03
CA ALA A 505 50.40 4.70 7.16
C ALA A 505 51.65 3.84 7.45
N ALA A 506 51.76 3.24 8.64
CA ALA A 506 52.85 2.33 9.00
C ALA A 506 52.57 0.87 8.57
N LEU A 507 51.32 0.52 8.27
CA LEU A 507 50.92 -0.83 7.87
C LEU A 507 51.16 -1.09 6.37
N PRO A 508 51.41 -2.34 5.95
CA PRO A 508 51.63 -2.68 4.54
C PRO A 508 50.49 -2.22 3.60
N GLY A 509 50.80 -1.30 2.68
CA GLY A 509 49.81 -0.75 1.75
C GLY A 509 48.81 0.24 2.37
N GLY A 510 49.12 0.79 3.54
CA GLY A 510 48.41 1.92 4.16
C GLY A 510 49.02 3.29 3.81
N ASP A 511 50.23 3.32 3.25
CA ASP A 511 50.92 4.52 2.75
C ASP A 511 50.23 5.19 1.54
N ALA A 512 49.33 4.46 0.88
CA ALA A 512 48.52 4.92 -0.25
C ALA A 512 47.08 5.32 0.14
N CYS A 513 46.78 5.49 1.43
CA CYS A 513 45.43 5.80 1.92
C CYS A 513 45.19 7.31 2.11
N ASP A 514 43.96 7.74 1.86
CA ASP A 514 43.52 9.14 1.95
C ASP A 514 43.37 9.55 3.42
N THR A 515 44.03 10.63 3.85
CA THR A 515 43.86 11.17 5.21
C THR A 515 42.62 12.04 5.34
N LEU A 516 41.90 11.91 6.45
CA LEU A 516 40.76 12.76 6.82
C LEU A 516 40.83 13.17 8.31
N ASP A 517 40.26 14.33 8.64
CA ASP A 517 40.12 14.77 10.03
C ASP A 517 38.74 14.34 10.55
N VAL A 518 38.71 13.47 11.57
CA VAL A 518 37.48 13.01 12.21
C VAL A 518 37.45 13.61 13.60
N CYS A 519 36.72 14.71 13.72
CA CYS A 519 36.47 15.41 14.99
C CYS A 519 37.74 15.88 15.74
N GLY A 520 38.78 16.25 14.98
CA GLY A 520 40.08 16.66 15.52
C GLY A 520 41.11 15.52 15.61
N THR A 521 40.72 14.29 15.32
CA THR A 521 41.60 13.12 15.27
C THR A 521 42.02 12.84 13.82
N PRO A 522 43.33 12.87 13.49
CA PRO A 522 43.80 12.52 12.15
C PRO A 522 43.63 11.02 11.86
N LYS A 523 42.74 10.69 10.91
CA LYS A 523 42.46 9.33 10.46
C LYS A 523 42.89 9.12 9.01
N ALA A 524 42.87 7.87 8.54
CA ALA A 524 43.05 7.53 7.12
C ALA A 524 42.05 6.47 6.65
N VAL A 525 41.63 6.55 5.38
CA VAL A 525 40.74 5.60 4.69
C VAL A 525 41.33 5.17 3.35
N CYS A 526 41.17 3.90 2.99
CA CYS A 526 41.90 3.34 1.85
C CYS A 526 41.06 3.24 0.55
N VAL A 527 40.27 4.28 0.24
CA VAL A 527 39.28 4.31 -0.86
C VAL A 527 39.84 3.87 -2.20
N SER A 528 40.96 4.45 -2.64
CA SER A 528 41.53 4.12 -3.96
C SER A 528 42.05 2.68 -4.01
N ARG A 529 42.48 2.11 -2.87
CA ARG A 529 42.96 0.73 -2.77
C ARG A 529 41.80 -0.26 -2.90
N GLU A 530 40.74 -0.08 -2.10
CA GLU A 530 39.58 -0.99 -2.08
C GLU A 530 38.74 -0.93 -3.37
N THR A 531 38.76 0.20 -4.07
CA THR A 531 38.08 0.36 -5.37
C THR A 531 38.98 0.07 -6.58
N GLY A 532 40.17 -0.49 -6.38
CA GLY A 532 41.10 -0.87 -7.47
C GLY A 532 41.59 0.32 -8.31
N GLY A 533 41.60 1.53 -7.74
CA GLY A 533 41.93 2.78 -8.41
C GLY A 533 40.76 3.45 -9.16
N ALA A 534 39.55 2.90 -9.10
CA ALA A 534 38.39 3.44 -9.81
C ALA A 534 37.81 4.69 -9.13
N GLU A 535 37.90 4.79 -7.81
CA GLU A 535 37.38 5.92 -7.02
C GLU A 535 38.43 6.48 -6.07
N THR A 536 38.11 7.62 -5.48
CA THR A 536 38.92 8.37 -4.49
C THR A 536 38.00 8.92 -3.41
N LEU A 537 38.50 9.25 -2.22
CA LEU A 537 37.65 9.88 -1.19
C LEU A 537 36.96 11.15 -1.72
N ALA A 538 37.63 11.92 -2.58
CA ALA A 538 37.08 13.12 -3.22
C ALA A 538 35.95 12.82 -4.22
N SER A 539 36.02 11.72 -5.00
CA SER A 539 34.95 11.37 -5.95
C SER A 539 33.71 10.80 -5.25
N LEU A 540 33.91 10.06 -4.15
CA LEU A 540 32.79 9.64 -3.28
C LEU A 540 32.13 10.84 -2.61
N ALA A 541 32.91 11.75 -2.00
CA ALA A 541 32.37 12.96 -1.36
C ALA A 541 31.61 13.86 -2.35
N ALA A 542 32.11 14.02 -3.59
CA ALA A 542 31.44 14.82 -4.61
C ALA A 542 30.09 14.22 -5.04
N ALA A 543 29.96 12.88 -5.06
CA ALA A 543 28.71 12.19 -5.37
C ALA A 543 27.68 12.22 -4.24
N ASN A 544 28.11 12.52 -3.01
CA ASN A 544 27.30 12.48 -1.78
C ASN A 544 27.14 13.87 -1.13
N ALA A 545 27.41 14.95 -1.86
CA ALA A 545 27.41 16.32 -1.33
C ALA A 545 26.05 16.83 -0.79
N SER A 546 24.95 16.16 -1.15
CA SER A 546 23.58 16.42 -0.64
C SER A 546 23.01 15.25 0.17
N GLN A 547 23.85 14.28 0.54
CA GLN A 547 23.49 13.05 1.23
C GLN A 547 23.99 13.08 2.68
N TYR A 548 23.60 12.09 3.47
CA TYR A 548 24.08 11.97 4.84
C TYR A 548 25.62 11.83 4.87
N PRO A 549 26.34 12.60 5.71
CA PRO A 549 27.80 12.62 5.71
C PRO A 549 28.40 11.32 6.28
N LEU A 550 29.73 11.16 6.17
CA LEU A 550 30.41 9.96 6.67
C LEU A 550 30.31 9.79 8.19
N PHE A 551 30.27 10.89 8.94
CA PHE A 551 30.25 10.93 10.40
C PHE A 551 29.74 12.28 10.89
N TYR A 552 29.37 12.32 12.16
CA TYR A 552 29.10 13.54 12.93
C TYR A 552 30.02 13.57 14.15
N CYS A 553 30.23 14.75 14.73
CA CYS A 553 31.02 14.92 15.96
C CYS A 553 30.06 15.05 17.16
N GLY A 554 29.51 13.91 17.56
CA GLY A 554 28.35 13.79 18.46
C GLY A 554 27.12 13.28 17.72
N PRO A 555 25.93 13.31 18.36
CA PRO A 555 24.69 12.79 17.78
C PRO A 555 24.42 13.31 16.36
N PRO A 556 24.15 12.40 15.40
CA PRO A 556 23.83 12.78 14.03
C PRO A 556 22.62 13.72 13.92
N ALA A 557 22.69 14.67 12.98
CA ALA A 557 21.60 15.61 12.77
C ALA A 557 20.41 14.90 12.10
N GLY A 558 19.23 14.96 12.73
CA GLY A 558 18.06 14.21 12.26
C GLY A 558 18.24 12.70 12.37
N GLU A 559 19.01 12.22 13.34
CA GLU A 559 19.06 10.77 13.63
C GLU A 559 17.65 10.26 13.96
N PRO A 560 17.22 9.11 13.40
CA PRO A 560 15.98 8.46 13.81
C PRO A 560 15.99 8.09 15.31
N SER A 561 14.83 7.90 15.93
CA SER A 561 14.74 7.88 17.39
C SER A 561 15.01 6.49 18.00
N CYS A 562 15.46 6.52 19.26
CA CYS A 562 15.53 5.36 20.16
C CYS A 562 14.57 5.51 21.36
N LEU A 563 13.74 6.56 21.36
CA LEU A 563 12.68 6.78 22.33
C LEU A 563 11.37 6.19 21.76
N PRO A 564 10.63 5.32 22.46
CA PRO A 564 9.40 4.71 21.97
C PRO A 564 8.16 5.59 22.24
N TRP A 565 7.47 6.14 21.23
CA TRP A 565 6.20 6.85 21.47
C TRP A 565 5.11 6.53 20.46
N ARG A 566 3.87 6.55 20.96
CA ARG A 566 2.62 6.37 20.19
C ARG A 566 1.54 7.32 20.72
N ASN A 567 1.65 8.60 20.37
CA ASN A 567 0.75 9.66 20.87
C ASN A 567 0.04 10.48 19.76
N ALA A 568 0.06 10.01 18.51
CA ALA A 568 -0.38 10.73 17.33
C ALA A 568 -1.77 11.40 17.46
N ALA A 569 -1.88 12.61 16.90
CA ALA A 569 -3.11 13.38 16.81
C ALA A 569 -3.53 13.59 15.35
N PRO A 570 -4.81 13.92 15.06
CA PRO A 570 -5.28 14.20 13.70
C PRO A 570 -4.40 15.26 13.00
N PRO A 571 -4.01 15.06 11.74
CA PRO A 571 -4.68 14.22 10.74
C PRO A 571 -4.29 12.73 10.69
N PHE A 572 -3.32 12.29 11.50
CA PHE A 572 -2.86 10.90 11.49
C PHE A 572 -3.93 9.92 12.05
N PRO A 573 -3.87 8.63 11.68
CA PRO A 573 -4.64 7.58 12.34
C PRO A 573 -4.45 7.57 13.86
N SER A 574 -5.44 7.05 14.58
CA SER A 574 -5.34 6.93 16.04
C SER A 574 -4.31 5.85 16.39
N PRO A 575 -3.34 6.10 17.28
CA PRO A 575 -2.42 5.06 17.76
C PRO A 575 -3.11 4.00 18.65
N GLU A 576 -4.35 4.25 19.08
CA GLU A 576 -5.25 3.33 19.78
C GLU A 576 -6.04 2.51 18.73
N VAL A 577 -5.51 1.34 18.37
CA VAL A 577 -6.05 0.38 17.39
C VAL A 577 -6.20 -0.97 18.08
N ASP A 578 -7.35 -1.64 17.90
CA ASP A 578 -7.64 -2.95 18.49
C ASP A 578 -7.40 -3.10 20.01
N GLY A 579 -7.44 -1.97 20.73
CA GLY A 579 -7.24 -1.90 22.19
C GLY A 579 -5.85 -1.42 22.64
N SER A 580 -4.93 -1.10 21.72
CA SER A 580 -3.62 -0.54 22.08
C SER A 580 -3.71 0.78 22.85
N ASN A 581 -2.73 1.04 23.71
CA ASN A 581 -2.65 2.25 24.53
C ASN A 581 -1.84 3.38 23.83
N ARG A 582 -1.83 4.56 24.46
CA ARG A 582 -1.01 5.70 24.07
C ARG A 582 0.12 5.90 25.07
N TYR A 583 1.30 6.23 24.57
CA TYR A 583 2.45 6.54 25.41
C TYR A 583 3.39 7.56 24.78
N VAL A 584 4.20 8.20 25.64
CA VAL A 584 5.14 9.25 25.26
C VAL A 584 6.60 8.79 25.28
N GLY A 585 6.90 7.62 25.88
CA GLY A 585 8.25 7.05 25.90
C GLY A 585 9.23 7.74 26.84
N GLU A 586 8.77 8.59 27.74
CA GLU A 586 9.61 9.21 28.74
C GLU A 586 9.25 8.62 30.11
N PRO A 587 10.13 7.83 30.75
CA PRO A 587 9.93 7.39 32.13
C PRO A 587 9.66 8.55 33.07
N VAL A 588 8.58 8.45 33.85
CA VAL A 588 8.14 9.48 34.79
C VAL A 588 7.78 8.88 36.16
N PRO A 589 7.71 9.66 37.24
CA PRO A 589 7.33 9.12 38.54
C PRO A 589 5.90 8.55 38.52
N GLY A 590 5.76 7.23 38.62
CA GLY A 590 4.49 6.50 38.52
C GLY A 590 4.27 5.74 37.21
N ASP A 591 5.25 5.76 36.30
CA ASP A 591 5.34 5.05 35.01
C ASP A 591 6.86 4.88 34.74
N GLU A 592 7.49 3.92 35.44
CA GLU A 592 8.96 3.80 35.60
C GLU A 592 9.70 3.39 34.31
N ASP A 593 9.00 2.87 33.29
CA ASP A 593 9.56 2.53 31.98
C ASP A 593 9.00 3.35 30.80
N GLY A 594 7.91 4.11 30.97
CA GLY A 594 7.37 4.99 29.93
C GLY A 594 6.42 4.33 28.93
N ASP A 595 5.91 3.12 29.20
CA ASP A 595 4.96 2.39 28.35
C ASP A 595 3.53 2.99 28.33
N GLY A 596 3.26 3.96 29.21
CA GLY A 596 2.00 4.68 29.34
C GLY A 596 0.98 4.06 30.30
N ILE A 597 1.36 3.02 31.04
CA ILE A 597 0.61 2.39 32.12
C ILE A 597 1.26 2.81 33.45
N ALA A 598 0.47 2.83 34.52
CA ALA A 598 0.97 3.27 35.82
C ALA A 598 1.55 2.08 36.60
N ASP A 599 2.66 2.26 37.33
CA ASP A 599 3.41 1.19 38.06
C ASP A 599 2.55 0.24 38.93
N GLY A 600 1.33 0.65 39.33
CA GLY A 600 0.39 -0.12 40.15
C GLY A 600 -0.76 -0.79 39.39
N GLU A 601 -0.87 -0.56 38.08
CA GLU A 601 -1.77 -1.22 37.12
C GLU A 601 -0.99 -2.04 36.08
N ASP A 602 0.34 -1.88 36.07
CA ASP A 602 1.33 -2.44 35.15
C ASP A 602 1.84 -3.82 35.61
N ASN A 603 1.89 -4.80 34.69
CA ASN A 603 2.42 -6.15 34.96
C ASN A 603 3.93 -6.31 34.72
N CYS A 604 4.61 -5.30 34.14
CA CYS A 604 6.06 -5.17 34.08
C CYS A 604 6.56 -3.74 34.37
N PRO A 605 6.43 -3.19 35.61
CA PRO A 605 6.72 -1.78 35.98
C PRO A 605 8.13 -1.20 35.73
N ARG A 606 8.99 -1.91 35.01
CA ARG A 606 10.40 -1.60 34.71
C ARG A 606 10.85 -2.12 33.33
N VAL A 607 9.98 -2.80 32.59
CA VAL A 607 10.31 -3.46 31.32
C VAL A 607 9.21 -3.18 30.31
N PHE A 608 9.46 -2.15 29.50
CA PHE A 608 8.52 -1.56 28.55
C PHE A 608 7.77 -2.62 27.73
N ASN A 609 6.47 -2.77 27.99
CA ASN A 609 5.63 -3.80 27.39
C ASN A 609 4.21 -3.30 27.05
N PRO A 610 4.09 -2.18 26.29
CA PRO A 610 2.81 -1.54 26.02
C PRO A 610 1.83 -2.49 25.33
N ILE A 611 0.54 -2.14 25.45
CA ILE A 611 -0.55 -2.88 24.82
C ILE A 611 -0.45 -2.70 23.30
N ARG A 612 -0.07 -3.74 22.58
CA ARG A 612 -0.07 -3.77 21.11
C ARG A 612 -1.48 -4.06 20.58
N PRO A 613 -1.80 -3.71 19.33
CA PRO A 613 -3.04 -4.12 18.65
C PRO A 613 -3.29 -5.64 18.64
N LEU A 614 -2.24 -6.46 18.81
CA LEU A 614 -2.38 -7.93 18.91
C LEU A 614 -2.73 -8.42 20.33
N ASP A 615 -2.52 -7.61 21.37
CA ASP A 615 -2.65 -7.99 22.80
C ASP A 615 -4.09 -7.81 23.35
N ARG A 616 -5.06 -7.49 22.49
CA ARG A 616 -6.52 -7.46 22.79
C ARG A 616 -6.92 -6.54 23.96
N GLY A 617 -6.19 -5.45 24.19
CA GLY A 617 -6.55 -4.43 25.18
C GLY A 617 -6.06 -4.67 26.60
N ARG A 618 -5.02 -5.51 26.79
CA ARG A 618 -4.29 -5.69 28.06
C ARG A 618 -2.80 -5.83 27.77
N GLN A 619 -1.93 -5.60 28.75
CA GLN A 619 -0.54 -6.05 28.63
C GLN A 619 -0.54 -7.59 28.51
N ALA A 620 0.48 -8.11 27.83
CA ALA A 620 0.57 -9.55 27.62
C ALA A 620 1.12 -10.24 28.87
N ASP A 621 0.53 -11.39 29.16
CA ASP A 621 0.70 -12.28 30.32
C ASP A 621 0.11 -13.61 29.83
N PHE A 622 0.96 -14.39 29.16
CA PHE A 622 0.56 -15.54 28.36
C PHE A 622 0.21 -16.74 29.23
N ASP A 623 0.92 -16.92 30.35
CA ASP A 623 0.72 -18.06 31.24
C ASP A 623 -0.24 -17.81 32.42
N GLY A 624 -0.52 -16.55 32.72
CA GLY A 624 -1.55 -16.09 33.65
C GLY A 624 -1.09 -15.96 35.11
N ASP A 625 0.21 -15.88 35.40
CA ASP A 625 0.72 -15.71 36.78
C ASP A 625 0.64 -14.26 37.31
N GLY A 626 0.50 -13.28 36.40
CA GLY A 626 0.38 -11.86 36.70
C GLY A 626 1.68 -11.05 36.57
N VAL A 627 2.80 -11.69 36.22
CA VAL A 627 3.99 -11.06 35.65
C VAL A 627 3.78 -10.94 34.14
N GLY A 628 4.16 -9.82 33.52
CA GLY A 628 4.02 -9.66 32.08
C GLY A 628 5.11 -10.39 31.29
N ASP A 629 4.76 -10.85 30.09
CA ASP A 629 5.65 -11.67 29.24
C ASP A 629 7.07 -11.09 29.10
N ALA A 630 7.17 -9.76 28.99
CA ALA A 630 8.42 -9.06 28.77
C ALA A 630 9.38 -9.05 29.97
N CYS A 631 8.87 -9.15 31.20
CA CYS A 631 9.69 -9.19 32.42
C CYS A 631 9.76 -10.59 33.05
N ASP A 632 8.96 -11.53 32.57
CA ASP A 632 8.91 -12.90 33.05
C ASP A 632 10.20 -13.69 32.67
N PRO A 633 10.88 -14.34 33.64
CA PRO A 633 11.93 -15.32 33.37
C PRO A 633 11.49 -16.54 32.54
N CYS A 634 10.20 -16.85 32.42
CA CYS A 634 9.64 -17.94 31.61
C CYS A 634 8.17 -17.72 31.21
N PRO A 635 7.87 -16.92 30.15
CA PRO A 635 6.51 -16.53 29.71
C PRO A 635 5.64 -17.66 29.10
N LEU A 636 5.83 -18.89 29.56
CA LEU A 636 5.09 -20.11 29.19
C LEU A 636 4.75 -20.97 30.43
N HIS A 637 5.29 -20.65 31.61
CA HIS A 637 5.21 -21.49 32.80
C HIS A 637 5.03 -20.64 34.08
N PRO A 638 3.83 -20.63 34.67
CA PRO A 638 3.49 -19.70 35.73
C PRO A 638 4.30 -20.01 37.00
N ASP A 639 4.66 -18.95 37.73
CA ASP A 639 5.54 -18.98 38.90
C ASP A 639 6.99 -19.50 38.59
N ALA A 640 7.40 -19.67 37.33
CA ALA A 640 8.67 -20.32 36.98
C ALA A 640 9.87 -19.35 36.92
N THR A 641 10.72 -19.40 37.94
CA THR A 641 11.94 -18.56 38.04
C THR A 641 13.06 -18.89 37.04
N THR A 642 12.87 -19.87 36.14
CA THR A 642 13.85 -20.29 35.12
C THR A 642 13.15 -20.92 33.93
N CYS A 643 13.39 -20.41 32.72
CA CYS A 643 12.85 -21.03 31.52
C CYS A 643 13.49 -22.39 31.21
N SER A 644 12.63 -23.39 31.00
CA SER A 644 12.95 -24.59 30.23
C SER A 644 12.11 -24.54 28.97
N LEU A 645 12.71 -24.78 27.80
CA LEU A 645 11.93 -24.81 26.57
C LEU A 645 10.82 -25.88 26.65
N PRO A 646 9.63 -25.61 26.07
CA PRO A 646 8.57 -26.59 25.96
C PRO A 646 9.08 -27.88 25.32
N ALA A 647 8.45 -29.01 25.64
CA ALA A 647 8.78 -30.23 24.92
C ALA A 647 8.32 -30.07 23.45
N PRO A 648 9.04 -30.58 22.43
CA PRO A 648 8.63 -30.51 21.01
C PRO A 648 7.35 -31.29 20.64
N GLU A 649 6.53 -31.58 21.64
CA GLU A 649 5.34 -32.41 21.64
C GLU A 649 4.24 -31.82 22.55
N ASP A 650 4.46 -30.62 23.12
CA ASP A 650 3.69 -29.86 24.13
C ASP A 650 4.14 -28.38 24.01
N LEU A 651 3.75 -27.72 22.90
CA LEU A 651 4.35 -26.47 22.39
C LEU A 651 4.01 -25.22 23.21
N ASP A 652 2.84 -25.17 23.84
CA ASP A 652 2.39 -24.06 24.69
C ASP A 652 2.67 -24.29 26.18
N ALA A 653 3.27 -25.43 26.50
CA ALA A 653 3.80 -25.76 27.80
C ALA A 653 2.71 -25.85 28.91
N ASP A 654 1.49 -26.25 28.53
CA ASP A 654 0.36 -26.46 29.44
C ASP A 654 0.46 -27.79 30.23
N GLY A 655 1.25 -28.75 29.73
CA GLY A 655 1.46 -30.08 30.31
C GLY A 655 0.67 -31.21 29.61
N VAL A 656 -0.05 -30.90 28.55
CA VAL A 656 -0.78 -31.78 27.65
C VAL A 656 -0.09 -31.76 26.30
N ARG A 657 0.15 -32.94 25.73
CA ARG A 657 0.82 -33.01 24.42
C ARG A 657 -0.07 -32.50 23.30
N ASP A 658 0.49 -31.77 22.33
CA ASP A 658 -0.17 -31.27 21.11
C ASP A 658 -1.12 -32.29 20.45
N ALA A 659 -0.73 -33.56 20.43
CA ALA A 659 -1.48 -34.66 19.82
C ALA A 659 -2.71 -35.13 20.62
N SER A 660 -2.96 -34.53 21.78
CA SER A 660 -4.05 -34.81 22.73
C SER A 660 -4.62 -33.54 23.38
N ASP A 661 -4.07 -32.39 23.02
CA ASP A 661 -4.41 -31.06 23.49
C ASP A 661 -5.48 -30.43 22.57
N ASN A 662 -6.45 -29.73 23.16
CA ASN A 662 -7.49 -29.00 22.46
C ASN A 662 -7.12 -27.53 22.15
N CYS A 663 -6.02 -27.00 22.66
CA CYS A 663 -5.40 -25.74 22.23
C CYS A 663 -3.85 -25.82 22.06
N PRO A 664 -3.28 -26.59 21.10
CA PRO A 664 -1.83 -26.84 20.91
C PRO A 664 -0.84 -25.66 20.73
N ARG A 665 -1.27 -24.41 20.98
CA ARG A 665 -0.51 -23.16 20.89
C ARG A 665 -1.01 -22.09 21.87
N LEU A 666 -1.91 -22.41 22.81
CA LEU A 666 -2.47 -21.45 23.75
C LEU A 666 -2.85 -22.12 25.07
N ARG A 667 -1.94 -21.96 26.02
CA ARG A 667 -1.85 -22.66 27.28
C ARG A 667 -3.19 -22.77 28.02
N ASN A 668 -3.74 -23.99 28.12
CA ASN A 668 -4.98 -24.25 28.86
C ASN A 668 -4.97 -25.57 29.66
N PRO A 669 -4.19 -25.69 30.77
CA PRO A 669 -3.94 -26.96 31.47
C PRO A 669 -5.19 -27.69 32.02
N GLY A 670 -6.31 -26.97 32.17
CA GLY A 670 -7.61 -27.56 32.55
C GLY A 670 -8.35 -28.24 31.39
N GLN A 671 -7.89 -28.02 30.16
CA GLN A 671 -8.44 -28.49 28.89
C GLN A 671 -9.95 -28.22 28.79
N GLU A 672 -10.39 -27.08 29.34
CA GLU A 672 -11.78 -26.65 29.31
C GLU A 672 -12.27 -26.61 27.86
N ASP A 673 -13.30 -27.38 27.56
CA ASP A 673 -14.02 -27.43 26.29
C ASP A 673 -15.51 -27.46 26.67
N ARG A 674 -16.11 -26.26 26.75
CA ARG A 674 -17.43 -26.08 27.37
C ARG A 674 -18.56 -26.69 26.54
N ASP A 675 -18.40 -26.75 25.23
CA ASP A 675 -19.43 -27.24 24.31
C ASP A 675 -19.16 -28.64 23.74
N GLY A 676 -17.91 -29.12 23.86
CA GLY A 676 -17.47 -30.51 23.66
C GLY A 676 -16.91 -30.79 22.27
N ASP A 677 -16.40 -29.78 21.55
CA ASP A 677 -16.03 -29.87 20.13
C ASP A 677 -14.57 -30.27 19.85
N LEU A 678 -13.77 -30.46 20.91
CA LEU A 678 -12.34 -30.75 20.90
C LEU A 678 -11.43 -29.57 20.52
N ILE A 679 -11.93 -28.34 20.63
CA ILE A 679 -11.16 -27.08 20.66
C ILE A 679 -11.35 -26.50 22.07
N GLY A 680 -10.28 -26.04 22.71
CA GLY A 680 -10.37 -25.53 24.08
C GLY A 680 -10.95 -24.11 24.16
N ASP A 681 -11.63 -23.81 25.26
CA ASP A 681 -12.25 -22.53 25.61
C ASP A 681 -11.31 -21.31 25.44
N ALA A 682 -10.00 -21.53 25.54
CA ALA A 682 -8.96 -20.51 25.42
C ALA A 682 -8.70 -20.09 23.97
N CYS A 683 -8.62 -21.06 23.05
CA CYS A 683 -8.28 -20.86 21.64
C CYS A 683 -9.48 -20.86 20.70
N ASP A 684 -10.65 -21.30 21.17
CA ASP A 684 -11.89 -21.21 20.40
C ASP A 684 -12.43 -19.78 20.34
N LEU A 685 -12.89 -19.37 19.15
CA LEU A 685 -13.51 -18.07 18.89
C LEU A 685 -14.98 -18.03 19.33
N CYS A 686 -15.59 -19.18 19.67
CA CYS A 686 -16.97 -19.27 20.11
C CYS A 686 -17.21 -20.35 21.20
N PRO A 687 -16.54 -20.24 22.38
CA PRO A 687 -16.36 -21.30 23.41
C PRO A 687 -17.62 -21.63 24.22
N ALA A 688 -18.71 -21.90 23.51
CA ALA A 688 -20.06 -22.19 23.98
C ALA A 688 -20.97 -22.74 22.85
N ASP A 689 -20.49 -22.86 21.61
CA ASP A 689 -21.27 -22.99 20.37
C ASP A 689 -20.86 -24.16 19.42
N TYR A 690 -20.05 -25.15 19.83
CA TYR A 690 -19.71 -26.42 19.15
C TYR A 690 -19.44 -26.36 17.63
N ASN A 691 -18.15 -26.34 17.27
CA ASN A 691 -17.61 -26.10 15.92
C ASN A 691 -16.35 -26.97 15.62
N PRO A 692 -16.48 -28.30 15.70
CA PRO A 692 -15.35 -29.21 15.81
C PRO A 692 -14.41 -29.18 14.60
N ALA A 693 -13.11 -29.37 14.86
CA ALA A 693 -12.04 -29.39 13.85
C ALA A 693 -11.91 -28.06 13.06
N GLY A 694 -12.02 -26.93 13.76
CA GLY A 694 -11.93 -25.59 13.17
C GLY A 694 -13.10 -25.27 12.25
N ALA A 695 -14.30 -25.77 12.56
CA ALA A 695 -15.47 -25.41 11.79
C ALA A 695 -15.81 -23.92 11.99
N PRO A 696 -16.45 -23.26 11.01
CA PRO A 696 -16.78 -21.84 11.11
C PRO A 696 -17.72 -21.56 12.29
N CYS A 697 -17.33 -20.63 13.16
CA CYS A 697 -18.03 -20.30 14.39
C CYS A 697 -19.50 -19.91 14.16
N PRO A 698 -20.46 -20.44 14.92
CA PRO A 698 -21.82 -19.95 14.87
C PRO A 698 -21.90 -18.46 15.21
N ALA A 699 -22.50 -17.70 14.29
CA ALA A 699 -22.65 -16.26 14.39
C ALA A 699 -24.04 -15.83 13.93
N SER A 700 -24.58 -14.80 14.57
CA SER A 700 -25.67 -14.02 14.01
C SER A 700 -25.14 -12.98 13.02
N ILE A 701 -26.03 -12.38 12.23
CA ILE A 701 -25.63 -11.27 11.34
C ILE A 701 -25.16 -10.05 12.15
N TYR A 702 -25.67 -9.87 13.38
CA TYR A 702 -25.23 -8.78 14.26
C TYR A 702 -23.75 -8.96 14.66
N ASP A 703 -23.32 -10.19 14.94
CA ASP A 703 -21.94 -10.51 15.31
C ASP A 703 -20.97 -10.38 14.12
N VAL A 704 -21.47 -10.30 12.88
CA VAL A 704 -20.66 -9.98 11.69
C VAL A 704 -20.61 -8.48 11.39
N LYS A 705 -21.59 -7.71 11.89
CA LYS A 705 -21.85 -6.34 11.43
C LYS A 705 -21.62 -5.25 12.47
N ARG A 706 -21.52 -5.59 13.76
CA ARG A 706 -21.32 -4.61 14.83
C ARG A 706 -19.83 -4.27 15.05
N PRO A 707 -19.49 -3.00 15.35
CA PRO A 707 -18.11 -2.63 15.66
C PRO A 707 -17.54 -3.22 16.95
N ASP A 708 -18.40 -3.58 17.91
CA ASP A 708 -18.05 -4.19 19.20
C ASP A 708 -18.06 -5.73 19.17
N SER A 709 -17.93 -6.34 17.98
CA SER A 709 -17.97 -7.80 17.85
C SER A 709 -16.67 -8.49 18.28
N ARG A 710 -16.82 -9.74 18.73
CA ARG A 710 -15.71 -10.69 18.91
C ARG A 710 -15.09 -11.17 17.59
N PHE A 711 -15.82 -11.05 16.47
CA PHE A 711 -15.38 -11.50 15.15
C PHE A 711 -14.89 -10.32 14.30
N GLY A 712 -13.72 -10.47 13.68
CA GLY A 712 -13.12 -9.52 12.75
C GLY A 712 -13.15 -9.97 11.29
N VAL A 713 -12.61 -9.12 10.41
CA VAL A 713 -12.28 -9.53 9.04
C VAL A 713 -11.27 -10.68 9.08
N GLY A 714 -11.48 -11.71 8.25
CA GLY A 714 -10.66 -12.92 8.24
C GLY A 714 -11.32 -14.13 8.93
N ASP A 715 -12.14 -13.89 9.95
CA ASP A 715 -12.75 -14.97 10.73
C ASP A 715 -13.75 -15.80 9.92
N ALA A 716 -13.77 -17.11 10.20
CA ALA A 716 -14.70 -18.05 9.60
C ALA A 716 -15.97 -18.16 10.45
N VAL A 717 -17.14 -17.89 9.85
CA VAL A 717 -18.45 -17.91 10.52
C VAL A 717 -19.49 -18.78 9.81
N ALA A 718 -20.46 -19.29 10.57
CA ALA A 718 -21.64 -20.00 10.11
C ALA A 718 -22.92 -19.29 10.58
N ILE A 719 -23.76 -18.85 9.65
CA ILE A 719 -25.01 -18.13 9.94
C ILE A 719 -26.21 -19.02 9.61
N ARG A 720 -27.15 -19.15 10.54
CA ARG A 720 -28.38 -19.94 10.36
C ARG A 720 -29.60 -19.03 10.22
N GLY A 721 -30.59 -19.47 9.44
CA GLY A 721 -31.93 -18.87 9.41
C GLY A 721 -32.10 -17.54 8.66
N ALA A 722 -31.05 -17.00 8.03
CA ALA A 722 -31.09 -15.70 7.37
C ALA A 722 -32.07 -15.66 6.18
N ILE A 723 -32.81 -14.56 6.02
CA ILE A 723 -33.78 -14.35 4.93
C ILE A 723 -33.13 -13.58 3.80
N VAL A 724 -33.11 -14.16 2.59
CA VAL A 724 -32.62 -13.47 1.38
C VAL A 724 -33.57 -12.33 1.03
N THR A 725 -33.07 -11.09 1.02
CA THR A 725 -33.86 -9.87 0.82
C THR A 725 -33.76 -9.30 -0.59
N ALA A 726 -32.65 -9.58 -1.28
CA ALA A 726 -32.39 -9.26 -2.67
C ALA A 726 -31.29 -10.16 -3.27
N VAL A 727 -31.27 -10.32 -4.58
CA VAL A 727 -30.29 -11.15 -5.31
C VAL A 727 -29.75 -10.37 -6.50
N GLY A 728 -28.43 -10.34 -6.66
CA GLY A 728 -27.75 -9.66 -7.76
C GLY A 728 -26.84 -10.60 -8.56
N SER A 729 -25.99 -10.01 -9.41
CA SER A 729 -25.20 -10.75 -10.41
C SER A 729 -24.00 -11.53 -9.87
N ASN A 730 -23.54 -11.23 -8.66
CA ASN A 730 -22.34 -11.83 -8.04
C ASN A 730 -22.54 -12.24 -6.56
N GLY A 731 -23.77 -12.20 -6.05
CA GLY A 731 -24.09 -12.38 -4.64
C GLY A 731 -25.53 -12.04 -4.30
N PHE A 732 -25.87 -12.09 -3.01
CA PHE A 732 -27.20 -11.77 -2.51
C PHE A 732 -27.12 -11.03 -1.17
N PHE A 733 -28.15 -10.25 -0.86
CA PHE A 733 -28.33 -9.65 0.46
C PHE A 733 -29.23 -10.54 1.30
N ALA A 734 -28.88 -10.69 2.58
CA ALA A 734 -29.69 -11.41 3.56
C ALA A 734 -29.84 -10.60 4.85
N GLN A 735 -30.93 -10.84 5.56
CA GLN A 735 -31.21 -10.23 6.87
C GLN A 735 -31.59 -11.27 7.92
N ALA A 736 -31.35 -10.96 9.19
CA ALA A 736 -31.87 -11.73 10.32
C ALA A 736 -33.41 -11.74 10.28
N ASP A 737 -34.03 -12.88 10.56
CA ASP A 737 -35.49 -13.01 10.57
C ASP A 737 -36.08 -12.34 11.82
N PRO A 738 -37.04 -11.39 11.68
CA PRO A 738 -37.78 -10.85 12.80
C PRO A 738 -38.59 -11.87 13.63
N ALA A 739 -38.75 -13.10 13.16
CA ALA A 739 -39.36 -14.20 13.92
C ALA A 739 -38.36 -15.07 14.71
N ASP A 740 -37.05 -14.94 14.48
CA ASP A 740 -36.04 -15.72 15.21
C ASP A 740 -35.82 -15.18 16.64
N PRO A 741 -35.64 -16.05 17.66
CA PRO A 741 -35.49 -15.62 19.06
C PRO A 741 -34.32 -14.67 19.34
N GLY A 742 -33.29 -14.66 18.48
CA GLY A 742 -32.11 -13.80 18.57
C GLY A 742 -32.22 -12.46 17.84
N TYR A 743 -33.40 -12.09 17.33
CA TYR A 743 -33.58 -10.84 16.57
C TYR A 743 -33.46 -9.60 17.48
N ALA A 744 -32.33 -8.88 17.36
CA ALA A 744 -32.02 -7.69 18.16
C ALA A 744 -32.61 -6.38 17.60
N GLY A 745 -33.42 -6.43 16.54
CA GLY A 745 -33.92 -5.25 15.82
C GLY A 745 -33.33 -5.10 14.42
N PRO A 746 -33.70 -4.04 13.67
CA PRO A 746 -33.27 -3.90 12.28
C PRO A 746 -31.84 -3.37 12.11
N GLU A 747 -31.28 -2.71 13.12
CA GLU A 747 -29.92 -2.16 13.06
C GLU A 747 -28.89 -3.29 13.10
N TYR A 748 -27.89 -3.26 12.20
CA TYR A 748 -26.90 -4.31 11.96
C TYR A 748 -27.49 -5.69 11.61
N SER A 749 -28.76 -5.72 11.14
CA SER A 749 -29.47 -6.97 10.84
C SER A 749 -29.23 -7.53 9.43
N GLY A 750 -28.45 -6.85 8.59
CA GLY A 750 -28.24 -7.21 7.18
C GLY A 750 -26.78 -7.47 6.83
N VAL A 751 -26.55 -8.41 5.90
CA VAL A 751 -25.23 -8.70 5.34
C VAL A 751 -25.30 -9.00 3.85
N PHE A 752 -24.24 -8.69 3.12
CA PHE A 752 -24.05 -9.13 1.73
C PHE A 752 -23.23 -10.42 1.68
N VAL A 753 -23.67 -11.36 0.86
CA VAL A 753 -23.03 -12.67 0.66
C VAL A 753 -22.51 -12.75 -0.76
N TYR A 754 -21.19 -12.81 -0.91
CA TYR A 754 -20.51 -12.84 -2.20
C TYR A 754 -20.34 -14.28 -2.70
N THR A 755 -20.80 -14.53 -3.92
CA THR A 755 -20.84 -15.88 -4.55
C THR A 755 -20.15 -15.91 -5.92
N SER A 756 -19.38 -14.88 -6.26
CA SER A 756 -18.66 -14.61 -7.54
C SER A 756 -19.48 -14.65 -8.84
N SER A 757 -20.70 -15.15 -8.78
CA SER A 757 -21.66 -15.34 -9.86
C SER A 757 -23.08 -15.31 -9.29
N ALA A 758 -24.10 -15.22 -10.15
CA ALA A 758 -25.49 -15.15 -9.72
C ALA A 758 -25.90 -16.42 -8.96
N PRO A 759 -26.30 -16.32 -7.68
CA PRO A 759 -26.62 -17.47 -6.85
C PRO A 759 -27.99 -18.07 -7.20
N SER A 760 -28.23 -19.33 -6.83
CA SER A 760 -29.49 -20.04 -7.10
C SER A 760 -30.62 -19.77 -6.09
N VAL A 761 -30.40 -18.83 -5.17
CA VAL A 761 -31.36 -18.35 -4.18
C VAL A 761 -32.26 -17.26 -4.78
N THR A 762 -33.38 -17.00 -4.14
CA THR A 762 -34.37 -15.98 -4.53
C THR A 762 -34.83 -15.20 -3.29
N ALA A 763 -35.27 -13.95 -3.47
CA ALA A 763 -35.77 -13.15 -2.36
C ALA A 763 -36.98 -13.85 -1.68
N GLY A 764 -36.92 -14.03 -0.36
CA GLY A 764 -37.86 -14.83 0.42
C GLY A 764 -37.43 -16.29 0.63
N ASP A 765 -36.28 -16.72 0.12
CA ASP A 765 -35.66 -17.96 0.60
C ASP A 765 -35.04 -17.72 2.00
N ARG A 766 -35.26 -18.65 2.93
CA ARG A 766 -34.49 -18.77 4.18
C ARG A 766 -33.29 -19.64 3.91
N VAL A 767 -32.09 -19.18 4.28
CA VAL A 767 -30.83 -19.88 4.03
C VAL A 767 -30.04 -20.13 5.31
N ASN A 768 -29.28 -21.23 5.30
CA ASN A 768 -28.15 -21.43 6.18
C ASN A 768 -26.87 -21.24 5.36
N ILE A 769 -25.98 -20.38 5.85
CA ILE A 769 -24.62 -20.20 5.39
C ILE A 769 -23.76 -21.07 6.31
N SER A 770 -23.42 -22.28 5.88
CA SER A 770 -22.73 -23.27 6.74
C SER A 770 -21.23 -23.01 6.89
N SER A 771 -20.70 -22.10 6.07
CA SER A 771 -19.33 -21.60 6.12
C SER A 771 -19.26 -20.33 5.29
N ALA A 772 -18.65 -19.28 5.82
CA ALA A 772 -18.20 -18.11 5.09
C ALA A 772 -17.02 -17.48 5.84
N VAL A 773 -16.23 -16.68 5.15
CA VAL A 773 -15.17 -15.86 5.74
C VAL A 773 -15.63 -14.41 5.75
N ILE A 774 -15.55 -13.72 6.89
CA ILE A 774 -15.81 -12.28 6.96
C ILE A 774 -14.74 -11.57 6.15
N GLY A 775 -15.13 -10.69 5.24
CA GLY A 775 -14.19 -9.88 4.47
C GLY A 775 -14.73 -8.48 4.22
N GLU A 776 -13.82 -7.55 3.97
CA GLU A 776 -14.19 -6.22 3.49
C GLU A 776 -13.85 -6.08 2.00
N TYR A 777 -14.74 -5.48 1.23
CA TYR A 777 -14.50 -5.15 -0.17
C TYR A 777 -15.03 -3.75 -0.50
N ASN A 778 -14.13 -2.81 -0.80
CA ASN A 778 -14.46 -1.40 -1.04
C ASN A 778 -15.37 -0.79 0.06
N CYS A 779 -14.95 -0.92 1.32
CA CYS A 779 -15.69 -0.52 2.53
C CYS A 779 -17.02 -1.26 2.79
N GLN A 780 -17.33 -2.34 2.06
CA GLN A 780 -18.49 -3.20 2.35
C GLN A 780 -18.05 -4.43 3.14
N ILE A 781 -18.57 -4.64 4.35
CA ILE A 781 -18.40 -5.91 5.06
C ILE A 781 -19.32 -6.95 4.42
N GLN A 782 -18.72 -8.03 3.91
CA GLN A 782 -19.39 -9.09 3.18
C GLN A 782 -18.90 -10.49 3.60
N LEU A 783 -19.71 -11.50 3.34
CA LEU A 783 -19.39 -12.89 3.56
C LEU A 783 -18.83 -13.52 2.27
N ASN A 784 -17.54 -13.84 2.29
CA ASN A 784 -16.79 -14.44 1.20
C ASN A 784 -16.77 -15.97 1.28
N ARG A 785 -16.50 -16.63 0.15
CA ARG A 785 -16.36 -18.10 0.04
C ARG A 785 -17.57 -18.88 0.62
N ALA A 786 -18.75 -18.26 0.56
CA ALA A 786 -19.92 -18.72 1.30
C ALA A 786 -20.52 -20.03 0.76
N THR A 787 -20.68 -21.03 1.62
CA THR A 787 -21.42 -22.27 1.34
C THR A 787 -22.86 -22.12 1.81
N VAL A 788 -23.80 -22.07 0.87
CA VAL A 788 -25.19 -21.67 1.11
C VAL A 788 -26.16 -22.79 0.81
N SER A 789 -27.11 -23.03 1.72
CA SER A 789 -28.19 -24.02 1.57
C SER A 789 -29.55 -23.38 1.85
N VAL A 790 -30.57 -23.71 1.05
CA VAL A 790 -31.93 -23.19 1.23
C VAL A 790 -32.71 -24.11 2.18
N VAL A 791 -33.19 -23.53 3.28
CA VAL A 791 -33.97 -24.21 4.33
C VAL A 791 -35.46 -24.17 4.00
N GLU A 792 -35.95 -23.00 3.59
CA GLU A 792 -37.36 -22.74 3.28
C GLU A 792 -37.47 -21.76 2.11
N ARG A 793 -38.54 -21.83 1.31
CA ARG A 793 -38.77 -20.96 0.16
C ARG A 793 -40.07 -20.17 0.31
N GLY A 794 -40.04 -18.88 -0.02
CA GLY A 794 -41.22 -18.02 -0.02
C GLY A 794 -41.65 -17.52 1.37
N VAL A 795 -40.70 -17.42 2.30
CA VAL A 795 -40.87 -16.75 3.60
C VAL A 795 -41.15 -15.26 3.38
N ALA A 796 -41.92 -14.66 4.28
CA ALA A 796 -42.19 -13.22 4.24
C ALA A 796 -40.89 -12.42 4.44
N LEU A 797 -40.67 -11.40 3.62
CA LEU A 797 -39.52 -10.51 3.76
C LEU A 797 -39.67 -9.61 5.00
N PRO A 798 -38.56 -9.20 5.65
CA PRO A 798 -38.57 -8.15 6.65
C PRO A 798 -39.26 -6.88 6.13
N ALA A 799 -40.00 -6.19 7.02
CA ALA A 799 -40.65 -4.95 6.67
C ALA A 799 -39.60 -3.84 6.43
N PRO A 800 -39.66 -3.10 5.30
CA PRO A 800 -38.74 -1.99 5.05
C PRO A 800 -38.79 -0.94 6.17
N VAL A 801 -37.62 -0.58 6.69
CA VAL A 801 -37.48 0.37 7.79
C VAL A 801 -37.66 1.80 7.28
N PRO A 802 -38.58 2.61 7.84
CA PRO A 802 -38.69 4.02 7.46
C PRO A 802 -37.46 4.82 7.92
N VAL A 803 -36.76 5.45 6.98
CA VAL A 803 -35.58 6.30 7.25
C VAL A 803 -35.65 7.60 6.44
N SER A 804 -34.91 8.63 6.88
CA SER A 804 -34.68 9.85 6.10
C SER A 804 -33.37 9.79 5.30
N THR A 805 -33.26 10.56 4.21
CA THR A 805 -32.04 10.53 3.38
C THR A 805 -30.80 11.00 4.13
N ALA A 806 -30.94 11.94 5.08
CA ALA A 806 -29.87 12.42 5.94
C ALA A 806 -29.28 11.34 6.89
N GLU A 807 -30.10 10.40 7.36
CA GLU A 807 -29.66 9.31 8.25
C GLU A 807 -28.80 8.27 7.54
N VAL A 808 -29.09 7.99 6.26
CA VAL A 808 -28.55 6.82 5.55
C VAL A 808 -27.69 7.12 4.31
N ARG A 809 -27.55 8.38 3.89
CA ARG A 809 -26.55 8.78 2.88
C ARG A 809 -25.13 8.46 3.35
N THR A 810 -24.14 8.53 2.45
CA THR A 810 -22.71 8.40 2.84
C THR A 810 -22.36 9.39 3.95
N GLY A 811 -21.78 8.90 5.05
CA GLY A 811 -21.50 9.67 6.27
C GLY A 811 -22.74 10.07 7.09
N GLY A 812 -23.90 9.47 6.83
CA GLY A 812 -25.11 9.61 7.64
C GLY A 812 -25.02 8.81 8.94
N THR A 813 -25.67 9.29 10.00
CA THR A 813 -25.53 8.76 11.37
C THR A 813 -26.02 7.32 11.58
N ARG A 814 -26.67 6.73 10.58
CA ARG A 814 -27.25 5.37 10.62
C ARG A 814 -26.96 4.59 9.33
N ALA A 815 -26.02 5.05 8.51
CA ALA A 815 -25.65 4.38 7.26
C ALA A 815 -25.12 2.96 7.52
N ASP A 816 -24.11 2.85 8.39
CA ASP A 816 -23.47 1.58 8.76
C ASP A 816 -24.45 0.65 9.49
N ALA A 817 -25.23 1.23 10.42
CA ALA A 817 -26.28 0.52 11.16
C ALA A 817 -27.40 -0.03 10.25
N TYR A 818 -27.59 0.49 9.04
CA TYR A 818 -28.56 -0.03 8.08
C TYR A 818 -27.91 -0.59 6.80
N GLU A 819 -26.61 -0.86 6.81
CA GLU A 819 -25.98 -1.55 5.70
C GLU A 819 -26.59 -2.94 5.50
N SER A 820 -26.90 -3.27 4.25
CA SER A 820 -27.57 -4.49 3.80
C SER A 820 -29.00 -4.68 4.35
N VAL A 821 -29.61 -3.64 4.93
CA VAL A 821 -30.99 -3.65 5.49
C VAL A 821 -32.00 -3.12 4.46
N LEU A 822 -33.20 -3.71 4.42
CA LEU A 822 -34.33 -3.16 3.68
C LEU A 822 -34.85 -1.87 4.32
N VAL A 823 -34.78 -0.76 3.58
CA VAL A 823 -35.26 0.56 4.01
C VAL A 823 -36.32 1.12 3.07
N GLU A 824 -37.10 2.08 3.57
CA GLU A 824 -38.07 2.89 2.83
C GLU A 824 -37.84 4.37 3.12
N VAL A 825 -37.58 5.14 2.08
CA VAL A 825 -37.55 6.61 2.12
C VAL A 825 -38.81 7.15 1.45
N ARG A 826 -39.38 8.25 1.97
CA ARG A 826 -40.64 8.84 1.48
C ARG A 826 -40.45 10.26 0.97
N SER A 827 -41.36 10.67 0.08
CA SER A 827 -41.45 12.06 -0.41
C SER A 827 -40.19 12.61 -1.09
N LEU A 828 -39.39 11.76 -1.72
CA LEU A 828 -38.14 12.17 -2.35
C LEU A 828 -38.37 13.04 -3.60
N THR A 829 -37.44 13.96 -3.84
CA THR A 829 -37.28 14.67 -5.11
C THR A 829 -35.86 14.44 -5.63
N VAL A 830 -35.73 14.08 -6.91
CA VAL A 830 -34.43 13.90 -7.59
C VAL A 830 -33.71 15.25 -7.63
N THR A 831 -32.54 15.31 -7.00
CA THR A 831 -31.70 16.50 -6.89
C THR A 831 -30.66 16.53 -8.00
N ASP A 832 -30.08 15.39 -8.35
CA ASP A 832 -29.21 15.21 -9.50
C ASP A 832 -29.60 13.91 -10.25
N ALA A 833 -29.69 14.00 -11.57
CA ALA A 833 -30.03 12.87 -12.45
C ALA A 833 -28.77 12.20 -13.04
N ARG A 834 -27.58 12.75 -12.80
CA ARG A 834 -26.26 12.22 -13.21
C ARG A 834 -25.20 12.66 -12.17
N PRO A 835 -25.31 12.17 -10.92
CA PRO A 835 -24.42 12.59 -9.85
C PRO A 835 -22.97 12.21 -10.17
N ALA A 836 -22.02 12.92 -9.59
CA ALA A 836 -20.59 12.67 -9.80
C ALA A 836 -20.21 11.23 -9.35
N PRO A 837 -19.14 10.65 -9.93
CA PRO A 837 -18.49 9.43 -9.43
C PRO A 837 -18.34 9.41 -7.90
N CYS A 838 -18.63 8.27 -7.27
CA CYS A 838 -18.50 8.09 -5.83
C CYS A 838 -17.61 6.88 -5.55
N GLY A 839 -16.46 7.13 -4.90
CA GLY A 839 -15.38 6.14 -4.79
C GLY A 839 -14.89 5.71 -6.18
N ARG A 840 -14.80 4.39 -6.40
CA ARG A 840 -14.44 3.78 -7.70
C ARG A 840 -15.61 3.64 -8.67
N ASP A 841 -16.78 4.17 -8.35
CA ASP A 841 -17.98 4.06 -9.19
C ASP A 841 -18.06 5.14 -10.26
N SER A 842 -18.48 4.78 -11.47
CA SER A 842 -18.67 5.72 -12.59
C SER A 842 -19.90 6.62 -12.45
N GLY A 843 -20.89 6.22 -11.62
CA GLY A 843 -22.16 6.92 -11.50
C GLY A 843 -23.12 6.76 -12.68
N ALA A 844 -22.78 5.91 -13.67
CA ALA A 844 -23.63 5.64 -14.81
C ALA A 844 -24.88 4.84 -14.39
N GLY A 845 -26.08 5.36 -14.71
CA GLY A 845 -27.36 4.74 -14.34
C GLY A 845 -27.90 5.16 -12.96
N GLU A 846 -27.09 5.85 -12.17
CA GLU A 846 -27.46 6.35 -10.84
C GLU A 846 -28.19 7.70 -10.87
N PHE A 847 -28.88 8.01 -9.77
CA PHE A 847 -29.37 9.36 -9.49
C PHE A 847 -29.34 9.65 -7.99
N GLU A 848 -29.34 10.93 -7.61
CA GLU A 848 -29.44 11.37 -6.22
C GLU A 848 -30.81 12.00 -5.95
N ALA A 849 -31.41 11.68 -4.81
CA ALA A 849 -32.70 12.19 -4.41
C ALA A 849 -32.75 12.48 -2.91
N SER A 850 -33.46 13.55 -2.53
CA SER A 850 -33.60 14.01 -1.13
C SER A 850 -35.06 14.10 -0.71
N ASP A 851 -35.36 13.78 0.54
CA ASP A 851 -36.67 14.04 1.18
C ASP A 851 -36.80 15.47 1.77
N GLY A 852 -35.71 16.25 1.72
CA GLY A 852 -35.59 17.57 2.36
C GLY A 852 -34.61 18.48 1.61
N ALA A 853 -33.43 18.70 2.18
CA ALA A 853 -32.41 19.58 1.59
C ALA A 853 -31.53 18.83 0.58
N ALA A 854 -31.08 19.50 -0.48
CA ALA A 854 -30.27 18.86 -1.52
C ALA A 854 -28.90 18.35 -1.02
N ALA A 855 -28.36 18.91 0.06
CA ALA A 855 -27.14 18.43 0.71
C ALA A 855 -27.33 17.09 1.46
N ASP A 856 -28.58 16.68 1.69
CA ASP A 856 -28.93 15.42 2.36
C ASP A 856 -29.35 14.34 1.35
N ALA A 857 -29.04 14.49 0.06
CA ALA A 857 -29.45 13.53 -0.95
C ALA A 857 -28.86 12.13 -0.72
N LEU A 858 -29.69 11.12 -0.92
CA LEU A 858 -29.31 9.71 -0.95
C LEU A 858 -29.15 9.29 -2.41
N ARG A 859 -28.07 8.56 -2.68
CA ARG A 859 -27.80 7.95 -3.99
C ARG A 859 -28.68 6.72 -4.20
N VAL A 860 -29.23 6.59 -5.39
CA VAL A 860 -30.03 5.44 -5.83
C VAL A 860 -29.31 4.82 -7.02
N ASP A 861 -29.01 3.53 -6.90
CA ASP A 861 -28.12 2.77 -7.79
C ASP A 861 -28.93 1.68 -8.52
N ASP A 862 -28.61 1.46 -9.80
CA ASP A 862 -29.35 0.62 -10.73
C ASP A 862 -28.95 -0.87 -10.73
N TRP A 863 -27.94 -1.25 -9.94
CA TRP A 863 -27.33 -2.59 -9.92
C TRP A 863 -28.31 -3.73 -9.66
N LEU A 864 -29.33 -3.51 -8.81
CA LEU A 864 -30.42 -4.47 -8.61
C LEU A 864 -31.63 -4.21 -9.53
N TYR A 865 -31.93 -2.94 -9.83
CA TYR A 865 -33.04 -2.57 -10.70
C TYR A 865 -32.88 -1.15 -11.29
N ALA A 866 -32.62 -1.09 -12.59
CA ALA A 866 -32.66 0.16 -13.35
C ALA A 866 -34.08 0.73 -13.45
N ILE A 867 -34.28 1.91 -12.84
CA ILE A 867 -35.49 2.72 -13.04
C ILE A 867 -35.44 3.32 -14.46
N ALA A 868 -36.20 2.74 -15.38
CA ALA A 868 -36.21 3.12 -16.79
C ALA A 868 -37.51 3.85 -17.20
N PRO A 869 -37.44 5.02 -17.87
CA PRO A 869 -36.24 5.81 -18.14
C PRO A 869 -35.63 6.40 -16.87
N LEU A 870 -34.33 6.73 -16.90
CA LEU A 870 -33.62 7.33 -15.78
C LEU A 870 -34.34 8.61 -15.29
N PRO A 871 -34.61 8.77 -13.99
CA PRO A 871 -35.38 9.90 -13.46
C PRO A 871 -34.74 11.25 -13.78
N ALA A 872 -35.55 12.22 -14.18
CA ALA A 872 -35.08 13.58 -14.44
C ALA A 872 -34.98 14.39 -13.13
N ALA A 873 -34.07 15.38 -13.08
CA ALA A 873 -33.98 16.31 -11.96
C ALA A 873 -35.34 17.00 -11.70
N GLY A 874 -35.79 16.99 -10.44
CA GLY A 874 -37.13 17.41 -10.05
C GLY A 874 -38.24 16.36 -10.21
N GLU A 875 -37.97 15.14 -10.70
CA GLU A 875 -38.91 14.03 -10.55
C GLU A 875 -39.12 13.73 -9.06
N ARG A 876 -40.36 13.38 -8.69
CA ARG A 876 -40.76 13.14 -7.30
C ARG A 876 -41.21 11.70 -7.11
N PHE A 877 -40.78 11.07 -6.03
CA PHE A 877 -41.22 9.75 -5.57
C PHE A 877 -42.02 9.90 -4.28
N ALA A 878 -43.19 9.25 -4.22
CA ALA A 878 -43.95 9.15 -2.97
C ALA A 878 -43.22 8.23 -1.97
N ALA A 879 -42.59 7.16 -2.46
CA ALA A 879 -41.63 6.35 -1.73
C ALA A 879 -40.66 5.64 -2.69
N LEU A 880 -39.43 5.44 -2.22
CA LEU A 880 -38.49 4.46 -2.77
C LEU A 880 -38.14 3.46 -1.67
N ARG A 881 -38.06 2.18 -2.03
CA ARG A 881 -37.61 1.08 -1.18
C ARG A 881 -36.39 0.43 -1.79
N GLY A 882 -35.65 -0.32 -1.00
CA GLY A 882 -34.52 -1.09 -1.48
C GLY A 882 -33.71 -1.64 -0.33
N VAL A 883 -32.65 -2.36 -0.67
CA VAL A 883 -31.57 -2.63 0.29
C VAL A 883 -30.69 -1.39 0.31
N LEU A 884 -30.39 -0.85 1.50
CA LEU A 884 -29.32 0.13 1.64
C LEU A 884 -27.98 -0.62 1.59
N ALA A 885 -27.07 -0.27 0.71
CA ALA A 885 -25.79 -0.94 0.57
C ALA A 885 -24.65 0.07 0.55
N VAL A 886 -23.57 -0.23 1.27
CA VAL A 886 -22.28 0.42 1.01
C VAL A 886 -21.67 -0.26 -0.21
N ARG A 887 -21.37 0.51 -1.25
CA ARG A 887 -20.67 0.06 -2.46
C ARG A 887 -19.71 1.13 -2.92
N ASN A 888 -18.48 0.74 -3.22
CA ASN A 888 -17.41 1.67 -3.59
C ASN A 888 -17.22 2.77 -2.51
N CYS A 889 -17.30 2.38 -1.23
CA CYS A 889 -17.27 3.27 -0.06
C CYS A 889 -18.37 4.34 0.00
N CYS A 890 -19.48 4.13 -0.71
CA CYS A 890 -20.63 5.04 -0.73
C CYS A 890 -21.91 4.31 -0.34
N SER A 891 -22.74 4.93 0.52
CA SER A 891 -24.05 4.37 0.90
C SER A 891 -25.09 4.71 -0.16
N LYS A 892 -25.77 3.68 -0.67
CA LYS A 892 -26.70 3.77 -1.80
C LYS A 892 -27.96 2.94 -1.54
N LEU A 893 -29.11 3.41 -2.02
CA LEU A 893 -30.34 2.64 -2.05
C LEU A 893 -30.40 1.79 -3.32
N LEU A 894 -30.66 0.49 -3.18
CA LEU A 894 -30.79 -0.47 -4.27
C LEU A 894 -32.24 -0.99 -4.37
N PRO A 895 -33.11 -0.39 -5.21
CA PRO A 895 -34.43 -0.92 -5.50
C PRO A 895 -34.33 -2.32 -6.11
N ARG A 896 -35.29 -3.21 -5.83
CA ARG A 896 -35.25 -4.61 -6.31
C ARG A 896 -36.21 -4.90 -7.46
N GLY A 897 -37.01 -3.90 -7.84
CA GLY A 897 -38.04 -4.03 -8.87
C GLY A 897 -39.13 -2.97 -8.78
N THR A 898 -40.13 -3.08 -9.66
CA THR A 898 -41.24 -2.13 -9.77
C THR A 898 -42.08 -1.94 -8.50
N GLY A 899 -42.12 -2.93 -7.60
CA GLY A 899 -42.83 -2.85 -6.32
C GLY A 899 -42.17 -1.92 -5.28
N ASP A 900 -40.89 -1.62 -5.48
CA ASP A 900 -40.10 -0.73 -4.62
C ASP A 900 -40.17 0.74 -5.08
N VAL A 901 -40.69 1.02 -6.28
CA VAL A 901 -40.73 2.36 -6.88
C VAL A 901 -42.17 2.91 -6.87
N VAL A 902 -42.45 3.86 -5.98
CA VAL A 902 -43.75 4.53 -5.89
C VAL A 902 -43.62 5.97 -6.38
N HIS A 903 -43.79 6.21 -7.69
CA HIS A 903 -43.70 7.55 -8.26
C HIS A 903 -44.75 8.52 -7.67
N GLY A 904 -44.36 9.78 -7.50
CA GLY A 904 -45.22 10.88 -7.10
C GLY A 904 -45.93 11.57 -8.28
N SER A 905 -46.43 12.78 -8.03
CA SER A 905 -46.99 13.66 -9.05
C SER A 905 -45.91 14.10 -10.06
N ALA A 906 -46.26 14.14 -11.35
CA ALA A 906 -45.38 14.75 -12.36
C ALA A 906 -45.17 16.24 -12.07
N GLY A 907 -43.91 16.69 -12.18
CA GLY A 907 -43.48 18.07 -12.02
C GLY A 907 -43.17 18.74 -13.36
N LEU A 908 -42.72 19.98 -13.34
CA LEU A 908 -42.35 20.75 -14.53
C LEU A 908 -40.83 20.70 -14.76
N ALA A 909 -40.39 19.94 -15.77
CA ALA A 909 -38.98 19.83 -16.12
C ALA A 909 -38.47 21.12 -16.76
N ALA A 910 -39.14 21.59 -17.82
CA ALA A 910 -38.65 22.68 -18.65
C ALA A 910 -39.75 23.52 -19.31
N LEU A 911 -39.35 24.72 -19.75
CA LEU A 911 -40.09 25.60 -20.66
C LEU A 911 -39.06 26.10 -21.69
N GLU A 912 -39.11 25.57 -22.91
CA GLU A 912 -38.01 25.65 -23.90
C GLU A 912 -38.52 25.99 -25.31
N PRO A 913 -37.71 26.63 -26.18
CA PRO A 913 -36.36 27.12 -25.92
C PRO A 913 -36.35 28.40 -25.04
N PRO A 914 -35.21 28.75 -24.40
CA PRO A 914 -35.13 29.86 -23.45
C PRO A 914 -35.32 31.25 -24.08
N LEU A 915 -35.21 31.37 -25.40
CA LEU A 915 -35.64 32.51 -26.20
C LEU A 915 -36.30 32.02 -27.50
N SER A 916 -37.51 32.50 -27.77
CA SER A 916 -38.19 32.34 -29.05
C SER A 916 -38.84 33.66 -29.49
N TYR A 917 -39.51 33.65 -30.64
CA TYR A 917 -40.06 34.85 -31.26
C TYR A 917 -41.52 34.65 -31.70
N ALA A 918 -42.25 35.74 -31.84
CA ALA A 918 -43.57 35.76 -32.47
C ALA A 918 -43.75 37.07 -33.27
N ARG A 919 -44.67 37.13 -34.23
CA ARG A 919 -44.92 38.33 -35.05
C ARG A 919 -46.14 39.08 -34.53
N ALA A 920 -46.05 40.41 -34.39
CA ALA A 920 -47.14 41.20 -33.84
C ALA A 920 -48.44 41.04 -34.64
N GLY A 921 -49.54 40.72 -33.95
CA GLY A 921 -50.84 40.43 -34.53
C GLY A 921 -51.10 38.96 -34.87
N THR A 922 -50.16 38.03 -34.62
CA THR A 922 -50.39 36.59 -34.83
C THR A 922 -50.76 35.85 -33.53
N SER A 923 -51.37 34.68 -33.69
CA SER A 923 -51.60 33.72 -32.62
C SER A 923 -51.24 32.32 -33.12
N GLY A 924 -50.42 31.57 -32.37
CA GLY A 924 -49.90 30.29 -32.80
C GLY A 924 -48.64 29.86 -32.02
N PRO A 925 -47.88 28.88 -32.52
CA PRO A 925 -46.55 28.57 -31.97
C PRO A 925 -45.57 29.73 -32.18
N THR A 926 -44.51 29.77 -31.37
CA THR A 926 -43.37 30.65 -31.60
C THR A 926 -42.48 30.13 -32.74
N ILE A 927 -41.57 30.99 -33.19
CA ILE A 927 -40.59 30.73 -34.26
C ILE A 927 -39.16 31.02 -33.74
N PRO A 928 -38.09 30.46 -34.33
CA PRO A 928 -38.10 29.45 -35.41
C PRO A 928 -38.70 28.11 -34.99
N ASP A 929 -38.68 27.81 -33.68
CA ASP A 929 -39.17 26.57 -33.10
C ASP A 929 -40.24 26.88 -32.03
N PRO A 930 -41.21 25.97 -31.80
CA PRO A 930 -42.32 26.20 -30.88
C PRO A 930 -41.84 26.17 -29.43
N LEU A 931 -42.31 27.12 -28.62
CA LEU A 931 -42.19 27.09 -27.17
C LEU A 931 -42.99 25.89 -26.63
N VAL A 932 -42.38 25.05 -25.81
CA VAL A 932 -42.98 23.83 -25.25
C VAL A 932 -42.85 23.81 -23.72
N VAL A 933 -43.90 23.33 -23.03
CA VAL A 933 -43.80 22.89 -21.64
C VAL A 933 -43.49 21.40 -21.61
N ARG A 934 -42.54 20.99 -20.76
CA ARG A 934 -42.11 19.58 -20.61
C ARG A 934 -42.23 19.14 -19.15
N LEU A 935 -42.87 18.00 -18.92
CA LEU A 935 -43.02 17.37 -17.61
C LEU A 935 -41.78 16.56 -17.23
N THR A 936 -41.57 16.33 -15.92
CA THR A 936 -40.47 15.46 -15.44
C THR A 936 -40.68 13.99 -15.78
N ARG A 937 -41.93 13.53 -15.92
CA ARG A 937 -42.28 12.18 -16.35
C ARG A 937 -43.63 12.13 -17.06
N VAL A 938 -43.91 11.04 -17.79
CA VAL A 938 -45.22 10.79 -18.39
C VAL A 938 -46.28 10.62 -17.30
N SER A 939 -47.39 11.35 -17.42
CA SER A 939 -48.55 11.19 -16.54
C SER A 939 -49.62 10.33 -17.18
N ALA A 940 -50.21 9.42 -16.40
CA ALA A 940 -51.36 8.59 -16.81
C ALA A 940 -52.68 9.40 -16.90
N ALA A 941 -52.71 10.62 -16.35
CA ALA A 941 -53.80 11.59 -16.49
C ALA A 941 -53.28 12.87 -17.15
N ALA A 942 -54.15 13.62 -17.83
CA ALA A 942 -53.77 14.90 -18.43
C ALA A 942 -53.38 15.91 -17.34
N VAL A 943 -52.34 16.71 -17.59
CA VAL A 943 -51.76 17.66 -16.64
C VAL A 943 -51.92 19.08 -17.18
N THR A 944 -52.57 19.96 -16.42
CA THR A 944 -52.67 21.39 -16.76
C THR A 944 -51.51 22.15 -16.14
N VAL A 945 -50.70 22.80 -16.98
CA VAL A 945 -49.63 23.71 -16.58
C VAL A 945 -50.15 25.14 -16.68
N THR A 946 -50.10 25.88 -15.57
CA THR A 946 -50.56 27.27 -15.53
C THR A 946 -49.50 28.20 -16.09
N LEU A 947 -49.89 29.04 -17.05
CA LEU A 947 -49.00 29.90 -17.81
C LEU A 947 -49.35 31.38 -17.62
N SER A 948 -48.33 32.21 -17.47
CA SER A 948 -48.48 33.66 -17.34
C SER A 948 -47.42 34.40 -18.16
N SER A 949 -47.75 35.61 -18.59
CA SER A 949 -46.84 36.55 -19.23
C SER A 949 -46.69 37.77 -18.33
N GLY A 950 -45.47 38.29 -18.20
CA GLY A 950 -45.20 39.46 -17.36
C GLY A 950 -45.81 40.78 -17.87
N ASP A 951 -46.34 40.83 -19.10
CA ASP A 951 -46.87 42.04 -19.73
C ASP A 951 -48.02 41.71 -20.72
N PRO A 952 -49.09 42.52 -20.82
CA PRO A 952 -50.19 42.31 -21.76
C PRO A 952 -49.84 42.36 -23.26
N GLY A 953 -48.63 42.80 -23.62
CA GLY A 953 -48.10 42.77 -24.99
C GLY A 953 -47.88 41.37 -25.56
N LEU A 954 -47.84 40.34 -24.70
CA LEU A 954 -47.87 38.93 -25.06
C LEU A 954 -48.88 38.21 -24.17
N VAL A 955 -49.84 37.51 -24.78
CA VAL A 955 -50.83 36.71 -24.03
C VAL A 955 -50.53 35.23 -24.23
N VAL A 956 -50.55 34.48 -23.13
CA VAL A 956 -50.45 33.01 -23.08
C VAL A 956 -51.67 32.46 -22.35
N ALA A 957 -51.96 31.19 -22.56
CA ALA A 957 -53.02 30.46 -21.87
C ALA A 957 -52.49 29.14 -21.31
N ASP A 958 -53.12 28.65 -20.25
CA ASP A 958 -52.79 27.36 -19.63
C ASP A 958 -52.78 26.23 -20.65
N VAL A 959 -51.75 25.38 -20.57
CA VAL A 959 -51.52 24.27 -21.51
C VAL A 959 -51.83 22.95 -20.83
N VAL A 960 -52.58 22.09 -21.52
CA VAL A 960 -52.85 20.72 -21.09
C VAL A 960 -51.88 19.80 -21.80
N VAL A 961 -50.96 19.19 -21.04
CA VAL A 961 -50.15 18.07 -21.50
C VAL A 961 -51.05 16.82 -21.49
N PRO A 962 -51.29 16.15 -22.64
CA PRO A 962 -52.17 14.98 -22.69
C PRO A 962 -51.67 13.81 -21.83
N ALA A 963 -52.60 12.96 -21.38
CA ALA A 963 -52.23 11.69 -20.77
C ALA A 963 -51.37 10.86 -21.75
N GLY A 964 -50.25 10.33 -21.28
CA GLY A 964 -49.28 9.61 -22.12
C GLY A 964 -48.24 10.50 -22.83
N ALA A 965 -48.33 11.83 -22.73
CA ALA A 965 -47.34 12.76 -23.31
C ALA A 965 -46.37 13.30 -22.27
N LEU A 966 -45.15 13.65 -22.71
CA LEU A 966 -44.15 14.38 -21.90
C LEU A 966 -44.25 15.89 -22.06
N GLU A 967 -44.76 16.38 -23.19
CA GLU A 967 -44.68 17.79 -23.56
C GLU A 967 -45.93 18.25 -24.32
N ALA A 968 -46.13 19.57 -24.35
CA ALA A 968 -47.13 20.21 -25.19
C ALA A 968 -46.68 21.62 -25.62
N PRO A 969 -47.01 22.05 -26.85
CA PRO A 969 -46.68 23.38 -27.33
C PRO A 969 -47.49 24.46 -26.60
N VAL A 970 -46.83 25.58 -26.33
CA VAL A 970 -47.40 26.79 -25.75
C VAL A 970 -47.87 27.72 -26.87
N PRO A 971 -49.19 27.86 -27.10
CA PRO A 971 -49.69 28.87 -28.03
C PRO A 971 -49.51 30.26 -27.42
N VAL A 972 -48.94 31.17 -28.20
CA VAL A 972 -48.81 32.58 -27.83
C VAL A 972 -49.69 33.44 -28.71
N THR A 973 -50.26 34.51 -28.16
CA THR A 973 -50.90 35.60 -28.90
C THR A 973 -50.04 36.85 -28.76
N ALA A 974 -49.42 37.27 -29.86
CA ALA A 974 -48.48 38.38 -29.90
C ALA A 974 -49.24 39.71 -30.12
N VAL A 975 -49.46 40.48 -29.06
CA VAL A 975 -50.34 41.67 -29.07
C VAL A 975 -49.58 42.95 -29.43
N ALA A 976 -48.41 43.17 -28.82
CA ALA A 976 -47.60 44.38 -29.00
C ALA A 976 -46.15 44.01 -29.31
N ALA A 977 -45.54 44.71 -30.25
CA ALA A 977 -44.12 44.56 -30.59
C ALA A 977 -43.23 45.10 -29.46
N SER A 978 -42.13 44.39 -29.18
CA SER A 978 -41.13 44.81 -28.20
C SER A 978 -39.74 44.29 -28.57
N THR A 979 -38.75 45.17 -28.50
CA THR A 979 -37.33 44.80 -28.64
C THR A 979 -36.78 44.08 -27.41
N THR A 980 -37.39 44.31 -26.24
CA THR A 980 -37.13 43.54 -25.01
C THR A 980 -38.05 42.32 -24.96
N PRO A 981 -37.53 41.07 -24.90
CA PRO A 981 -38.36 39.88 -24.83
C PRO A 981 -39.27 39.86 -23.59
N TYR A 982 -40.52 39.44 -23.76
CA TYR A 982 -41.45 39.21 -22.66
C TYR A 982 -41.08 37.91 -21.93
N THR A 983 -41.22 37.88 -20.61
CA THR A 983 -41.02 36.64 -19.83
C THR A 983 -42.33 35.88 -19.74
N VAL A 984 -42.31 34.62 -20.19
CA VAL A 984 -43.38 33.64 -20.00
C VAL A 984 -42.98 32.75 -18.83
N THR A 985 -43.88 32.60 -17.86
CA THR A 985 -43.68 31.80 -16.66
C THR A 985 -44.69 30.65 -16.66
N ALA A 986 -44.19 29.42 -16.71
CA ALA A 986 -44.95 28.19 -16.52
C ALA A 986 -44.86 27.74 -15.06
N SER A 987 -45.96 27.20 -14.52
CA SER A 987 -46.07 26.76 -13.13
C SER A 987 -46.93 25.51 -12.97
N LEU A 988 -46.48 24.58 -12.11
CA LEU A 988 -47.15 23.32 -11.80
C LEU A 988 -46.69 22.80 -10.44
N GLY A 989 -47.60 22.55 -9.48
CA GLY A 989 -47.26 21.86 -8.23
C GLY A 989 -46.17 22.50 -7.36
N GLY A 990 -45.96 23.81 -7.51
CA GLY A 990 -44.88 24.58 -6.87
C GLY A 990 -43.65 24.79 -7.76
N ASP A 991 -43.46 23.98 -8.81
CA ASP A 991 -42.38 24.16 -9.78
C ASP A 991 -42.66 25.39 -10.64
N VAL A 992 -41.61 26.14 -10.97
CA VAL A 992 -41.65 27.31 -11.85
C VAL A 992 -40.54 27.20 -12.90
N ARG A 993 -40.87 27.50 -14.16
CA ARG A 993 -39.91 27.63 -15.27
C ARG A 993 -40.22 28.88 -16.08
N THR A 994 -39.17 29.53 -16.60
CA THR A 994 -39.30 30.78 -17.36
C THR A 994 -38.58 30.71 -18.69
N ALA A 995 -39.24 31.16 -19.74
CA ALA A 995 -38.65 31.41 -21.05
C ALA A 995 -38.97 32.82 -21.52
N ARG A 996 -38.33 33.25 -22.61
CA ARG A 996 -38.50 34.59 -23.17
C ARG A 996 -39.07 34.51 -24.57
N VAL A 997 -40.03 35.39 -24.89
CA VAL A 997 -40.59 35.50 -26.24
C VAL A 997 -40.51 36.95 -26.71
N ARG A 998 -39.77 37.20 -27.80
CA ARG A 998 -39.69 38.54 -28.42
C ARG A 998 -40.78 38.70 -29.49
N VAL A 999 -41.62 39.72 -29.35
CA VAL A 999 -42.63 40.04 -30.38
C VAL A 999 -42.05 41.03 -31.38
N ILE A 1000 -41.92 40.58 -32.63
CA ILE A 1000 -41.36 41.34 -33.75
C ILE A 1000 -42.46 42.21 -34.38
N GLY A 1001 -42.19 43.51 -34.50
CA GLY A 1001 -43.07 44.46 -35.17
C GLY A 1001 -43.05 44.36 -36.69
N PRO A 1002 -44.12 44.78 -37.39
CA PRO A 1002 -44.27 44.61 -38.84
C PRO A 1002 -43.32 45.49 -39.70
N ALA A 1003 -42.57 46.39 -39.07
CA ALA A 1003 -41.56 47.23 -39.71
C ALA A 1003 -40.12 46.92 -39.25
N GLU A 1004 -39.93 45.94 -38.36
CA GLU A 1004 -38.60 45.46 -38.00
C GLU A 1004 -38.07 44.56 -39.12
N VAL A 1005 -36.97 44.98 -39.74
CA VAL A 1005 -36.25 44.18 -40.74
C VAL A 1005 -35.08 43.47 -40.05
N PRO A 1006 -34.83 42.17 -40.33
CA PRO A 1006 -33.64 41.50 -39.82
C PRO A 1006 -32.35 42.17 -40.28
N ARG A 1007 -31.37 42.17 -39.39
CA ARG A 1007 -29.98 42.51 -39.68
C ARG A 1007 -29.14 41.25 -39.68
N LEU A 1008 -28.01 41.29 -40.37
CA LEU A 1008 -27.01 40.23 -40.25
C LEU A 1008 -26.39 40.35 -38.84
N ALA A 1009 -26.34 39.23 -38.11
CA ALA A 1009 -25.84 39.15 -36.74
C ALA A 1009 -24.52 38.36 -36.64
N GLY A 1010 -24.23 37.52 -37.63
CA GLY A 1010 -23.00 36.74 -37.66
C GLY A 1010 -22.80 35.97 -38.96
N LEU A 1011 -21.56 35.53 -39.14
CA LEU A 1011 -21.14 34.53 -40.12
C LEU A 1011 -20.25 33.53 -39.35
N LEU A 1012 -20.62 32.25 -39.35
CA LEU A 1012 -19.90 31.21 -38.59
C LEU A 1012 -19.36 30.09 -39.49
N PRO A 1013 -18.21 29.50 -39.13
CA PRO A 1013 -17.25 29.99 -38.13
C PRO A 1013 -16.58 31.31 -38.57
N ALA A 1014 -16.07 32.08 -37.61
CA ALA A 1014 -15.37 33.35 -37.90
C ALA A 1014 -13.96 33.13 -38.50
N THR A 1015 -13.39 31.95 -38.28
CA THR A 1015 -12.14 31.47 -38.87
C THR A 1015 -12.27 30.00 -39.23
N ALA A 1016 -11.75 29.58 -40.38
CA ALA A 1016 -11.70 28.18 -40.80
C ALA A 1016 -10.47 27.93 -41.68
N SER A 1017 -10.17 26.66 -41.97
CA SER A 1017 -9.18 26.27 -42.97
C SER A 1017 -9.69 25.12 -43.84
N VAL A 1018 -9.21 25.04 -45.08
CA VAL A 1018 -9.57 24.00 -46.05
C VAL A 1018 -8.46 23.79 -47.09
N GLY A 1019 -8.23 22.56 -47.53
CA GLY A 1019 -7.26 22.26 -48.57
C GLY A 1019 -7.64 22.87 -49.94
N VAL A 1020 -6.66 23.09 -50.81
CA VAL A 1020 -6.90 23.54 -52.19
C VAL A 1020 -7.96 22.70 -52.91
N SER A 1021 -8.89 23.36 -53.61
CA SER A 1021 -10.06 22.76 -54.25
C SER A 1021 -11.08 22.06 -53.33
N GLY A 1022 -10.92 22.11 -52.01
CA GLY A 1022 -11.90 21.63 -51.03
C GLY A 1022 -13.12 22.54 -50.89
N SER A 1023 -14.08 22.15 -50.04
CA SER A 1023 -15.31 22.92 -49.77
C SER A 1023 -15.67 22.83 -48.29
N LEU A 1024 -16.23 23.91 -47.73
CA LEU A 1024 -16.76 23.95 -46.37
C LEU A 1024 -18.06 24.77 -46.30
N ASP A 1025 -18.95 24.41 -45.39
CA ASP A 1025 -20.21 25.15 -45.18
C ASP A 1025 -20.02 26.30 -44.16
N LEU A 1026 -20.51 27.47 -44.54
CA LEU A 1026 -20.59 28.66 -43.68
C LEU A 1026 -22.06 28.97 -43.36
N LEU A 1027 -22.33 29.39 -42.13
CA LEU A 1027 -23.67 29.74 -41.66
C LEU A 1027 -23.83 31.25 -41.53
N ALA A 1028 -24.69 31.86 -42.36
CA ALA A 1028 -25.12 33.25 -42.18
C ALA A 1028 -26.28 33.31 -41.16
N ILE A 1029 -26.17 34.19 -40.16
CA ILE A 1029 -27.12 34.31 -39.03
C ILE A 1029 -27.72 35.72 -38.97
N LEU A 1030 -29.03 35.81 -38.75
CA LEU A 1030 -29.79 37.04 -38.56
C LEU A 1030 -30.09 37.29 -37.07
N ASP A 1031 -30.31 38.54 -36.69
CA ASP A 1031 -30.75 38.92 -35.33
C ASP A 1031 -32.25 38.67 -35.07
N LEU A 1032 -33.00 38.39 -36.14
CA LEU A 1032 -34.44 38.20 -36.19
C LEU A 1032 -34.80 37.11 -37.21
N PRO A 1033 -35.80 36.25 -36.92
CA PRO A 1033 -36.32 35.29 -37.88
C PRO A 1033 -36.80 35.96 -39.18
N ALA A 1034 -36.34 35.46 -40.33
CA ALA A 1034 -36.59 36.09 -41.62
C ALA A 1034 -38.10 36.22 -41.92
N PRO A 1035 -38.59 37.37 -42.42
CA PRO A 1035 -40.00 37.59 -42.73
C PRO A 1035 -40.50 36.72 -43.88
N ALA A 1036 -41.80 36.84 -44.19
CA ALA A 1036 -42.43 36.12 -45.28
C ALA A 1036 -41.70 36.31 -46.63
N GLY A 1037 -41.36 35.19 -47.28
CA GLY A 1037 -40.50 35.17 -48.48
C GLY A 1037 -38.99 35.10 -48.21
N GLY A 1038 -38.56 35.08 -46.94
CA GLY A 1038 -37.15 34.93 -46.54
C GLY A 1038 -36.33 36.24 -46.54
N THR A 1039 -35.03 36.13 -46.31
CA THR A 1039 -34.07 37.25 -46.37
C THR A 1039 -32.84 36.85 -47.16
N VAL A 1040 -32.53 37.63 -48.20
CA VAL A 1040 -31.38 37.38 -49.08
C VAL A 1040 -30.17 38.14 -48.55
N VAL A 1041 -29.16 37.40 -48.12
CA VAL A 1041 -27.86 37.93 -47.69
C VAL A 1041 -26.91 37.89 -48.88
N SER A 1042 -26.24 39.01 -49.16
CA SER A 1042 -25.25 39.13 -50.24
C SER A 1042 -23.91 38.61 -49.76
N LEU A 1043 -23.27 37.77 -50.57
CA LEU A 1043 -22.01 37.12 -50.24
C LEU A 1043 -20.92 37.53 -51.23
N SER A 1044 -19.71 37.71 -50.73
CA SER A 1044 -18.51 37.93 -51.54
C SER A 1044 -17.30 37.28 -50.90
N VAL A 1045 -16.22 37.11 -51.66
CA VAL A 1045 -14.95 36.62 -51.17
C VAL A 1045 -13.82 37.49 -51.74
N ALA A 1046 -12.87 37.87 -50.88
CA ALA A 1046 -11.60 38.46 -51.27
C ALA A 1046 -10.51 37.41 -51.06
N GLY A 1047 -10.06 36.78 -52.14
CA GLY A 1047 -9.24 35.57 -52.05
C GLY A 1047 -9.16 34.77 -53.36
N GLY A 1048 -8.69 33.52 -53.28
CA GLY A 1048 -8.57 32.57 -54.38
C GLY A 1048 -9.79 31.67 -54.60
N GLY A 1049 -10.68 31.53 -53.61
CA GLY A 1049 -11.87 30.69 -53.64
C GLY A 1049 -13.14 31.40 -54.13
N ALA A 1050 -14.28 30.73 -53.92
CA ALA A 1050 -15.59 31.12 -54.43
C ALA A 1050 -16.72 30.86 -53.42
N VAL A 1051 -17.74 31.72 -53.45
CA VAL A 1051 -19.02 31.56 -52.74
C VAL A 1051 -20.16 31.82 -53.74
N PRO A 1052 -21.37 31.25 -53.52
CA PRO A 1052 -22.55 31.72 -54.25
C PRO A 1052 -22.76 33.23 -54.00
N PRO A 1053 -23.30 34.02 -54.94
CA PRO A 1053 -23.40 35.48 -54.78
C PRO A 1053 -24.38 35.92 -53.69
N THR A 1054 -25.30 35.03 -53.29
CA THR A 1054 -26.27 35.26 -52.23
C THR A 1054 -26.67 33.95 -51.57
N VAL A 1055 -27.03 33.99 -50.28
CA VAL A 1055 -27.76 32.93 -49.58
C VAL A 1055 -29.11 33.47 -49.09
N THR A 1056 -30.17 32.67 -49.18
CA THR A 1056 -31.51 33.06 -48.68
C THR A 1056 -31.78 32.35 -47.38
N VAL A 1057 -31.90 33.10 -46.29
CA VAL A 1057 -32.44 32.61 -45.01
C VAL A 1057 -33.94 32.39 -45.20
N PRO A 1058 -34.46 31.15 -45.02
CA PRO A 1058 -35.89 30.85 -45.20
C PRO A 1058 -36.77 31.61 -44.21
N GLU A 1059 -38.03 31.82 -44.59
CA GLU A 1059 -39.08 32.37 -43.72
C GLU A 1059 -39.08 31.68 -42.34
N ASP A 1060 -39.21 32.52 -41.30
CA ASP A 1060 -39.21 32.15 -39.89
C ASP A 1060 -37.95 31.43 -39.36
N ARG A 1061 -36.87 31.28 -40.16
CA ARG A 1061 -35.56 30.79 -39.69
C ARG A 1061 -34.60 31.94 -39.35
N LEU A 1062 -33.64 31.66 -38.47
CA LEU A 1062 -32.59 32.60 -38.03
C LEU A 1062 -31.31 32.55 -38.86
N GLY A 1063 -31.12 31.54 -39.72
CA GLY A 1063 -29.92 31.43 -40.54
C GLY A 1063 -30.04 30.41 -41.67
N ALA A 1064 -29.05 30.43 -42.56
CA ALA A 1064 -28.91 29.48 -43.65
C ALA A 1064 -27.44 29.20 -43.97
N THR A 1065 -27.14 27.94 -44.27
CA THR A 1065 -25.81 27.49 -44.69
C THR A 1065 -25.58 27.74 -46.17
N PHE A 1066 -24.32 27.95 -46.54
CA PHE A 1066 -23.86 28.01 -47.92
C PHE A 1066 -22.41 27.52 -48.03
N ALA A 1067 -22.08 26.87 -49.14
CA ALA A 1067 -20.73 26.38 -49.38
C ALA A 1067 -19.78 27.51 -49.80
N TYR A 1068 -18.62 27.57 -49.15
CA TYR A 1068 -17.39 28.15 -49.68
C TYR A 1068 -16.58 27.04 -50.37
N VAL A 1069 -16.04 27.34 -51.55
CA VAL A 1069 -15.18 26.43 -52.34
C VAL A 1069 -13.80 27.05 -52.49
N ALA A 1070 -12.76 26.32 -52.12
CA ALA A 1070 -11.39 26.79 -52.09
C ALA A 1070 -10.80 26.98 -53.49
N GLY A 1071 -9.85 27.92 -53.59
CA GLY A 1071 -9.05 28.11 -54.80
C GLY A 1071 -8.10 26.94 -55.07
N PRO A 1072 -7.50 26.85 -56.28
CA PRO A 1072 -6.54 25.81 -56.64
C PRO A 1072 -5.11 26.08 -56.11
N ALA A 1073 -4.93 27.06 -55.24
CA ALA A 1073 -3.64 27.47 -54.68
C ALA A 1073 -3.78 28.00 -53.25
N ALA A 1074 -2.74 27.84 -52.43
CA ALA A 1074 -2.74 28.33 -51.05
C ALA A 1074 -2.95 29.85 -50.96
N SER A 1075 -3.84 30.29 -50.08
CA SER A 1075 -4.28 31.68 -49.94
C SER A 1075 -4.98 31.94 -48.60
N THR A 1076 -5.01 33.18 -48.13
CA THR A 1076 -5.91 33.58 -47.03
C THR A 1076 -7.08 34.34 -47.63
N ASP A 1077 -8.24 33.70 -47.61
CA ASP A 1077 -9.49 34.21 -48.16
C ASP A 1077 -10.30 34.91 -47.07
N VAL A 1078 -11.03 35.96 -47.44
CA VAL A 1078 -11.99 36.61 -46.54
C VAL A 1078 -13.37 36.56 -47.18
N VAL A 1079 -14.20 35.64 -46.71
CA VAL A 1079 -15.62 35.59 -47.08
C VAL A 1079 -16.35 36.67 -46.29
N THR A 1080 -17.12 37.49 -47.00
CA THR A 1080 -17.92 38.56 -46.41
C THR A 1080 -19.39 38.30 -46.70
N ALA A 1081 -20.17 38.07 -45.65
CA ALA A 1081 -21.62 38.12 -45.72
C ALA A 1081 -22.09 39.54 -45.41
N SER A 1082 -23.08 40.04 -46.14
CA SER A 1082 -23.55 41.43 -46.03
C SER A 1082 -25.06 41.57 -46.23
N LEU A 1083 -25.68 42.43 -45.42
CA LEU A 1083 -27.10 42.77 -45.49
C LEU A 1083 -27.28 44.26 -45.17
N GLY A 1084 -27.56 45.06 -46.20
CA GLY A 1084 -27.68 46.52 -46.04
C GLY A 1084 -26.35 47.17 -45.67
N ALA A 1085 -26.24 47.68 -44.44
CA ALA A 1085 -25.03 48.29 -43.90
C ALA A 1085 -24.19 47.34 -43.03
N ASP A 1086 -24.73 46.16 -42.70
CA ASP A 1086 -24.08 45.18 -41.84
C ASP A 1086 -23.26 44.21 -42.67
N ALA A 1087 -22.03 43.94 -42.25
CA ALA A 1087 -21.11 43.00 -42.87
C ALA A 1087 -20.38 42.20 -41.79
N PHE A 1088 -20.29 40.88 -41.99
CA PHE A 1088 -19.55 39.95 -41.14
C PHE A 1088 -18.58 39.15 -42.01
N HIS A 1089 -17.42 38.86 -41.45
CA HIS A 1089 -16.30 38.25 -42.15
C HIS A 1089 -15.97 36.89 -41.55
N SER A 1090 -15.66 35.93 -42.41
CA SER A 1090 -15.02 34.66 -42.07
C SER A 1090 -13.67 34.61 -42.79
N THR A 1091 -12.59 34.47 -42.04
CA THR A 1091 -11.24 34.31 -42.60
C THR A 1091 -10.97 32.83 -42.82
N ILE A 1092 -10.65 32.46 -44.06
CA ILE A 1092 -10.49 31.08 -44.49
C ILE A 1092 -9.04 30.89 -44.94
N GLU A 1093 -8.30 30.02 -44.26
CA GLU A 1093 -6.96 29.62 -44.69
C GLU A 1093 -7.05 28.47 -45.69
N VAL A 1094 -6.77 28.77 -46.96
CA VAL A 1094 -6.58 27.77 -48.01
C VAL A 1094 -5.13 27.33 -48.03
N PHE A 1095 -4.88 26.03 -47.86
CA PHE A 1095 -3.52 25.48 -47.82
C PHE A 1095 -3.29 24.43 -48.91
N GLU A 1096 -2.04 24.33 -49.39
CA GLU A 1096 -1.59 23.25 -50.28
C GLU A 1096 -0.99 22.13 -49.44
N GLY A 1097 -1.53 20.91 -49.57
CA GLY A 1097 -1.16 19.76 -48.74
C GLY A 1097 -2.14 19.54 -47.58
N PRO A 1098 -1.73 18.76 -46.56
CA PRO A 1098 -2.51 18.54 -45.33
C PRO A 1098 -2.50 19.74 -44.36
N ARG A 1099 -3.43 19.78 -43.39
CA ARG A 1099 -3.59 20.92 -42.44
C ARG A 1099 -2.31 21.13 -41.60
N PRO A 1100 -1.76 22.36 -41.52
CA PRO A 1100 -0.82 22.70 -40.45
C PRO A 1100 -1.60 23.01 -39.16
N GLY A 1101 -1.63 22.06 -38.23
CA GLY A 1101 -2.23 22.20 -36.90
C GLY A 1101 -1.53 21.35 -35.83
N LEU A 1102 -2.17 21.15 -34.67
CA LEU A 1102 -1.86 20.03 -33.78
C LEU A 1102 -2.69 18.83 -34.25
N VAL A 1103 -2.04 17.70 -34.52
CA VAL A 1103 -2.68 16.53 -35.12
C VAL A 1103 -2.21 15.24 -34.45
N ILE A 1104 -3.05 14.20 -34.45
CA ILE A 1104 -2.74 12.85 -34.00
C ILE A 1104 -1.79 12.21 -35.02
N ASN A 1105 -0.58 11.83 -34.63
CA ASN A 1105 0.49 11.46 -35.58
C ASN A 1105 0.76 9.95 -35.63
N GLU A 1106 0.69 9.30 -34.48
CA GLU A 1106 0.93 7.87 -34.30
C GLU A 1106 0.04 7.32 -33.17
N ILE A 1107 -0.40 6.08 -33.27
CA ILE A 1107 -1.05 5.32 -32.19
C ILE A 1107 -0.66 3.84 -32.25
N ASP A 1108 -0.28 3.29 -31.10
CA ASP A 1108 -0.09 1.85 -30.84
C ASP A 1108 -1.14 1.51 -29.77
N TYR A 1109 -2.14 0.70 -30.16
CA TYR A 1109 -3.34 0.41 -29.34
C TYR A 1109 -3.58 -1.08 -29.13
N ASP A 1110 -2.86 -1.97 -29.83
CA ASP A 1110 -3.04 -3.41 -29.71
C ASP A 1110 -1.67 -4.11 -29.67
N SER A 1111 -0.89 -3.72 -28.66
CA SER A 1111 0.53 -4.05 -28.53
C SER A 1111 0.79 -5.54 -28.31
N VAL A 1112 1.90 -6.07 -28.85
CA VAL A 1112 2.19 -7.52 -28.75
C VAL A 1112 2.51 -7.94 -27.31
N GLY A 1113 1.55 -8.58 -26.65
CA GLY A 1113 1.75 -9.32 -25.40
C GLY A 1113 1.08 -8.70 -24.16
N THR A 1114 1.63 -7.60 -23.64
CA THR A 1114 1.10 -6.89 -22.46
C THR A 1114 0.99 -5.40 -22.76
N ASP A 1115 -0.17 -4.81 -22.53
CA ASP A 1115 -0.56 -3.45 -22.98
C ASP A 1115 0.03 -2.31 -22.12
N SER A 1116 1.27 -2.52 -21.69
CA SER A 1116 2.17 -1.51 -21.12
C SER A 1116 2.87 -0.67 -22.18
N ALA A 1117 2.88 -1.11 -23.44
CA ALA A 1117 3.57 -0.45 -24.56
C ALA A 1117 2.66 0.47 -25.40
N GLU A 1118 1.39 0.63 -25.03
CA GLU A 1118 0.44 1.53 -25.70
C GLU A 1118 0.91 2.98 -25.68
N PHE A 1119 0.68 3.70 -26.78
CA PHE A 1119 0.84 5.16 -26.80
C PHE A 1119 -0.03 5.86 -27.85
N LEU A 1120 -0.24 7.15 -27.61
CA LEU A 1120 -0.78 8.10 -28.58
C LEU A 1120 0.21 9.26 -28.74
N GLU A 1121 0.56 9.58 -29.98
CA GLU A 1121 1.40 10.73 -30.31
C GLU A 1121 0.58 11.86 -30.95
N LEU A 1122 0.84 13.10 -30.52
CA LEU A 1122 0.42 14.32 -31.19
C LEU A 1122 1.62 15.07 -31.76
N TYR A 1123 1.46 15.68 -32.93
CA TYR A 1123 2.50 16.43 -33.63
C TYR A 1123 2.06 17.86 -33.97
N ASN A 1124 2.93 18.83 -33.72
CA ASN A 1124 2.73 20.21 -34.18
C ASN A 1124 3.21 20.36 -35.64
N ALA A 1125 2.30 20.19 -36.59
CA ALA A 1125 2.54 20.36 -38.02
C ALA A 1125 2.72 21.83 -38.46
N THR A 1126 2.63 22.81 -37.56
CA THR A 1126 2.82 24.23 -37.90
C THR A 1126 4.30 24.66 -37.87
N ALA A 1127 4.55 25.90 -38.28
CA ALA A 1127 5.86 26.55 -38.17
C ALA A 1127 5.98 27.46 -36.94
N ALA A 1128 5.02 27.41 -36.00
CA ALA A 1128 5.00 28.21 -34.77
C ALA A 1128 4.77 27.32 -33.53
N PRO A 1129 5.11 27.78 -32.31
CA PRO A 1129 4.66 27.13 -31.09
C PRO A 1129 3.13 27.19 -30.96
N LEU A 1130 2.50 26.08 -30.57
CA LEU A 1130 1.06 26.00 -30.32
C LEU A 1130 0.77 25.96 -28.80
N PRO A 1131 -0.17 26.79 -28.28
CA PRO A 1131 -0.70 26.61 -26.95
C PRO A 1131 -1.56 25.35 -26.89
N LEU A 1132 -1.49 24.63 -25.77
CA LEU A 1132 -2.25 23.40 -25.51
C LEU A 1132 -3.38 23.62 -24.49
N ASP A 1133 -3.38 24.75 -23.79
CA ASP A 1133 -4.38 25.07 -22.77
C ASP A 1133 -5.78 25.16 -23.40
N GLY A 1134 -6.72 24.38 -22.87
CA GLY A 1134 -8.08 24.25 -23.41
C GLY A 1134 -8.24 23.10 -24.41
N LEU A 1135 -7.16 22.41 -24.80
CA LEU A 1135 -7.22 21.20 -25.61
C LEU A 1135 -7.26 19.94 -24.74
N ALA A 1136 -7.86 18.87 -25.27
CA ALA A 1136 -7.83 17.56 -24.64
C ALA A 1136 -7.79 16.44 -25.68
N VAL A 1137 -7.22 15.30 -25.31
CA VAL A 1137 -7.42 14.02 -25.99
C VAL A 1137 -8.60 13.32 -25.32
N VAL A 1138 -9.52 12.78 -26.12
CA VAL A 1138 -10.69 12.02 -25.69
C VAL A 1138 -10.62 10.63 -26.30
N PHE A 1139 -10.69 9.59 -25.47
CA PHE A 1139 -10.76 8.20 -25.89
C PHE A 1139 -12.20 7.70 -25.82
N VAL A 1140 -12.63 6.99 -26.85
CA VAL A 1140 -14.04 6.71 -27.16
C VAL A 1140 -14.27 5.22 -27.34
N ASN A 1141 -15.26 4.70 -26.61
CA ASN A 1141 -15.69 3.32 -26.73
C ASN A 1141 -16.86 3.24 -27.72
N GLY A 1142 -16.69 2.48 -28.80
CA GLY A 1142 -17.68 2.33 -29.87
C GLY A 1142 -18.64 1.14 -29.72
N ALA A 1143 -18.55 0.37 -28.62
CA ALA A 1143 -19.57 -0.64 -28.30
C ALA A 1143 -20.92 -0.01 -27.87
N TYR A 1144 -20.93 1.28 -27.53
CA TYR A 1144 -22.14 2.05 -27.18
C TYR A 1144 -22.78 2.72 -28.41
N THR A 1145 -24.05 3.11 -28.32
CA THR A 1145 -24.75 3.83 -29.40
C THR A 1145 -25.61 4.99 -28.85
N PRO A 1146 -25.20 6.26 -29.04
CA PRO A 1146 -23.94 6.70 -29.66
C PRO A 1146 -22.71 6.20 -28.90
N ALA A 1147 -21.56 6.16 -29.57
CA ALA A 1147 -20.29 5.84 -28.93
C ALA A 1147 -19.98 6.88 -27.85
N THR A 1148 -19.31 6.46 -26.78
CA THR A 1148 -19.14 7.29 -25.58
C THR A 1148 -17.68 7.42 -25.20
N GLU A 1149 -17.27 8.65 -24.89
CA GLU A 1149 -16.03 8.92 -24.17
C GLU A 1149 -15.93 8.09 -22.87
N TYR A 1150 -14.81 7.41 -22.66
CA TYR A 1150 -14.48 6.71 -21.41
C TYR A 1150 -13.29 7.32 -20.66
N ARG A 1151 -12.40 8.05 -21.36
CA ARG A 1151 -11.23 8.71 -20.76
C ARG A 1151 -10.96 10.04 -21.46
N ARG A 1152 -10.51 11.03 -20.67
CA ARG A 1152 -9.99 12.31 -21.14
C ARG A 1152 -8.60 12.56 -20.58
N GLN A 1153 -7.67 13.00 -21.43
CA GLN A 1153 -6.41 13.62 -21.02
C GLN A 1153 -6.44 15.10 -21.40
N ALA A 1154 -6.53 15.98 -20.40
CA ALA A 1154 -6.39 17.42 -20.63
C ALA A 1154 -4.92 17.75 -20.97
N LEU A 1155 -4.72 18.63 -21.96
CA LEU A 1155 -3.40 19.10 -22.37
C LEU A 1155 -3.12 20.49 -21.77
N SER A 1156 -1.84 20.84 -21.64
CA SER A 1156 -1.43 22.12 -21.05
C SER A 1156 -0.04 22.58 -21.47
N GLY A 1157 0.17 23.90 -21.45
CA GLY A 1157 1.41 24.56 -21.81
C GLY A 1157 1.53 24.84 -23.31
N THR A 1158 2.73 24.65 -23.87
CA THR A 1158 3.05 24.98 -25.26
C THR A 1158 3.89 23.87 -25.88
N LEU A 1159 3.57 23.49 -27.12
CA LEU A 1159 4.36 22.57 -27.96
C LEU A 1159 5.06 23.37 -29.06
N GLY A 1160 6.38 23.23 -29.19
CA GLY A 1160 7.17 23.96 -30.18
C GLY A 1160 6.86 23.53 -31.63
N PRO A 1161 7.30 24.30 -32.63
CA PRO A 1161 7.06 23.99 -34.04
C PRO A 1161 7.77 22.68 -34.39
N ARG A 1162 7.05 21.73 -35.01
CA ARG A 1162 7.57 20.41 -35.40
C ARG A 1162 8.02 19.53 -34.23
N GLU A 1163 7.50 19.78 -33.03
CA GLU A 1163 7.70 18.92 -31.85
C GLU A 1163 6.56 17.90 -31.70
N PHE A 1164 6.88 16.80 -31.01
CA PHE A 1164 5.99 15.70 -30.65
C PHE A 1164 5.56 15.78 -29.18
N LEU A 1165 4.39 15.22 -28.88
CA LEU A 1165 3.84 15.08 -27.53
C LEU A 1165 3.23 13.69 -27.38
N LEU A 1166 3.65 12.94 -26.36
CA LEU A 1166 3.21 11.57 -26.13
C LEU A 1166 2.21 11.45 -24.96
N LEU A 1167 1.25 10.55 -25.09
CA LEU A 1167 0.56 9.91 -23.98
C LEU A 1167 1.05 8.46 -23.98
N ALA A 1168 1.76 8.02 -22.95
CA ALA A 1168 2.63 6.85 -23.04
C ALA A 1168 2.47 5.91 -21.82
N GLY A 1169 2.28 4.62 -22.10
CA GLY A 1169 2.31 3.53 -21.11
C GLY A 1169 3.69 3.30 -20.51
N SER A 1170 3.77 2.52 -19.42
CA SER A 1170 5.02 2.32 -18.66
C SER A 1170 6.14 1.60 -19.42
N GLY A 1171 5.82 0.86 -20.48
CA GLY A 1171 6.76 0.18 -21.38
C GLY A 1171 7.31 1.06 -22.52
N VAL A 1172 6.80 2.29 -22.67
CA VAL A 1172 7.16 3.17 -23.80
C VAL A 1172 8.37 4.04 -23.46
N THR A 1173 9.44 3.92 -24.26
CA THR A 1173 10.65 4.72 -24.07
C THR A 1173 10.47 6.13 -24.65
N VAL A 1174 10.14 7.10 -23.80
CA VAL A 1174 10.02 8.52 -24.19
C VAL A 1174 11.39 9.14 -24.49
N PRO A 1175 11.63 9.71 -25.69
CA PRO A 1175 12.90 10.36 -26.02
C PRO A 1175 13.15 11.64 -25.19
N GLY A 1176 14.40 11.85 -24.77
CA GLY A 1176 14.77 12.99 -23.94
C GLY A 1176 14.48 14.34 -24.61
N GLY A 1177 13.56 15.12 -24.02
CA GLY A 1177 13.12 16.42 -24.53
C GLY A 1177 11.73 16.40 -25.19
N VAL A 1178 11.15 15.22 -25.45
CA VAL A 1178 9.75 15.07 -25.85
C VAL A 1178 8.86 15.29 -24.62
N ARG A 1179 7.76 16.04 -24.77
CA ARG A 1179 6.77 16.22 -23.70
C ARG A 1179 5.89 14.96 -23.63
N SER A 1180 5.71 14.39 -22.45
CA SER A 1180 4.81 13.26 -22.25
C SER A 1180 3.81 13.49 -21.11
N TYR A 1181 2.69 12.77 -21.20
CA TYR A 1181 1.76 12.50 -20.10
C TYR A 1181 1.79 11.00 -19.80
N PRO A 1182 1.79 10.59 -18.52
CA PRO A 1182 1.71 9.18 -18.17
C PRO A 1182 0.33 8.65 -18.55
N LEU A 1183 0.32 7.53 -19.28
CA LEU A 1183 -0.87 6.73 -19.53
C LEU A 1183 -0.75 5.48 -18.64
N PRO A 1184 -1.81 5.06 -17.92
CA PRO A 1184 -1.81 3.75 -17.27
C PRO A 1184 -1.61 2.63 -18.30
N ASN A 1185 -1.23 1.44 -17.86
CA ASN A 1185 -1.28 0.26 -18.72
C ASN A 1185 -2.74 -0.10 -19.03
N ASP A 1186 -2.99 -0.77 -20.15
CA ASP A 1186 -4.30 -1.25 -20.60
C ASP A 1186 -5.32 -0.08 -20.72
N ALA A 1187 -4.87 1.03 -21.32
CA ALA A 1187 -5.52 2.33 -21.25
C ALA A 1187 -6.17 2.79 -22.56
N ILE A 1188 -5.74 2.27 -23.71
CA ILE A 1188 -6.30 2.49 -25.04
C ILE A 1188 -7.06 1.22 -25.44
N GLN A 1189 -8.39 1.28 -25.40
CA GLN A 1189 -9.23 0.14 -25.75
C GLN A 1189 -9.04 -0.26 -27.23
N ASN A 1190 -8.81 -1.55 -27.46
CA ASN A 1190 -8.64 -2.21 -28.76
C ASN A 1190 -9.92 -2.92 -29.25
N GLY A 1191 -11.09 -2.42 -28.86
CA GLY A 1191 -12.38 -2.98 -29.26
C GLY A 1191 -12.83 -2.57 -30.66
N ALA A 1192 -13.64 -3.42 -31.29
CA ALA A 1192 -14.18 -3.15 -32.63
C ALA A 1192 -15.63 -2.61 -32.60
N PRO A 1193 -15.89 -1.34 -32.94
CA PRO A 1193 -14.95 -0.23 -33.19
C PRO A 1193 -14.63 0.55 -31.91
N ASP A 1194 -13.46 1.19 -31.87
CA ASP A 1194 -13.05 2.17 -30.84
C ASP A 1194 -12.33 3.35 -31.52
N GLY A 1195 -12.03 4.41 -30.77
CA GLY A 1195 -11.41 5.59 -31.38
C GLY A 1195 -10.92 6.66 -30.41
N VAL A 1196 -10.29 7.68 -30.99
CA VAL A 1196 -9.68 8.81 -30.30
C VAL A 1196 -10.00 10.12 -31.02
N ALA A 1197 -10.16 11.19 -30.26
CA ALA A 1197 -10.39 12.55 -30.78
C ALA A 1197 -9.51 13.56 -30.04
N LEU A 1198 -8.90 14.47 -30.79
CA LEU A 1198 -8.33 15.70 -30.26
C LEU A 1198 -9.41 16.79 -30.30
N VAL A 1199 -9.72 17.39 -29.15
CA VAL A 1199 -10.82 18.37 -29.02
C VAL A 1199 -10.34 19.70 -28.45
N ASP A 1200 -10.93 20.79 -28.94
CA ASP A 1200 -10.92 22.09 -28.26
C ASP A 1200 -12.13 22.14 -27.32
N THR A 1201 -11.87 22.08 -26.02
CA THR A 1201 -12.90 22.05 -24.96
C THR A 1201 -13.54 23.42 -24.71
N VAL A 1202 -12.94 24.50 -25.22
CA VAL A 1202 -13.44 25.88 -25.07
C VAL A 1202 -14.35 26.24 -26.24
N ALA A 1203 -13.94 25.90 -27.47
CA ALA A 1203 -14.76 26.08 -28.67
C ALA A 1203 -15.82 24.96 -28.84
N GLY A 1204 -15.62 23.80 -28.22
CA GLY A 1204 -16.52 22.66 -28.28
C GLY A 1204 -16.49 21.93 -29.63
N VAL A 1205 -15.31 21.79 -30.22
CA VAL A 1205 -15.11 21.18 -31.55
C VAL A 1205 -14.04 20.09 -31.54
N VAL A 1206 -14.19 19.11 -32.42
CA VAL A 1206 -13.12 18.17 -32.79
C VAL A 1206 -12.13 18.90 -33.71
N LEU A 1207 -10.84 18.75 -33.43
CA LEU A 1207 -9.75 19.26 -34.25
C LEU A 1207 -9.22 18.20 -35.22
N ASP A 1208 -9.20 16.94 -34.77
CA ASP A 1208 -8.66 15.76 -35.46
C ASP A 1208 -9.22 14.50 -34.80
N ALA A 1209 -9.44 13.42 -35.55
CA ALA A 1209 -9.94 12.16 -35.00
C ALA A 1209 -9.50 10.92 -35.77
N LEU A 1210 -9.47 9.80 -35.06
CA LEU A 1210 -9.25 8.47 -35.64
C LEU A 1210 -10.22 7.46 -35.01
N SER A 1211 -11.01 6.83 -35.87
CA SER A 1211 -11.74 5.59 -35.59
C SER A 1211 -10.95 4.41 -36.15
N TYR A 1212 -10.65 3.41 -35.33
CA TYR A 1212 -10.00 2.16 -35.71
C TYR A 1212 -10.92 0.97 -35.46
N GLU A 1213 -10.57 -0.21 -36.00
CA GLU A 1213 -11.35 -1.46 -35.93
C GLU A 1213 -12.80 -1.40 -36.54
N GLY A 1214 -13.30 -0.23 -36.92
CA GLY A 1214 -14.55 0.01 -37.62
C GLY A 1214 -14.89 1.51 -37.67
N GLU A 1215 -16.16 1.88 -37.93
CA GLU A 1215 -16.57 3.29 -38.07
C GLU A 1215 -17.40 3.83 -36.90
N ILE A 1216 -16.88 4.84 -36.20
CA ILE A 1216 -17.61 5.63 -35.21
C ILE A 1216 -18.08 6.94 -35.86
N ARG A 1217 -19.29 6.91 -36.41
CA ARG A 1217 -19.95 8.08 -37.04
C ARG A 1217 -20.71 8.98 -36.06
N ARG A 1218 -20.88 8.54 -34.81
CA ARG A 1218 -21.72 9.18 -33.78
C ARG A 1218 -21.10 8.94 -32.40
N ALA A 1219 -20.07 9.72 -32.06
CA ALA A 1219 -19.49 9.80 -30.73
C ALA A 1219 -20.12 10.94 -29.92
N THR A 1220 -20.16 10.79 -28.59
CA THR A 1220 -20.57 11.84 -27.65
C THR A 1220 -19.50 12.05 -26.59
N PHE A 1221 -19.24 13.32 -26.26
CA PHE A 1221 -18.21 13.71 -25.29
C PHE A 1221 -18.83 14.44 -24.10
N SER A 1222 -18.31 14.18 -22.91
CA SER A 1222 -18.73 14.80 -21.67
C SER A 1222 -18.48 16.32 -21.70
N GLY A 1223 -19.51 17.11 -21.40
CA GLY A 1223 -19.43 18.57 -21.40
C GLY A 1223 -19.35 19.25 -22.77
N ILE A 1224 -19.28 18.52 -23.89
CA ILE A 1224 -19.31 19.11 -25.24
C ILE A 1224 -20.63 18.71 -25.93
N PRO A 1225 -21.59 19.64 -26.12
CA PRO A 1225 -22.90 19.30 -26.66
C PRO A 1225 -22.86 19.04 -28.17
N GLY A 1226 -23.02 17.79 -28.58
CA GLY A 1226 -23.11 17.39 -29.98
C GLY A 1226 -23.00 15.87 -30.16
N GLU A 1227 -23.12 15.42 -31.41
CA GLU A 1227 -22.60 14.13 -31.84
C GLU A 1227 -21.49 14.39 -32.87
N PHE A 1228 -20.41 13.63 -32.78
CA PHE A 1228 -19.19 13.83 -33.57
C PHE A 1228 -18.87 12.61 -34.41
N ASP A 1229 -18.39 12.83 -35.63
CA ASP A 1229 -17.89 11.78 -36.51
C ASP A 1229 -16.38 11.64 -36.27
N LEU A 1230 -15.93 10.44 -35.87
CA LEU A 1230 -14.50 10.13 -35.70
C LEU A 1230 -13.87 9.57 -36.98
N VAL A 1231 -14.66 9.39 -38.03
CA VAL A 1231 -14.15 9.02 -39.34
C VAL A 1231 -14.01 10.27 -40.19
N GLU A 1232 -12.78 10.77 -40.24
CA GLU A 1232 -12.35 11.75 -41.24
C GLU A 1232 -12.57 11.16 -42.64
N GLY A 1233 -13.56 11.66 -43.38
CA GLY A 1233 -13.88 11.22 -44.74
C GLY A 1233 -14.20 9.71 -44.84
N THR A 1234 -13.29 8.97 -45.46
CA THR A 1234 -13.36 7.51 -45.65
C THR A 1234 -12.70 6.76 -44.49
N PRO A 1235 -13.34 5.72 -43.89
CA PRO A 1235 -12.73 4.93 -42.81
C PRO A 1235 -11.39 4.32 -43.23
N THR A 1236 -10.41 4.38 -42.32
CA THR A 1236 -9.12 3.73 -42.54
C THR A 1236 -9.27 2.22 -42.68
N ARG A 1237 -8.29 1.61 -43.34
CA ARG A 1237 -8.09 0.15 -43.40
C ARG A 1237 -6.78 -0.28 -42.76
N ALA A 1238 -6.03 0.67 -42.20
CA ALA A 1238 -4.93 0.37 -41.31
C ALA A 1238 -5.50 -0.15 -39.99
N GLN A 1239 -4.96 -1.26 -39.51
CA GLN A 1239 -5.32 -1.90 -38.25
C GLN A 1239 -4.03 -2.43 -37.62
N ASP A 1240 -3.84 -2.10 -36.35
CA ASP A 1240 -2.99 -2.85 -35.45
C ASP A 1240 -3.77 -4.08 -34.95
N ASN A 1241 -3.10 -5.17 -34.56
CA ASN A 1241 -3.78 -6.46 -34.35
C ASN A 1241 -3.09 -7.47 -33.40
N ASN A 1242 -2.22 -7.04 -32.48
CA ASN A 1242 -1.51 -7.89 -31.48
C ASN A 1242 -0.59 -9.01 -32.04
N THR A 1243 -0.61 -9.31 -33.34
CA THR A 1243 0.18 -10.43 -33.90
C THR A 1243 1.60 -10.04 -34.30
N THR A 1244 1.87 -8.74 -34.52
CA THR A 1244 3.17 -8.20 -34.90
C THR A 1244 3.31 -6.77 -34.37
N VAL A 1245 4.48 -6.40 -33.86
CA VAL A 1245 4.76 -5.03 -33.40
C VAL A 1245 4.50 -4.05 -34.55
N ALA A 1246 3.51 -3.19 -34.36
CA ALA A 1246 3.01 -2.28 -35.38
C ALA A 1246 2.36 -1.06 -34.72
N SER A 1247 2.15 -0.02 -35.51
CA SER A 1247 1.40 1.17 -35.10
C SER A 1247 0.70 1.79 -36.31
N LEU A 1248 -0.38 2.53 -36.06
CA LEU A 1248 -1.02 3.39 -37.04
C LEU A 1248 -0.30 4.73 -37.07
N VAL A 1249 0.22 5.12 -38.24
CA VAL A 1249 1.01 6.33 -38.45
C VAL A 1249 0.50 7.19 -39.60
N ARG A 1250 0.64 8.50 -39.49
CA ARG A 1250 0.59 9.44 -40.62
C ARG A 1250 1.98 9.59 -41.24
N LEU A 1251 2.08 9.40 -42.55
CA LEU A 1251 3.35 9.36 -43.30
C LEU A 1251 3.29 10.27 -44.55
N PRO A 1252 4.01 11.40 -44.60
CA PRO A 1252 4.93 11.94 -43.57
C PRO A 1252 4.21 12.49 -42.32
N ASP A 1253 4.99 12.83 -41.28
CA ASP A 1253 4.46 13.41 -40.03
C ASP A 1253 3.53 14.61 -40.28
N GLY A 1254 2.41 14.62 -39.57
CA GLY A 1254 1.39 15.66 -39.66
C GLY A 1254 0.56 15.65 -40.95
N ALA A 1255 0.52 14.52 -41.68
CA ALA A 1255 -0.28 14.39 -42.89
C ALA A 1255 -1.78 14.13 -42.61
N ASP A 1256 -2.53 15.20 -42.35
CA ASP A 1256 -4.00 15.25 -42.28
C ASP A 1256 -4.64 15.84 -43.56
N THR A 1257 -5.23 14.99 -44.41
CA THR A 1257 -6.08 15.40 -45.56
C THR A 1257 -7.57 15.39 -45.24
N ASN A 1258 -7.94 15.10 -43.98
CA ASN A 1258 -9.30 14.84 -43.50
C ASN A 1258 -9.94 13.62 -44.22
N ASP A 1259 -9.13 12.62 -44.60
CA ASP A 1259 -9.58 11.33 -45.13
C ASP A 1259 -8.71 10.20 -44.55
N ALA A 1260 -9.25 9.48 -43.55
CA ALA A 1260 -8.48 8.54 -42.76
C ALA A 1260 -7.90 7.37 -43.58
N ALA A 1261 -8.56 6.98 -44.68
CA ALA A 1261 -8.05 5.99 -45.63
C ALA A 1261 -6.86 6.47 -46.49
N THR A 1262 -6.68 7.79 -46.59
CA THR A 1262 -5.56 8.44 -47.30
C THR A 1262 -4.38 8.68 -46.36
N ASP A 1263 -4.69 9.10 -45.13
CA ASP A 1263 -3.74 9.63 -44.15
C ASP A 1263 -3.03 8.52 -43.34
N TRP A 1264 -3.77 7.51 -42.89
CA TRP A 1264 -3.26 6.49 -41.96
C TRP A 1264 -2.71 5.24 -42.66
N ARG A 1265 -1.56 4.77 -42.16
CA ARG A 1265 -0.87 3.54 -42.61
C ARG A 1265 -0.44 2.72 -41.40
N VAL A 1266 -0.23 1.43 -41.59
CA VAL A 1266 0.45 0.59 -40.59
C VAL A 1266 1.95 0.64 -40.86
N THR A 1267 2.76 0.94 -39.84
CA THR A 1267 4.21 0.67 -39.84
C THR A 1267 4.51 -0.53 -38.94
N THR A 1268 5.64 -1.21 -39.15
CA THR A 1268 6.14 -2.27 -38.25
C THR A 1268 7.33 -1.78 -37.42
N THR A 1269 7.48 -0.48 -37.26
CA THR A 1269 8.51 0.16 -36.44
C THR A 1269 7.90 1.38 -35.76
N PRO A 1270 7.24 1.20 -34.61
CA PRO A 1270 6.67 2.32 -33.88
C PRO A 1270 7.73 3.36 -33.49
N THR A 1271 7.37 4.63 -33.53
CA THR A 1271 8.31 5.77 -33.45
C THR A 1271 7.95 6.80 -32.36
N PRO A 1272 7.59 6.39 -31.12
CA PRO A 1272 7.12 7.30 -30.09
C PRO A 1272 8.11 8.45 -29.83
N GLY A 1273 7.71 9.68 -30.16
CA GLY A 1273 8.47 10.91 -29.98
C GLY A 1273 9.51 11.17 -31.07
N LEU A 1274 9.44 10.47 -32.21
CA LEU A 1274 10.40 10.52 -33.32
C LEU A 1274 9.66 10.58 -34.67
N PRO A 1275 10.29 11.08 -35.75
CA PRO A 1275 9.66 11.12 -37.07
C PRO A 1275 9.26 9.74 -37.60
N ASN A 1276 8.01 9.60 -38.05
CA ASN A 1276 7.45 8.35 -38.56
C ASN A 1276 8.23 7.83 -39.77
N VAL A 1277 8.50 6.51 -39.79
CA VAL A 1277 9.22 5.82 -40.88
C VAL A 1277 8.32 4.91 -41.74
N PRO A 1278 8.52 4.86 -43.09
CA PRO A 1278 7.72 4.03 -44.01
C PRO A 1278 8.02 2.53 -43.99
#